data_AF-A0A2R2MQV9-F1
#
_entry.id   AF-A0A2R2MQV9-F1
#
_cell.length_a   1.000
_cell.length_b   1.000
_cell.length_c   1.000
_cell.angle_alpha   90.00
_cell.angle_beta   90.00
_cell.angle_gamma   90.00
#
_symmetry.space_group_name_H-M   'P 1'
#
loop_
_entity.id
_entity.type
_entity.pdbx_description
1 polymer ?
#
loop_
_entity_poly.entity_id
_entity_poly.type
_entity_poly.pdbx_seq_one_letter_code
_entity_poly.pdbx_strand_id
1 'polypeptide(L)'
;MGADELVFFVNGKKIIEKNADPETTLLQYLRKILRLPGTKLGCGQGGCGACTVMISKYDQEQDKICHYASNACLVPLCSLHGLAVTTVEGIGSTKTRLHPVQEIIAKSHGTQCGFCTPGMVMSMYALLRNKPKPTEDEVENIFQGNLCRCTGYRPILEGFKTFSKDEPCCMGSKCCKNQTSNEEHVLDVAEPCDFVPVDTTQEPIFPPELKISNGFGTKFLTFKSERVTWLRPVFLKDLLELKSKYPNAMIVIGNTAVGLDTKYRKAHAQVMIAATHVPELHEVAVDDTGIHIGGAVSLARFGEILTETIRDITVFGWEYFVDTSPFRPRPSPDGYGIHDNPDVARGWPENCFFGRHFLHQNEFVFGYKQAQRRENAAAIVNAGMTVLFEDDTNIIKEMSVAFGGMSETSSLALTTSRRSVGRKWEDQLTSDVVQWLAEDFPSPPEGIGGQMAYKRALACSFFFKFFHRVQLELCRGPGMEGATVSPRHTLALPSLPRSISRGTQVFEEVPPDQPKHDAVGRPLQHSASLQHATGEAQYCDDMSLVDGELHLALVTSTRAHAKILSIDTSEALALPGVEAFFGHEDVPGSNIRMVLSSGEEIFASEEVTCYGQVIGAIVADTKTHAQRAAKAVKIEYEDLPTVFTISEAIAKESYYPHEAKAVIKSGDIERGFEQADHILEGEIKLGGQEHFYLETHVARAVPRGEDGEIEVFCSTQSPSTAQAIVARALGLPMNRVCIRTKRLGGGFGGKETRYVTLIPVAIAAFKLNRPVRGMLDRDEDMLISGGRHPFLGKYKVGIDNVGRFKGLEARVFLNAGNTSDVSPEVISASLQGFDNCYHIPNIVLTGVLCKTNLPSNTAFRGFGAPQAMLVMENIIEDVAVSLNIPSHRVREINMYKENDLTPNGNRLINCTVDRCWHEVIQQSRFCYKKEDIAKFNRDHRWKKRGVSLIPTKFLISNERFLEQGAALVHVYQEDGSVLITHGGVEMGQGLHTKMIQVASRALQLPVHKFHINETTTSAVPNTTATGGSKGSDLNGMAILNACKTLRHRLEPYIAGNPGGSWEDWVKAAYMDRISLSATGYYKVPDTWDDIYVPEGEQTTQRYYTYGAACSVVEIDCLTGDHVVLRTDIVMDVGRSLNPAIDIGQIEGAFAQGYGLFTIEQLRYSSEGRLITNGPNTYKIPGYGDIPVEFNVSLLKGASNPKAVYSSKGIGEPPLFLASSVFFAIKDAISSARAESGLKGRFRLDSPATAERIRMACEDQFTRKCSPNTHHTLRPRFIDV
;
A
#
# COMPACT_ATOMS: atom_id res chain seq x y z
N MET A 1 -7.80 16.93 44.30
CA MET A 1 -6.35 16.78 43.99
C MET A 1 -6.11 17.45 42.66
N GLY A 2 -5.08 18.31 42.55
CA GLY A 2 -4.72 18.96 41.28
C GLY A 2 -4.15 17.95 40.29
N ALA A 3 -4.10 18.32 39.00
CA ALA A 3 -3.41 17.51 37.99
C ALA A 3 -1.89 17.54 38.23
N ASP A 4 -1.24 16.40 38.03
CA ASP A 4 0.22 16.29 38.09
C ASP A 4 0.89 16.82 36.80
N GLU A 5 2.15 17.22 36.91
CA GLU A 5 2.97 17.58 35.74
C GLU A 5 3.49 16.32 35.03
N LEU A 6 3.39 16.29 33.70
CA LEU A 6 3.97 15.26 32.86
C LEU A 6 5.42 15.64 32.49
N VAL A 7 6.38 14.78 32.85
CA VAL A 7 7.80 15.01 32.58
C VAL A 7 8.36 13.86 31.75
N PHE A 8 8.94 14.17 30.59
CA PHE A 8 9.56 13.19 29.69
C PHE A 8 10.61 13.88 28.82
N PHE A 9 11.33 13.13 27.98
CA PHE A 9 12.35 13.68 27.10
C PHE A 9 12.01 13.44 25.63
N VAL A 10 12.34 14.40 24.76
CA VAL A 10 12.27 14.25 23.30
C VAL A 10 13.61 14.70 22.72
N ASN A 11 14.30 13.82 22.02
CA ASN A 11 15.60 14.09 21.39
C ASN A 11 16.61 14.70 22.38
N GLY A 12 16.68 14.15 23.60
CA GLY A 12 17.55 14.62 24.68
C GLY A 12 17.07 15.89 25.41
N LYS A 13 16.01 16.57 24.93
CA LYS A 13 15.45 17.76 25.58
C LYS A 13 14.35 17.39 26.55
N LYS A 14 14.42 17.93 27.78
CA LYS A 14 13.38 17.77 28.81
C LYS A 14 12.11 18.53 28.41
N ILE A 15 10.97 17.83 28.50
CA ILE A 15 9.63 18.38 28.31
C ILE A 15 8.90 18.32 29.65
N ILE A 16 8.25 19.43 30.01
CA ILE A 16 7.38 19.54 31.19
C ILE A 16 6.03 20.05 30.70
N GLU A 17 5.03 19.20 30.71
CA GLU A 17 3.66 19.52 30.33
C GLU A 17 2.78 19.59 31.58
N LYS A 18 2.28 20.79 31.89
CA LYS A 18 1.55 21.05 33.14
C LYS A 18 0.10 20.62 33.07
N ASN A 19 -0.49 20.63 31.87
CA ASN A 19 -1.90 20.32 31.65
C ASN A 19 -2.04 19.25 30.57
N ALA A 20 -1.40 18.10 30.79
CA ALA A 20 -1.43 17.00 29.83
C ALA A 20 -2.87 16.48 29.66
N ASP A 21 -3.40 16.58 28.44
CA ASP A 21 -4.69 16.00 28.07
C ASP A 21 -4.53 14.49 27.81
N PRO A 22 -5.26 13.62 28.54
CA PRO A 22 -5.24 12.17 28.30
C PRO A 22 -5.59 11.72 26.87
N GLU A 23 -6.34 12.53 26.12
CA GLU A 23 -6.71 12.20 24.74
C GLU A 23 -5.62 12.57 23.72
N THR A 24 -4.61 13.34 24.11
CA THR A 24 -3.52 13.74 23.19
C THR A 24 -2.59 12.56 22.93
N THR A 25 -2.35 12.27 21.66
CA THR A 25 -1.36 11.28 21.23
C THR A 25 0.03 11.89 21.11
N LEU A 26 1.08 11.07 21.25
CA LEU A 26 2.46 11.51 21.02
C LEU A 26 2.64 12.11 19.62
N LEU A 27 2.02 11.52 18.59
CA LEU A 27 2.13 12.04 17.22
C LEU A 27 1.58 13.47 17.09
N GLN A 28 0.43 13.76 17.68
CA GLN A 28 -0.15 15.10 17.67
C GLN A 28 0.77 16.08 18.41
N TYR A 29 1.30 15.68 19.57
CA TYR A 29 2.19 16.52 20.38
C TYR A 29 3.49 16.84 19.65
N LEU A 30 4.16 15.85 19.05
CA LEU A 30 5.38 16.02 18.26
C LEU A 30 5.17 17.03 17.12
N ARG A 31 4.11 16.85 16.33
CA ARG A 31 3.88 17.63 15.11
C ARG A 31 3.37 19.04 15.40
N LYS A 32 2.39 19.18 16.30
CA LYS A 32 1.64 20.44 16.48
C LYS A 32 2.20 21.30 17.62
N ILE A 33 2.71 20.68 18.68
CA ILE A 33 3.25 21.42 19.84
C ILE A 33 4.76 21.58 19.73
N LEU A 34 5.51 20.48 19.56
CA LEU A 34 6.98 20.51 19.49
C LEU A 34 7.53 20.90 18.12
N ARG A 35 6.68 20.93 17.09
CA ARG A 35 7.04 21.27 15.70
C ARG A 35 8.16 20.38 15.14
N LEU A 36 8.05 19.08 15.40
CA LEU A 36 8.87 18.00 14.85
C LEU A 36 8.04 17.20 13.84
N PRO A 37 7.89 17.70 12.60
CA PRO A 37 6.99 17.10 11.62
C PRO A 37 7.58 15.87 10.93
N GLY A 38 8.81 15.44 11.22
CA GLY A 38 9.46 14.29 10.60
C GLY A 38 8.67 12.99 10.82
N THR A 39 8.09 12.80 12.01
CA THR A 39 7.13 11.71 12.26
C THR A 39 5.79 11.99 11.57
N LYS A 40 5.31 11.07 10.73
CA LYS A 40 4.17 11.31 9.82
C LYS A 40 2.87 10.59 10.23
N LEU A 41 1.72 11.19 9.92
CA LEU A 41 0.41 10.52 10.02
C LEU A 41 0.07 9.84 8.70
N GLY A 42 0.14 8.50 8.65
CA GLY A 42 -0.27 7.74 7.46
C GLY A 42 -1.63 7.05 7.57
N CYS A 43 -2.00 6.58 8.78
CA CYS A 43 -3.28 5.88 9.01
C CYS A 43 -3.95 6.15 10.37
N GLY A 44 -3.18 6.40 11.44
CA GLY A 44 -3.73 6.55 12.80
C GLY A 44 -4.25 5.25 13.43
N GLN A 45 -3.87 4.09 12.88
CA GLN A 45 -4.35 2.77 13.29
C GLN A 45 -3.22 1.81 13.70
N GLY A 46 -1.95 2.25 13.69
CA GLY A 46 -0.78 1.42 13.97
C GLY A 46 -0.34 0.48 12.84
N GLY A 47 -1.10 0.40 11.74
CA GLY A 47 -0.84 -0.58 10.67
C GLY A 47 0.18 -0.18 9.60
N CYS A 48 0.65 1.09 9.53
CA CYS A 48 1.54 1.55 8.45
C CYS A 48 2.98 1.91 8.86
N GLY A 49 3.26 2.14 10.15
CA GLY A 49 4.60 2.47 10.64
C GLY A 49 5.16 3.83 10.22
N ALA A 50 4.40 4.69 9.52
CA ALA A 50 4.87 6.03 9.13
C ALA A 50 5.13 6.96 10.35
N CYS A 51 4.53 6.61 11.50
CA CYS A 51 4.68 7.32 12.77
C CYS A 51 5.65 6.65 13.75
N THR A 52 6.51 5.73 13.28
CA THR A 52 7.43 5.03 14.18
C THR A 52 8.42 5.99 14.83
N VAL A 53 8.58 5.85 16.14
CA VAL A 53 9.59 6.52 16.96
C VAL A 53 10.27 5.48 17.86
N MET A 54 11.42 5.80 18.43
CA MET A 54 12.04 4.97 19.46
C MET A 54 11.68 5.51 20.84
N ILE A 55 11.18 4.66 21.73
CA ILE A 55 10.97 4.98 23.14
C ILE A 55 12.02 4.22 23.96
N SER A 56 12.63 4.91 24.91
CA SER A 56 13.66 4.38 25.79
C SER A 56 13.23 4.51 27.24
N LYS A 57 13.48 3.45 28.02
CA LYS A 57 13.26 3.42 29.47
C LYS A 57 14.49 2.86 30.17
N TYR A 58 14.72 3.28 31.41
CA TYR A 58 15.70 2.65 32.29
C TYR A 58 14.99 1.60 33.15
N ASP A 59 15.47 0.37 33.07
CA ASP A 59 15.02 -0.75 33.88
C ASP A 59 15.90 -0.83 35.12
N GLN A 60 15.32 -0.55 36.29
CA GLN A 60 16.05 -0.50 37.56
C GLN A 60 16.42 -1.90 38.07
N GLU A 61 15.63 -2.93 37.76
CA GLU A 61 15.89 -4.29 38.21
C GLU A 61 17.06 -4.91 37.45
N GLN A 62 17.18 -4.57 36.17
CA GLN A 62 18.21 -5.12 35.29
C GLN A 62 19.42 -4.17 35.09
N ASP A 63 19.42 -3.00 35.72
CA ASP A 63 20.37 -1.89 35.51
C ASP A 63 20.68 -1.64 34.03
N LYS A 64 19.65 -1.64 33.18
CA LYS A 64 19.81 -1.55 31.72
C LYS A 64 18.84 -0.56 31.07
N ILE A 65 19.28 0.04 29.97
CA ILE A 65 18.41 0.88 29.15
C ILE A 65 17.76 0.00 28.08
N CYS A 66 16.44 0.05 27.97
CA CYS A 66 15.68 -0.69 26.98
C CYS A 66 15.19 0.27 25.89
N HIS A 67 15.39 -0.11 24.63
CA HIS A 67 14.95 0.66 23.46
C HIS A 67 13.89 -0.12 22.68
N TYR A 68 12.77 0.51 22.32
CA TYR A 68 11.75 -0.15 21.51
C TYR A 68 11.11 0.81 20.50
N ALA A 69 10.84 0.29 19.30
CA ALA A 69 10.08 0.99 18.27
C ALA A 69 8.59 1.03 18.65
N SER A 70 7.94 2.19 18.49
CA SER A 70 6.53 2.34 18.79
C SER A 70 5.83 3.29 17.82
N ASN A 71 4.54 3.04 17.58
CA ASN A 71 3.70 3.85 16.71
C ASN A 71 3.17 5.07 17.49
N ALA A 72 3.74 6.25 17.26
CA ALA A 72 3.38 7.47 17.98
C ALA A 72 1.89 7.85 17.87
N CYS A 73 1.16 7.38 16.85
CA CYS A 73 -0.27 7.63 16.71
C CYS A 73 -1.16 6.89 17.72
N LEU A 74 -0.63 5.85 18.39
CA LEU A 74 -1.36 5.08 19.41
C LEU A 74 -0.79 5.27 20.82
N VAL A 75 0.33 5.97 20.97
CA VAL A 75 0.94 6.24 22.29
C VAL A 75 0.24 7.43 22.94
N PRO A 76 -0.49 7.25 24.06
CA PRO A 76 -1.03 8.37 24.82
C PRO A 76 0.10 9.22 25.40
N LEU A 77 -0.01 10.54 25.29
CA LEU A 77 1.01 11.46 25.82
C LEU A 77 1.26 11.22 27.33
N CYS A 78 0.19 11.01 28.09
CA CYS A 78 0.21 10.73 29.54
C CYS A 78 0.97 9.44 29.93
N SER A 79 1.21 8.52 28.98
CA SER A 79 1.96 7.28 29.24
C SER A 79 3.49 7.48 29.24
N LEU A 80 3.97 8.65 28.82
CA LEU A 80 5.41 8.91 28.62
C LEU A 80 6.14 9.42 29.85
N HIS A 81 5.46 9.59 30.98
CA HIS A 81 6.09 10.12 32.20
C HIS A 81 7.31 9.29 32.60
N GLY A 82 8.48 9.91 32.67
CA GLY A 82 9.75 9.25 32.97
C GLY A 82 10.41 8.52 31.79
N LEU A 83 9.94 8.69 30.55
CA LEU A 83 10.47 8.04 29.36
C LEU A 83 11.24 9.03 28.45
N ALA A 84 12.06 8.49 27.55
CA ALA A 84 12.74 9.25 26.51
C ALA A 84 12.28 8.83 25.11
N VAL A 85 11.82 9.79 24.32
CA VAL A 85 11.43 9.63 22.91
C VAL A 85 12.57 10.11 22.02
N THR A 86 12.88 9.33 20.99
CA THR A 86 13.77 9.74 19.89
C THR A 86 12.99 9.69 18.58
N THR A 87 13.02 10.78 17.83
CA THR A 87 12.42 10.91 16.49
C THR A 87 13.51 10.89 15.41
N VAL A 88 13.09 10.95 14.14
CA VAL A 88 14.02 10.98 13.00
C VAL A 88 14.96 12.18 13.03
N GLU A 89 14.49 13.32 13.51
CA GLU A 89 15.30 14.53 13.69
C GLU A 89 16.31 14.38 14.83
N GLY A 90 16.04 13.48 15.79
CA GLY A 90 16.86 13.27 16.97
C GLY A 90 18.14 12.47 16.73
N ILE A 91 18.21 11.71 15.64
CA ILE A 91 19.38 10.88 15.32
C ILE A 91 20.34 11.59 14.36
N GLY A 92 19.88 12.59 13.62
CA GLY A 92 20.69 13.31 12.64
C GLY A 92 19.87 14.20 11.71
N SER A 93 20.54 15.15 11.06
CA SER A 93 19.96 16.09 10.09
C SER A 93 21.00 16.55 9.08
N THR A 94 20.56 17.12 7.95
CA THR A 94 21.43 17.73 6.93
C THR A 94 22.17 18.98 7.43
N LYS A 95 21.72 19.60 8.52
CA LYS A 95 22.37 20.75 9.16
C LYS A 95 23.45 20.36 10.17
N THR A 96 23.41 19.13 10.64
CA THR A 96 24.33 18.57 11.62
C THR A 96 25.14 17.46 10.95
N ARG A 97 25.16 16.27 11.53
CA ARG A 97 25.63 15.04 10.90
C ARG A 97 24.43 14.15 10.57
N LEU A 98 24.51 13.45 9.43
CA LEU A 98 23.59 12.37 9.09
C LEU A 98 23.94 11.11 9.86
N HIS A 99 22.93 10.42 10.37
CA HIS A 99 23.12 9.06 10.89
C HIS A 99 23.34 8.08 9.72
N PRO A 100 24.19 7.03 9.85
CA PRO A 100 24.38 6.02 8.81
C PRO A 100 23.09 5.41 8.25
N VAL A 101 22.08 5.16 9.10
CA VAL A 101 20.75 4.70 8.66
C VAL A 101 20.08 5.70 7.71
N GLN A 102 20.19 7.01 7.98
CA GLN A 102 19.62 8.05 7.11
C GLN A 102 20.39 8.17 5.79
N GLU A 103 21.72 8.08 5.86
CA GLU A 103 22.58 8.15 4.68
C GLU A 103 22.36 6.95 3.76
N ILE A 104 22.40 5.73 4.30
CA ILE A 104 22.29 4.50 3.52
C ILE A 104 20.95 4.40 2.81
N ILE A 105 19.81 4.65 3.49
CA ILE A 105 18.50 4.57 2.83
C ILE A 105 18.35 5.62 1.72
N ALA A 106 18.99 6.78 1.83
CA ALA A 106 18.98 7.80 0.80
C ALA A 106 19.87 7.43 -0.38
N LYS A 107 21.12 7.01 -0.11
CA LYS A 107 22.12 6.64 -1.13
C LYS A 107 21.74 5.35 -1.86
N SER A 108 21.07 4.41 -1.20
CA SER A 108 20.60 3.15 -1.80
C SER A 108 19.33 3.31 -2.64
N HIS A 109 18.82 4.54 -2.80
CA HIS A 109 17.55 4.84 -3.48
C HIS A 109 16.33 4.20 -2.78
N GLY A 110 16.42 3.93 -1.48
CA GLY A 110 15.34 3.43 -0.62
C GLY A 110 14.23 4.45 -0.35
N THR A 111 14.22 5.58 -1.05
CA THR A 111 13.24 6.67 -0.92
C THR A 111 12.79 7.14 -2.29
N GLN A 112 11.47 7.18 -2.50
CA GLN A 112 10.80 7.86 -3.62
C GLN A 112 10.01 9.06 -3.10
N CYS A 113 8.72 8.89 -2.76
CA CYS A 113 7.90 10.00 -2.26
C CYS A 113 8.34 10.51 -0.90
N GLY A 114 9.08 9.69 -0.12
CA GLY A 114 9.70 10.04 1.16
C GLY A 114 8.82 9.93 2.41
N PHE A 115 7.51 9.74 2.27
CA PHE A 115 6.59 9.87 3.40
C PHE A 115 6.70 8.74 4.43
N CYS A 116 7.05 7.52 4.00
CA CYS A 116 7.29 6.39 4.91
C CYS A 116 8.73 6.34 5.45
N THR A 117 9.65 7.10 4.86
CA THR A 117 11.09 7.00 5.11
C THR A 117 11.45 7.26 6.58
N PRO A 118 10.91 8.28 7.27
CA PRO A 118 11.15 8.47 8.71
C PRO A 118 10.80 7.24 9.56
N GLY A 119 9.69 6.56 9.24
CA GLY A 119 9.28 5.35 9.93
C GLY A 119 10.22 4.18 9.71
N MET A 120 10.71 4.01 8.47
CA MET A 120 11.71 2.98 8.12
C MET A 120 13.04 3.24 8.85
N VAL A 121 13.49 4.50 8.85
CA VAL A 121 14.71 4.92 9.55
C VAL A 121 14.61 4.62 11.04
N MET A 122 13.50 4.96 11.69
CA MET A 122 13.36 4.74 13.13
C MET A 122 13.21 3.27 13.52
N SER A 123 12.57 2.44 12.67
CA SER A 123 12.54 0.98 12.87
C SER A 123 13.96 0.38 12.82
N MET A 124 14.73 0.71 11.78
CA MET A 124 16.11 0.22 11.65
C MET A 124 17.02 0.75 12.76
N TYR A 125 16.87 2.03 13.12
CA TYR A 125 17.63 2.64 14.21
C TYR A 125 17.37 1.94 15.55
N ALA A 126 16.11 1.66 15.88
CA ALA A 126 15.77 0.93 17.10
C ALA A 126 16.36 -0.49 17.12
N LEU A 127 16.42 -1.18 15.97
CA LEU A 127 17.09 -2.48 15.86
C LEU A 127 18.60 -2.35 16.16
N LEU A 128 19.30 -1.42 15.51
CA LEU A 128 20.74 -1.22 15.72
C LEU A 128 21.09 -0.83 17.16
N ARG A 129 20.22 -0.08 17.84
CA ARG A 129 20.38 0.29 19.25
C ARG A 129 20.28 -0.88 20.22
N ASN A 130 19.58 -1.95 19.84
CA ASN A 130 19.51 -3.18 20.61
C ASN A 130 20.56 -4.21 20.15
N LYS A 131 20.87 -4.23 18.85
CA LYS A 131 21.79 -5.18 18.24
C LYS A 131 22.61 -4.48 17.14
N PRO A 132 23.82 -3.98 17.47
CA PRO A 132 24.65 -3.22 16.52
C PRO A 132 25.05 -4.00 15.25
N LYS A 133 25.06 -5.33 15.32
CA LYS A 133 25.33 -6.23 14.17
C LYS A 133 24.17 -7.21 14.00
N PRO A 134 23.06 -6.80 13.36
CA PRO A 134 21.90 -7.65 13.14
C PRO A 134 22.14 -8.66 12.01
N THR A 135 21.43 -9.77 11.99
CA THR A 135 21.39 -10.69 10.84
C THR A 135 20.53 -10.12 9.72
N GLU A 136 20.71 -10.59 8.49
CA GLU A 136 19.86 -10.13 7.36
C GLU A 136 18.37 -10.45 7.60
N ASP A 137 18.07 -11.54 8.32
CA ASP A 137 16.70 -11.91 8.71
C ASP A 137 16.08 -10.90 9.68
N GLU A 138 16.84 -10.47 10.69
CA GLU A 138 16.41 -9.43 11.64
C GLU A 138 16.18 -8.09 10.93
N VAL A 139 17.04 -7.75 9.95
CA VAL A 139 16.88 -6.56 9.11
C VAL A 139 15.60 -6.63 8.28
N GLU A 140 15.21 -7.79 7.74
CA GLU A 140 13.93 -7.89 7.03
C GLU A 140 12.73 -7.84 7.99
N ASN A 141 12.80 -8.56 9.11
CA ASN A 141 11.70 -8.73 10.05
C ASN A 141 11.35 -7.47 10.83
N ILE A 142 12.28 -6.52 11.03
CA ILE A 142 11.97 -5.25 11.70
C ILE A 142 10.93 -4.40 10.94
N PHE A 143 10.74 -4.64 9.64
CA PHE A 143 9.82 -3.88 8.80
C PHE A 143 8.41 -4.47 8.69
N GLN A 144 8.05 -5.50 9.48
CA GLN A 144 6.68 -6.05 9.55
C GLN A 144 5.61 -4.96 9.81
N GLY A 145 5.97 -3.94 10.58
CA GLY A 145 5.11 -2.81 10.92
C GLY A 145 5.12 -1.64 9.95
N ASN A 146 5.99 -1.64 8.93
CA ASN A 146 6.20 -0.48 8.05
C ASN A 146 5.72 -0.75 6.63
N LEU A 147 4.95 0.17 6.06
CA LEU A 147 4.43 0.08 4.70
C LEU A 147 5.07 1.11 3.76
N CYS A 148 5.36 0.69 2.54
CA CYS A 148 5.81 1.55 1.45
C CYS A 148 5.01 1.26 0.18
N ARG A 149 4.47 2.32 -0.45
CA ARG A 149 3.69 2.20 -1.70
C ARG A 149 4.51 2.47 -2.97
N CYS A 150 5.74 2.97 -2.83
CA CYS A 150 6.52 3.47 -3.96
C CYS A 150 7.71 2.58 -4.35
N THR A 151 8.48 2.07 -3.40
CA THR A 151 9.83 1.53 -3.69
C THR A 151 9.87 0.05 -4.04
N GLY A 152 8.80 -0.70 -3.80
CA GLY A 152 8.84 -2.16 -3.86
C GLY A 152 9.75 -2.80 -2.81
N TYR A 153 10.10 -2.08 -1.74
CA TYR A 153 10.97 -2.47 -0.60
C TYR A 153 12.42 -2.86 -0.92
N ARG A 154 12.71 -3.40 -2.11
CA ARG A 154 14.03 -3.91 -2.54
C ARG A 154 15.19 -2.96 -2.20
N PRO A 155 15.21 -1.68 -2.61
CA PRO A 155 16.34 -0.77 -2.30
C PRO A 155 16.48 -0.41 -0.81
N ILE A 156 15.40 -0.54 -0.01
CA ILE A 156 15.43 -0.35 1.44
C ILE A 156 16.15 -1.54 2.09
N LEU A 157 15.74 -2.75 1.72
CA LEU A 157 16.30 -3.99 2.29
C LEU A 157 17.76 -4.18 1.87
N GLU A 158 18.10 -3.98 0.59
CA GLU A 158 19.48 -4.10 0.11
C GLU A 158 20.41 -3.08 0.79
N GLY A 159 19.96 -1.83 0.94
CA GLY A 159 20.69 -0.80 1.66
C GLY A 159 20.97 -1.22 3.10
N PHE A 160 19.94 -1.60 3.86
CA PHE A 160 20.10 -1.93 5.29
C PHE A 160 20.77 -3.26 5.57
N LYS A 161 20.74 -4.24 4.65
CA LYS A 161 21.52 -5.48 4.80
C LYS A 161 23.02 -5.25 4.84
N THR A 162 23.51 -4.08 4.42
CA THR A 162 24.92 -3.72 4.59
C THR A 162 25.34 -3.65 6.07
N PHE A 163 24.42 -3.42 7.01
CA PHE A 163 24.69 -3.49 8.45
C PHE A 163 24.95 -4.92 8.97
N SER A 164 24.60 -5.95 8.20
CA SER A 164 24.80 -7.35 8.57
C SER A 164 26.14 -7.91 8.08
N LYS A 165 26.81 -7.22 7.15
CA LYS A 165 28.06 -7.67 6.50
C LYS A 165 29.28 -7.11 7.24
N ASP A 166 30.40 -7.83 7.17
CA ASP A 166 31.71 -7.28 7.55
C ASP A 166 32.11 -6.15 6.59
N GLU A 167 33.02 -5.26 7.01
CA GLU A 167 33.38 -4.05 6.26
C GLU A 167 33.59 -4.34 4.75
N PRO A 168 32.88 -3.61 3.86
CA PRO A 168 32.99 -3.85 2.43
C PRO A 168 34.42 -3.58 1.95
N CYS A 169 34.94 -4.46 1.09
CA CYS A 169 36.24 -4.28 0.48
C CYS A 169 36.29 -2.93 -0.27
N CYS A 170 37.28 -2.09 0.08
CA CYS A 170 37.44 -0.72 -0.45
C CYS A 170 37.65 -0.65 -1.98
N MET A 171 37.77 -1.80 -2.64
CA MET A 171 37.91 -1.92 -4.08
C MET A 171 36.56 -1.99 -4.83
N GLY A 172 35.41 -2.06 -4.14
CA GLY A 172 34.09 -2.04 -4.76
C GLY A 172 33.91 -3.12 -5.84
N SER A 173 33.44 -2.73 -7.03
CA SER A 173 33.32 -3.60 -8.22
C SER A 173 34.67 -4.17 -8.71
N LYS A 174 35.80 -3.60 -8.29
CA LYS A 174 37.16 -4.09 -8.56
C LYS A 174 37.70 -5.03 -7.48
N CYS A 175 36.88 -5.43 -6.52
CA CYS A 175 37.26 -6.41 -5.50
C CYS A 175 37.67 -7.73 -6.16
N CYS A 176 38.84 -8.27 -5.78
CA CYS A 176 39.38 -9.52 -6.30
C CYS A 176 38.46 -10.75 -6.04
N LYS A 177 37.49 -10.64 -5.13
CA LYS A 177 36.47 -11.67 -4.88
C LYS A 177 35.29 -11.64 -5.87
N ASN A 178 35.13 -10.57 -6.66
CA ASN A 178 34.07 -10.43 -7.66
C ASN A 178 34.52 -10.80 -9.08
N GLN A 179 35.80 -11.18 -9.27
CA GLN A 179 36.41 -11.43 -10.59
C GLN A 179 36.31 -12.88 -11.08
N THR A 180 35.52 -13.75 -10.43
CA THR A 180 35.52 -15.21 -10.69
C THR A 180 34.40 -15.74 -11.61
N SER A 181 33.59 -14.91 -12.27
CA SER A 181 32.66 -15.38 -13.31
C SER A 181 32.71 -14.52 -14.58
N ASN A 182 32.74 -15.19 -15.75
CA ASN A 182 32.59 -14.59 -17.08
C ASN A 182 31.14 -14.07 -17.30
N GLU A 183 30.61 -13.26 -16.40
CA GLU A 183 29.26 -12.69 -16.49
C GLU A 183 29.34 -11.20 -16.85
N GLU A 184 28.40 -10.72 -17.67
CA GLU A 184 28.28 -9.30 -18.04
C GLU A 184 28.35 -8.40 -16.79
N HIS A 185 29.10 -7.30 -16.84
CA HIS A 185 29.31 -6.39 -15.71
C HIS A 185 27.98 -5.95 -15.07
N VAL A 186 27.71 -6.47 -13.85
CA VAL A 186 26.61 -6.01 -12.98
C VAL A 186 27.03 -4.67 -12.38
N LEU A 187 26.24 -3.62 -12.61
CA LEU A 187 26.49 -2.28 -12.10
C LEU A 187 25.59 -2.02 -10.90
N ASP A 188 26.20 -1.71 -9.76
CA ASP A 188 25.44 -1.34 -8.58
C ASP A 188 24.85 0.06 -8.74
N VAL A 189 23.56 0.21 -8.42
CA VAL A 189 22.86 1.49 -8.45
C VAL A 189 23.36 2.42 -7.32
N ALA A 190 24.04 1.87 -6.31
CA ALA A 190 24.69 2.57 -5.21
C ALA A 190 25.96 1.84 -4.77
N GLU A 191 27.07 2.55 -4.54
CA GLU A 191 28.34 1.94 -4.14
C GLU A 191 28.41 1.75 -2.60
N PRO A 192 28.49 0.51 -2.09
CA PRO A 192 28.52 0.28 -0.63
C PRO A 192 29.77 0.83 0.08
N CYS A 193 30.86 1.08 -0.65
CA CYS A 193 32.08 1.66 -0.08
C CYS A 193 31.94 3.14 0.32
N ASP A 194 30.90 3.82 -0.16
CA ASP A 194 30.61 5.21 0.20
C ASP A 194 29.78 5.34 1.49
N PHE A 195 29.49 4.24 2.18
CA PHE A 195 28.66 4.23 3.40
C PHE A 195 29.51 4.41 4.65
N VAL A 196 29.14 5.35 5.50
CA VAL A 196 29.81 5.57 6.78
C VAL A 196 29.43 4.45 7.75
N PRO A 197 30.40 3.78 8.42
CA PRO A 197 30.09 2.74 9.40
C PRO A 197 29.38 3.30 10.64
N VAL A 198 28.62 2.44 11.33
CA VAL A 198 27.95 2.80 12.59
C VAL A 198 28.97 2.88 13.71
N ASP A 199 29.06 4.04 14.36
CA ASP A 199 29.81 4.22 15.58
C ASP A 199 28.86 4.31 16.79
N THR A 200 28.70 3.17 17.48
CA THR A 200 27.83 3.06 18.65
C THR A 200 28.22 3.97 19.82
N THR A 201 29.46 4.48 19.85
CA THR A 201 29.93 5.38 20.92
C THR A 201 29.46 6.82 20.74
N GLN A 202 29.00 7.18 19.54
CA GLN A 202 28.52 8.52 19.19
C GLN A 202 27.00 8.64 19.20
N GLU A 203 26.30 7.59 19.65
CA GLU A 203 24.85 7.58 19.77
C GLU A 203 24.36 8.57 20.84
N PRO A 204 23.18 9.19 20.67
CA PRO A 204 22.58 10.02 21.70
C PRO A 204 22.47 9.27 23.03
N ILE A 205 23.08 9.85 24.08
CA ILE A 205 23.07 9.30 25.43
C ILE A 205 21.64 9.28 25.99
N PHE A 206 21.35 8.29 26.83
CA PHE A 206 20.12 8.29 27.59
C PHE A 206 20.13 9.45 28.61
N PRO A 207 19.03 10.23 28.75
CA PRO A 207 19.00 11.38 29.65
C PRO A 207 19.42 11.00 31.09
N PRO A 208 20.52 11.55 31.63
CA PRO A 208 21.01 11.15 32.95
C PRO A 208 20.00 11.37 34.08
N GLU A 209 19.15 12.40 33.96
CA GLU A 209 18.09 12.69 34.93
C GLU A 209 17.12 11.50 35.10
N LEU A 210 16.78 10.80 34.01
CA LEU A 210 15.88 9.64 34.06
C LEU A 210 16.53 8.41 34.71
N LYS A 211 17.87 8.31 34.67
CA LYS A 211 18.60 7.22 35.32
C LYS A 211 18.74 7.44 36.84
N ILE A 212 18.96 8.69 37.26
CA ILE A 212 19.26 9.04 38.66
C ILE A 212 17.98 9.22 39.49
N SER A 213 16.86 9.58 38.85
CA SER A 213 15.63 9.92 39.57
C SER A 213 14.78 8.69 39.90
N ASN A 214 14.68 8.35 41.19
CA ASN A 214 13.83 7.23 41.66
C ASN A 214 12.32 7.53 41.65
N GLY A 215 11.92 8.80 41.47
CA GLY A 215 10.53 9.25 41.63
C GLY A 215 9.63 9.04 40.41
N PHE A 216 10.17 8.89 39.19
CA PHE A 216 9.35 8.86 37.98
C PHE A 216 8.49 7.59 37.84
N GLY A 217 9.01 6.44 38.31
CA GLY A 217 8.32 5.15 38.25
C GLY A 217 7.43 4.83 39.45
N THR A 218 7.66 5.49 40.59
CA THR A 218 7.08 5.12 41.90
C THR A 218 5.94 6.04 42.35
N LYS A 219 5.62 7.08 41.58
CA LYS A 219 4.57 8.05 41.92
C LYS A 219 3.22 7.69 41.31
N PHE A 220 2.16 7.74 42.13
CA PHE A 220 0.78 7.77 41.63
C PHE A 220 0.54 9.08 40.87
N LEU A 221 0.06 9.02 39.63
CA LEU A 221 -0.19 10.22 38.82
C LEU A 221 -1.66 10.38 38.45
N THR A 222 -2.12 11.62 38.45
CA THR A 222 -3.43 12.03 37.94
C THR A 222 -3.29 13.11 36.87
N PHE A 223 -3.74 12.81 35.65
CA PHE A 223 -3.92 13.83 34.60
C PHE A 223 -5.40 14.00 34.29
N LYS A 224 -5.82 15.22 33.99
CA LYS A 224 -7.25 15.53 33.81
C LYS A 224 -7.45 16.55 32.69
N SER A 225 -8.35 16.24 31.77
CA SER A 225 -8.95 17.20 30.84
C SER A 225 -10.43 17.41 31.17
N GLU A 226 -11.15 18.19 30.36
CA GLU A 226 -12.59 18.40 30.53
C GLU A 226 -13.40 17.10 30.40
N ARG A 227 -12.87 16.11 29.66
CA ARG A 227 -13.59 14.88 29.27
C ARG A 227 -13.07 13.61 29.91
N VAL A 228 -11.75 13.52 30.12
CA VAL A 228 -11.08 12.28 30.52
C VAL A 228 -10.17 12.53 31.72
N THR A 229 -10.22 11.61 32.67
CA THR A 229 -9.26 11.52 33.79
C THR A 229 -8.38 10.29 33.59
N TRP A 230 -7.06 10.48 33.61
CA TRP A 230 -6.07 9.42 33.53
C TRP A 230 -5.44 9.21 34.91
N LEU A 231 -5.45 7.97 35.38
CA LEU A 231 -4.93 7.58 36.69
C LEU A 231 -3.84 6.52 36.50
N ARG A 232 -2.65 6.74 37.05
CA ARG A 232 -1.54 5.78 37.01
C ARG A 232 -1.23 5.27 38.42
N PRO A 233 -1.85 4.16 38.86
CA PRO A 233 -1.46 3.50 40.11
C PRO A 233 -0.08 2.86 40.00
N VAL A 234 0.57 2.69 41.16
CA VAL A 234 1.89 2.02 41.29
C VAL A 234 1.84 0.80 42.21
N PHE A 235 0.76 0.63 42.97
CA PHE A 235 0.50 -0.55 43.79
C PHE A 235 -0.74 -1.29 43.29
N LEU A 236 -0.73 -2.62 43.37
CA LEU A 236 -1.87 -3.46 42.97
C LEU A 236 -3.14 -3.10 43.74
N LYS A 237 -3.02 -2.79 45.04
CA LYS A 237 -4.14 -2.37 45.88
C LYS A 237 -4.85 -1.13 45.30
N ASP A 238 -4.10 -0.12 44.89
CA ASP A 238 -4.66 1.10 44.30
C ASP A 238 -5.39 0.80 42.99
N LEU A 239 -4.82 -0.07 42.14
CA LEU A 239 -5.46 -0.51 40.90
C LEU A 239 -6.82 -1.17 41.17
N LEU A 240 -6.88 -2.07 42.15
CA LEU A 240 -8.12 -2.77 42.53
C LEU A 240 -9.17 -1.80 43.11
N GLU A 241 -8.75 -0.88 43.99
CA GLU A 241 -9.63 0.15 44.55
C GLU A 241 -10.17 1.09 43.47
N LEU A 242 -9.32 1.53 42.54
CA LEU A 242 -9.73 2.36 41.41
C LEU A 242 -10.71 1.63 40.50
N LYS A 243 -10.48 0.34 40.24
CA LYS A 243 -11.38 -0.45 39.40
C LYS A 243 -12.72 -0.73 40.08
N SER A 244 -12.73 -0.91 41.41
CA SER A 244 -13.96 -0.99 42.20
C SER A 244 -14.74 0.33 42.17
N LYS A 245 -14.04 1.46 42.34
CA LYS A 245 -14.63 2.80 42.30
C LYS A 245 -15.12 3.21 40.91
N TYR A 246 -14.41 2.81 39.86
CA TYR A 246 -14.74 3.09 38.47
C TYR A 246 -14.83 1.78 37.65
N PRO A 247 -15.92 1.00 37.79
CA PRO A 247 -16.06 -0.30 37.13
C PRO A 247 -15.93 -0.23 35.61
N ASN A 248 -16.39 0.88 35.02
CA ASN A 248 -16.36 1.14 33.58
C ASN A 248 -15.04 1.76 33.09
N ALA A 249 -14.06 2.02 33.99
CA ALA A 249 -12.78 2.57 33.58
C ALA A 249 -12.03 1.59 32.67
N MET A 250 -11.46 2.10 31.58
CA MET A 250 -10.63 1.31 30.67
C MET A 250 -9.22 1.17 31.25
N ILE A 251 -8.72 -0.06 31.36
CA ILE A 251 -7.32 -0.32 31.72
C ILE A 251 -6.46 -0.19 30.48
N VAL A 252 -5.40 0.62 30.57
CA VAL A 252 -4.50 0.92 29.45
C VAL A 252 -3.09 0.44 29.77
N ILE A 253 -2.56 -0.43 28.91
CA ILE A 253 -1.14 -0.82 28.86
C ILE A 253 -0.53 -0.28 27.56
N GLY A 254 -0.67 -1.03 26.45
CA GLY A 254 -0.12 -0.64 25.14
C GLY A 254 -1.05 0.21 24.27
N ASN A 255 -2.31 0.42 24.68
CA ASN A 255 -3.33 1.21 23.98
C ASN A 255 -3.69 0.76 22.53
N THR A 256 -3.21 -0.40 22.08
CA THR A 256 -3.42 -0.91 20.70
C THR A 256 -4.84 -1.41 20.44
N ALA A 257 -5.63 -1.68 21.48
CA ALA A 257 -7.06 -1.98 21.39
C ALA A 257 -7.91 -0.75 21.80
N VAL A 258 -7.63 -0.18 22.98
CA VAL A 258 -8.38 0.96 23.53
C VAL A 258 -8.29 2.20 22.63
N GLY A 259 -7.13 2.51 22.06
CA GLY A 259 -6.94 3.64 21.14
C GLY A 259 -7.74 3.48 19.85
N LEU A 260 -7.90 2.24 19.34
CA LEU A 260 -8.75 1.97 18.19
C LEU A 260 -10.24 2.03 18.55
N ASP A 261 -10.62 1.51 19.71
CA ASP A 261 -12.01 1.53 20.18
C ASP A 261 -12.52 2.95 20.43
N THR A 262 -11.68 3.80 21.01
CA THR A 262 -11.98 5.23 21.25
C THR A 262 -12.04 6.03 19.96
N LYS A 263 -11.09 5.81 19.03
CA LYS A 263 -11.05 6.54 17.76
C LYS A 263 -12.14 6.11 16.77
N TYR A 264 -12.36 4.81 16.62
CA TYR A 264 -13.16 4.25 15.52
C TYR A 264 -14.45 3.52 15.96
N ARG A 265 -14.52 3.01 17.21
CA ARG A 265 -15.69 2.23 17.69
C ARG A 265 -16.62 2.99 18.65
N LYS A 266 -16.48 4.32 18.73
CA LYS A 266 -17.27 5.23 19.57
C LYS A 266 -17.28 4.85 21.06
N ALA A 267 -16.27 4.09 21.53
CA ALA A 267 -16.16 3.77 22.94
C ALA A 267 -15.61 4.99 23.70
N HIS A 268 -16.29 5.43 24.75
CA HIS A 268 -15.84 6.57 25.56
C HIS A 268 -15.72 6.16 27.02
N ALA A 269 -14.57 6.42 27.62
CA ALA A 269 -14.35 6.27 29.05
C ALA A 269 -14.02 7.63 29.66
N GLN A 270 -14.79 8.03 30.67
CA GLN A 270 -14.48 9.21 31.47
C GLN A 270 -13.23 9.03 32.33
N VAL A 271 -12.88 7.78 32.67
CA VAL A 271 -11.71 7.41 33.47
C VAL A 271 -10.91 6.32 32.75
N MET A 272 -9.61 6.55 32.61
CA MET A 272 -8.63 5.57 32.11
C MET A 272 -7.61 5.27 33.20
N ILE A 273 -7.29 4.00 33.41
CA ILE A 273 -6.34 3.54 34.44
C ILE A 273 -5.12 2.91 33.76
N ALA A 274 -3.95 3.49 33.95
CA ALA A 274 -2.70 3.01 33.39
C ALA A 274 -1.99 2.06 34.35
N ALA A 275 -2.12 0.76 34.11
CA ALA A 275 -1.59 -0.29 35.00
C ALA A 275 -0.12 -0.68 34.69
N THR A 276 0.58 0.13 33.89
CA THR A 276 1.94 -0.17 33.41
C THR A 276 3.02 -0.15 34.49
N HIS A 277 2.75 0.42 35.68
CA HIS A 277 3.71 0.61 36.76
C HIS A 277 3.38 -0.22 38.01
N VAL A 278 2.48 -1.21 37.90
CA VAL A 278 2.18 -2.15 38.97
C VAL A 278 3.13 -3.35 38.83
N PRO A 279 4.11 -3.55 39.75
CA PRO A 279 5.16 -4.56 39.61
C PRO A 279 4.62 -5.99 39.42
N GLU A 280 3.57 -6.35 40.16
CA GLU A 280 2.94 -7.68 40.13
C GLU A 280 2.41 -8.05 38.73
N LEU A 281 2.12 -7.06 37.88
CA LEU A 281 1.67 -7.29 36.50
C LEU A 281 2.82 -7.49 35.51
N HIS A 282 4.08 -7.35 35.92
CA HIS A 282 5.27 -7.61 35.10
C HIS A 282 6.07 -8.83 35.56
N GLU A 283 5.70 -9.44 36.68
CA GLU A 283 6.37 -10.62 37.21
C GLU A 283 6.32 -11.79 36.22
N VAL A 284 7.44 -12.49 36.14
CA VAL A 284 7.58 -13.73 35.37
C VAL A 284 8.22 -14.74 36.31
N ALA A 285 7.52 -15.83 36.59
CA ALA A 285 8.00 -16.90 37.44
C ALA A 285 7.90 -18.24 36.71
N VAL A 286 8.95 -19.05 36.81
CA VAL A 286 8.96 -20.42 36.30
C VAL A 286 8.98 -21.34 37.52
N ASP A 287 8.02 -22.25 37.62
CA ASP A 287 7.96 -23.27 38.65
C ASP A 287 7.70 -24.65 38.03
N ASP A 288 7.60 -25.70 38.86
CA ASP A 288 7.38 -27.08 38.42
C ASP A 288 6.07 -27.28 37.64
N THR A 289 5.15 -26.31 37.69
CA THR A 289 3.83 -26.36 37.04
C THR A 289 3.75 -25.57 35.74
N GLY A 290 4.67 -24.65 35.47
CA GLY A 290 4.74 -23.91 34.20
C GLY A 290 5.37 -22.52 34.30
N ILE A 291 4.98 -21.64 33.38
CA ILE A 291 5.45 -20.24 33.31
C ILE A 291 4.30 -19.30 33.66
N HIS A 292 4.47 -18.58 34.76
CA HIS A 292 3.59 -17.51 35.22
C HIS A 292 4.01 -16.19 34.59
N ILE A 293 3.07 -15.47 33.97
CA ILE A 293 3.34 -14.22 33.24
C ILE A 293 2.34 -13.15 33.65
N GLY A 294 2.85 -12.02 34.13
CA GLY A 294 2.03 -10.88 34.50
C GLY A 294 1.30 -10.24 33.30
N GLY A 295 0.10 -9.71 33.55
CA GLY A 295 -0.79 -9.18 32.50
C GLY A 295 -0.32 -7.90 31.79
N ALA A 296 0.77 -7.27 32.23
CA ALA A 296 1.38 -6.09 31.61
C ALA A 296 2.68 -6.39 30.84
N VAL A 297 3.15 -7.66 30.82
CA VAL A 297 4.30 -8.09 30.02
C VAL A 297 4.01 -7.89 28.53
N SER A 298 4.91 -7.22 27.82
CA SER A 298 4.76 -6.99 26.38
C SER A 298 4.92 -8.30 25.60
N LEU A 299 4.26 -8.40 24.44
CA LEU A 299 4.36 -9.60 23.58
C LEU A 299 5.78 -9.87 23.07
N ALA A 300 6.57 -8.82 22.84
CA ALA A 300 7.97 -8.95 22.46
C ALA A 300 8.78 -9.62 23.58
N ARG A 301 8.62 -9.13 24.82
CA ARG A 301 9.29 -9.72 26.00
C ARG A 301 8.81 -11.14 26.27
N PHE A 302 7.52 -11.42 26.09
CA PHE A 302 6.99 -12.78 26.18
C PHE A 302 7.66 -13.72 25.17
N GLY A 303 7.83 -13.28 23.91
CA GLY A 303 8.56 -14.04 22.90
C GLY A 303 10.03 -14.31 23.25
N GLU A 304 10.73 -13.33 23.83
CA GLU A 304 12.10 -13.51 24.33
C GLU A 304 12.16 -14.56 25.44
N ILE A 305 11.30 -14.44 26.46
CA ILE A 305 11.27 -15.36 27.61
C ILE A 305 11.03 -16.80 27.15
N LEU A 306 10.08 -16.99 26.23
CA LEU A 306 9.82 -18.30 25.66
C LEU A 306 11.03 -18.82 24.88
N THR A 307 11.69 -17.99 24.07
CA THR A 307 12.91 -18.40 23.34
C THR A 307 14.02 -18.82 24.30
N GLU A 308 14.21 -18.10 25.41
CA GLU A 308 15.20 -18.39 26.45
C GLU A 308 14.85 -19.69 27.18
N THR A 309 13.63 -19.81 27.70
CA THR A 309 13.18 -20.96 28.49
C THR A 309 13.16 -22.26 27.68
N ILE A 310 12.82 -22.20 26.39
CA ILE A 310 12.77 -23.37 25.50
C ILE A 310 14.19 -23.90 25.19
N ARG A 311 15.25 -23.09 25.29
CA ARG A 311 16.63 -23.59 25.08
C ARG A 311 17.10 -24.55 26.17
N ASP A 312 16.57 -24.40 27.38
CA ASP A 312 16.99 -25.14 28.57
C ASP A 312 16.10 -26.37 28.86
N ILE A 313 15.02 -26.55 28.09
CA ILE A 313 14.09 -27.68 28.23
C ILE A 313 14.08 -28.48 26.92
N THR A 314 14.46 -29.75 26.96
CA THR A 314 14.35 -30.66 25.81
C THR A 314 12.88 -30.91 25.44
N VAL A 315 12.35 -30.14 24.48
CA VAL A 315 10.99 -30.33 23.94
C VAL A 315 10.96 -30.17 22.41
N PHE A 316 10.22 -31.05 21.75
CA PHE A 316 10.09 -31.15 20.30
C PHE A 316 9.13 -30.08 19.70
N GLY A 317 9.69 -28.92 19.34
CA GLY A 317 9.24 -28.02 18.24
C GLY A 317 8.06 -27.06 18.49
N TRP A 318 8.24 -25.74 18.29
CA TRP A 318 7.18 -24.73 18.49
C TRP A 318 7.25 -23.47 17.59
N GLU A 319 6.06 -22.89 17.32
CA GLU A 319 5.78 -21.53 16.78
C GLU A 319 4.79 -20.82 17.72
N TYR A 320 4.92 -19.49 17.88
CA TYR A 320 4.27 -18.67 18.92
C TYR A 320 2.74 -18.50 18.78
N PHE A 321 2.03 -18.56 19.92
CA PHE A 321 0.64 -18.12 20.08
C PHE A 321 0.53 -16.91 21.00
N VAL A 322 -0.27 -15.91 20.61
CA VAL A 322 -0.77 -14.90 21.53
C VAL A 322 -2.21 -14.53 21.16
N ASP A 323 -3.14 -14.77 22.09
CA ASP A 323 -4.47 -14.16 22.10
C ASP A 323 -4.37 -12.76 22.72
N THR A 324 -4.87 -11.74 22.03
CA THR A 324 -4.91 -10.33 22.50
C THR A 324 -6.33 -9.81 22.66
N SER A 325 -7.31 -10.71 22.77
CA SER A 325 -8.69 -10.28 22.99
C SER A 325 -8.82 -9.53 24.33
N PRO A 326 -9.38 -8.30 24.35
CA PRO A 326 -9.75 -7.66 25.60
C PRO A 326 -10.88 -8.46 26.24
N PHE A 327 -10.66 -8.96 27.46
CA PHE A 327 -11.71 -9.54 28.30
C PHE A 327 -12.87 -8.54 28.42
N ARG A 328 -13.96 -8.77 27.66
CA ARG A 328 -15.19 -7.96 27.70
C ARG A 328 -16.27 -8.75 28.46
N PRO A 329 -16.93 -8.16 29.46
CA PRO A 329 -18.31 -8.54 29.79
C PRO A 329 -19.27 -7.86 28.79
N ARG A 330 -20.22 -8.60 28.19
CA ARG A 330 -21.36 -7.99 27.46
C ARG A 330 -22.56 -7.84 28.41
N PRO A 331 -23.34 -6.75 28.30
CA PRO A 331 -24.76 -6.75 28.65
C PRO A 331 -25.58 -7.40 27.51
N SER A 332 -26.53 -8.28 27.84
CA SER A 332 -27.46 -8.86 26.86
C SER A 332 -28.62 -7.89 26.54
N PRO A 333 -29.14 -7.86 25.30
CA PRO A 333 -30.33 -7.07 24.95
C PRO A 333 -31.65 -7.68 25.45
N ASP A 334 -31.66 -8.98 25.78
CA ASP A 334 -32.86 -9.68 26.20
C ASP A 334 -32.63 -10.24 27.61
N GLY A 335 -33.47 -9.80 28.55
CA GLY A 335 -33.42 -10.17 29.97
C GLY A 335 -33.88 -11.61 30.25
N TYR A 336 -33.21 -12.61 29.67
CA TYR A 336 -33.37 -14.01 30.09
C TYR A 336 -32.00 -14.59 30.46
N GLY A 337 -31.90 -14.96 31.74
CA GLY A 337 -30.67 -15.41 32.38
C GLY A 337 -30.13 -16.73 31.84
N ILE A 338 -28.82 -16.77 31.65
CA ILE A 338 -28.04 -18.02 31.63
C ILE A 338 -27.86 -18.42 33.09
N HIS A 339 -28.91 -18.98 33.69
CA HIS A 339 -28.81 -19.85 34.85
C HIS A 339 -28.88 -21.28 34.32
N ASP A 340 -27.72 -21.96 34.28
CA ASP A 340 -27.53 -23.41 34.44
C ASP A 340 -26.20 -23.87 33.79
N ASN A 341 -25.07 -23.39 34.34
CA ASN A 341 -23.83 -24.16 34.38
C ASN A 341 -22.97 -23.67 35.56
N PRO A 342 -22.78 -24.45 36.65
CA PRO A 342 -22.20 -23.95 37.90
C PRO A 342 -20.70 -23.57 37.86
N ASP A 343 -19.95 -23.92 36.82
CA ASP A 343 -18.47 -23.83 36.84
C ASP A 343 -17.85 -22.70 35.99
N VAL A 344 -18.63 -21.85 35.30
CA VAL A 344 -18.07 -20.83 34.37
C VAL A 344 -18.53 -19.39 34.66
N ALA A 345 -19.22 -19.13 35.78
CA ALA A 345 -19.63 -17.76 36.12
C ALA A 345 -19.59 -17.43 37.62
N ARG A 346 -18.44 -16.91 38.09
CA ARG A 346 -18.36 -15.98 39.24
C ARG A 346 -17.30 -14.90 38.92
N GLY A 347 -17.60 -13.66 39.29
CA GLY A 347 -16.88 -12.44 38.89
C GLY A 347 -15.38 -12.44 39.22
N TRP A 348 -14.62 -11.56 38.53
CA TRP A 348 -13.18 -11.28 38.73
C TRP A 348 -12.47 -12.32 39.59
N PRO A 349 -11.89 -13.39 39.00
CA PRO A 349 -10.99 -14.20 39.79
C PRO A 349 -9.84 -13.29 40.22
N GLU A 350 -9.43 -13.37 41.48
CA GLU A 350 -8.17 -12.84 42.02
C GLU A 350 -6.92 -13.42 41.31
N ASN A 351 -7.09 -14.03 40.13
CA ASN A 351 -6.08 -14.71 39.35
C ASN A 351 -6.17 -14.19 37.90
N CYS A 352 -5.21 -13.36 37.50
CA CYS A 352 -4.86 -13.24 36.10
C CYS A 352 -4.50 -14.65 35.58
N PHE A 353 -4.98 -15.03 34.40
CA PHE A 353 -4.72 -16.37 33.85
C PHE A 353 -3.21 -16.61 33.71
N PHE A 354 -2.67 -17.51 34.54
CA PHE A 354 -1.32 -18.03 34.47
C PHE A 354 -1.34 -19.35 33.68
N GLY A 355 -0.50 -19.46 32.64
CA GLY A 355 -0.40 -20.65 31.82
C GLY A 355 0.07 -21.83 32.65
N ARG A 356 -0.80 -22.83 32.79
CA ARG A 356 -0.57 -24.06 33.56
C ARG A 356 -0.19 -25.20 32.61
N HIS A 357 0.75 -26.02 33.08
CA HIS A 357 1.23 -27.31 32.55
C HIS A 357 2.36 -27.25 31.51
N PHE A 358 3.54 -27.70 31.92
CA PHE A 358 4.44 -28.41 31.00
C PHE A 358 3.69 -29.60 30.42
N LEU A 359 3.84 -29.83 29.11
CA LEU A 359 3.13 -30.89 28.41
C LEU A 359 3.47 -32.26 29.01
N HIS A 360 2.45 -33.10 29.14
CA HIS A 360 2.70 -34.51 29.43
C HIS A 360 3.47 -35.18 28.29
N GLN A 361 4.20 -36.26 28.57
CA GLN A 361 5.03 -36.96 27.57
C GLN A 361 4.26 -37.41 26.31
N ASN A 362 2.94 -37.62 26.45
CA ASN A 362 2.04 -38.06 25.38
C ASN A 362 1.05 -36.96 24.93
N GLU A 363 1.39 -35.69 25.17
CA GLU A 363 0.56 -34.53 24.83
C GLU A 363 1.19 -33.67 23.73
N PHE A 364 0.38 -33.27 22.75
CA PHE A 364 0.81 -32.46 21.61
C PHE A 364 -0.10 -31.25 21.42
N VAL A 365 0.50 -30.10 21.13
CA VAL A 365 -0.20 -28.84 20.89
C VAL A 365 0.37 -28.18 19.64
N PHE A 366 -0.48 -27.60 18.77
CA PHE A 366 0.00 -26.86 17.59
C PHE A 366 -0.94 -25.73 17.18
N GLY A 367 -0.36 -24.70 16.57
CA GLY A 367 -1.03 -23.49 16.11
C GLY A 367 -1.03 -23.26 14.63
N TYR A 368 -2.12 -22.69 14.15
CA TYR A 368 -2.31 -22.38 12.74
C TYR A 368 -2.97 -21.03 12.56
N LYS A 369 -2.58 -20.32 11.51
CA LYS A 369 -3.14 -19.02 11.14
C LYS A 369 -3.15 -18.89 9.62
N GLN A 370 -4.26 -18.40 9.08
CA GLN A 370 -4.31 -17.90 7.71
C GLN A 370 -4.90 -16.50 7.72
N ALA A 371 -4.28 -15.60 6.95
CA ALA A 371 -4.71 -14.21 6.82
C ALA A 371 -4.67 -13.79 5.34
N GLN A 372 -4.99 -12.53 5.04
CA GLN A 372 -4.94 -12.00 3.68
C GLN A 372 -3.50 -11.79 3.16
N ARG A 373 -2.56 -11.55 4.09
CA ARG A 373 -1.10 -11.61 3.90
C ARG A 373 -0.46 -12.19 5.16
N ARG A 374 0.79 -12.64 5.09
CA ARG A 374 1.45 -13.36 6.19
C ARG A 374 1.68 -12.49 7.42
N GLU A 375 2.34 -11.35 7.26
CA GLU A 375 2.71 -10.46 8.36
C GLU A 375 1.70 -9.32 8.56
N ASN A 376 1.56 -8.84 9.81
CA ASN A 376 0.77 -7.64 10.14
C ASN A 376 -0.65 -7.63 9.50
N ALA A 377 -1.33 -8.77 9.63
CA ALA A 377 -2.70 -8.98 9.21
C ALA A 377 -3.45 -9.84 10.24
N ALA A 378 -4.71 -9.47 10.49
CA ALA A 378 -5.62 -10.25 11.31
C ALA A 378 -5.93 -11.59 10.62
N ALA A 379 -6.11 -12.63 11.42
CA ALA A 379 -6.45 -13.95 10.90
C ALA A 379 -7.85 -13.94 10.28
N ILE A 380 -8.00 -14.57 9.12
CA ILE A 380 -9.30 -14.97 8.58
C ILE A 380 -9.83 -16.14 9.41
N VAL A 381 -8.97 -17.15 9.62
CA VAL A 381 -9.14 -18.24 10.59
C VAL A 381 -7.80 -18.49 11.28
N ASN A 382 -7.82 -18.71 12.58
CA ASN A 382 -6.73 -19.30 13.34
C ASN A 382 -7.24 -20.46 14.19
N ALA A 383 -6.35 -21.35 14.59
CA ALA A 383 -6.69 -22.53 15.37
C ALA A 383 -5.61 -22.84 16.40
N GLY A 384 -6.06 -23.30 17.58
CA GLY A 384 -5.22 -23.95 18.59
C GLY A 384 -5.79 -25.34 18.85
N MET A 385 -4.96 -26.36 18.75
CA MET A 385 -5.38 -27.76 18.86
C MET A 385 -4.47 -28.50 19.83
N THR A 386 -5.06 -29.26 20.75
CA THR A 386 -4.36 -30.09 21.73
C THR A 386 -4.89 -31.53 21.68
N VAL A 387 -4.00 -32.51 21.87
CA VAL A 387 -4.36 -33.92 22.00
C VAL A 387 -3.45 -34.60 23.02
N LEU A 388 -4.06 -35.41 23.90
CA LEU A 388 -3.39 -36.27 24.86
C LEU A 388 -3.76 -37.72 24.57
N PHE A 389 -2.77 -38.61 24.51
CA PHE A 389 -2.98 -40.04 24.31
C PHE A 389 -2.96 -40.83 25.63
N GLU A 390 -3.62 -41.99 25.64
CA GLU A 390 -3.38 -43.00 26.68
C GLU A 390 -1.96 -43.55 26.55
N ASP A 391 -1.31 -43.83 27.68
CA ASP A 391 0.10 -44.22 27.73
C ASP A 391 0.40 -45.42 26.83
N ASP A 392 1.47 -45.31 26.03
CA ASP A 392 1.94 -46.31 25.07
C ASP A 392 0.89 -46.73 24.01
N THR A 393 -0.10 -45.88 23.72
CA THR A 393 -1.11 -46.11 22.68
C THR A 393 -1.29 -44.93 21.72
N ASN A 394 -2.10 -45.13 20.67
CA ASN A 394 -2.62 -44.06 19.81
C ASN A 394 -4.10 -43.75 20.08
N ILE A 395 -4.61 -44.09 21.26
CA ILE A 395 -6.00 -43.86 21.66
C ILE A 395 -6.08 -42.48 22.31
N ILE A 396 -7.01 -41.65 21.83
CA ILE A 396 -7.20 -40.29 22.32
C ILE A 396 -7.83 -40.33 23.70
N LYS A 397 -7.08 -39.88 24.71
CA LYS A 397 -7.57 -39.68 26.08
C LYS A 397 -8.32 -38.36 26.20
N GLU A 398 -7.73 -37.27 25.68
CA GLU A 398 -8.33 -35.93 25.65
C GLU A 398 -7.99 -35.23 24.34
N MET A 399 -8.91 -34.40 23.84
CA MET A 399 -8.67 -33.54 22.68
C MET A 399 -9.43 -32.22 22.84
N SER A 400 -8.76 -31.11 22.56
CA SER A 400 -9.39 -29.80 22.51
C SER A 400 -9.05 -29.10 21.20
N VAL A 401 -10.08 -28.64 20.49
CA VAL A 401 -9.93 -27.94 19.22
C VAL A 401 -10.65 -26.59 19.31
N ALA A 402 -9.88 -25.51 19.18
CA ALA A 402 -10.39 -24.14 19.23
C ALA A 402 -10.13 -23.41 17.91
N PHE A 403 -11.09 -22.58 17.48
CA PHE A 403 -10.96 -21.73 16.30
C PHE A 403 -11.32 -20.28 16.62
N GLY A 404 -10.59 -19.34 16.02
CA GLY A 404 -11.00 -17.94 15.90
C GLY A 404 -11.37 -17.60 14.45
N GLY A 405 -12.24 -16.62 14.27
CA GLY A 405 -12.74 -16.20 12.95
C GLY A 405 -13.91 -17.04 12.40
N MET A 406 -14.24 -18.16 13.05
CA MET A 406 -15.41 -19.01 12.74
C MET A 406 -16.71 -18.52 13.42
N SER A 407 -16.59 -17.73 14.48
CA SER A 407 -17.69 -17.14 15.28
C SER A 407 -17.34 -15.68 15.68
N GLU A 408 -18.25 -14.96 16.35
CA GLU A 408 -17.98 -13.60 16.84
C GLU A 408 -16.83 -13.53 17.85
N THR A 409 -16.64 -14.61 18.62
CA THR A 409 -15.55 -14.83 19.57
C THR A 409 -14.78 -16.08 19.21
N SER A 410 -13.65 -16.34 19.86
CA SER A 410 -13.01 -17.66 19.82
C SER A 410 -13.97 -18.72 20.35
N SER A 411 -14.06 -19.88 19.69
CA SER A 411 -14.99 -20.96 20.05
C SER A 411 -14.33 -22.33 20.01
N LEU A 412 -14.73 -23.19 20.96
CA LEU A 412 -14.36 -24.60 21.00
C LEU A 412 -15.26 -25.41 20.06
N ALA A 413 -14.65 -26.30 19.27
CA ALA A 413 -15.35 -27.31 18.49
C ALA A 413 -15.74 -28.48 19.42
N LEU A 414 -16.80 -28.30 20.20
CA LEU A 414 -17.18 -29.20 21.30
C LEU A 414 -17.58 -30.60 20.79
N THR A 415 -18.28 -30.69 19.67
CA THR A 415 -18.68 -31.96 19.04
C THR A 415 -17.45 -32.72 18.58
N THR A 416 -16.56 -32.04 17.87
CA THR A 416 -15.27 -32.57 17.41
C THR A 416 -14.43 -33.06 18.59
N SER A 417 -14.31 -32.24 19.64
CA SER A 417 -13.53 -32.56 20.84
C SER A 417 -14.09 -33.79 21.57
N ARG A 418 -15.41 -33.84 21.82
CA ARG A 418 -16.07 -34.94 22.54
C ARG A 418 -16.07 -36.25 21.77
N ARG A 419 -16.37 -36.22 20.46
CA ARG A 419 -16.48 -37.45 19.64
C ARG A 419 -15.13 -38.06 19.30
N SER A 420 -14.04 -37.32 19.48
CA SER A 420 -12.69 -37.84 19.25
C SER A 420 -12.14 -38.66 20.43
N VAL A 421 -12.62 -38.43 21.65
CA VAL A 421 -12.19 -39.20 22.82
C VAL A 421 -12.52 -40.68 22.65
N GLY A 422 -11.55 -41.55 22.95
CA GLY A 422 -11.62 -43.00 22.78
C GLY A 422 -11.44 -43.50 21.33
N ARG A 423 -11.27 -42.59 20.35
CA ARG A 423 -10.93 -42.97 18.97
C ARG A 423 -9.43 -43.22 18.85
N LYS A 424 -9.05 -44.03 17.85
CA LYS A 424 -7.64 -44.21 17.45
C LYS A 424 -7.21 -43.08 16.51
N TRP A 425 -5.93 -42.71 16.58
CA TRP A 425 -5.31 -41.72 15.67
C TRP A 425 -5.00 -42.34 14.30
N GLU A 426 -6.04 -42.56 13.49
CA GLU A 426 -5.97 -43.15 12.15
C GLU A 426 -6.66 -42.28 11.10
N ASP A 427 -6.36 -42.51 9.81
CA ASP A 427 -6.79 -41.62 8.72
C ASP A 427 -8.31 -41.38 8.67
N GLN A 428 -9.12 -42.36 9.12
CA GLN A 428 -10.57 -42.24 9.22
C GLN A 428 -11.00 -41.03 10.09
N LEU A 429 -10.21 -40.71 11.13
CA LEU A 429 -10.47 -39.56 12.02
C LEU A 429 -10.53 -38.25 11.23
N THR A 430 -9.66 -38.07 10.22
CA THR A 430 -9.67 -36.85 9.39
C THR A 430 -10.97 -36.70 8.60
N SER A 431 -11.57 -37.81 8.17
CA SER A 431 -12.84 -37.79 7.44
C SER A 431 -14.03 -37.52 8.34
N ASP A 432 -14.02 -38.09 9.54
CA ASP A 432 -15.05 -37.91 10.56
C ASP A 432 -15.07 -36.46 11.08
N VAL A 433 -13.89 -35.89 11.37
CA VAL A 433 -13.76 -34.53 11.88
C VAL A 433 -14.26 -33.49 10.88
N VAL A 434 -14.13 -33.73 9.57
CA VAL A 434 -14.74 -32.84 8.57
C VAL A 434 -16.25 -32.76 8.72
N GLN A 435 -16.91 -33.87 9.08
CA GLN A 435 -18.34 -33.89 9.33
C GLN A 435 -18.67 -33.21 10.67
N TRP A 436 -17.90 -33.50 11.73
CA TRP A 436 -18.15 -32.93 13.06
C TRP A 436 -17.91 -31.42 13.11
N LEU A 437 -16.91 -30.90 12.38
CA LEU A 437 -16.69 -29.46 12.26
C LEU A 437 -17.84 -28.75 11.53
N ALA A 438 -18.54 -29.44 10.63
CA ALA A 438 -19.75 -28.91 10.00
C ALA A 438 -20.94 -28.84 10.99
N GLU A 439 -20.97 -29.71 12.00
CA GLU A 439 -21.95 -29.66 13.11
C GLU A 439 -21.58 -28.58 14.14
N ASP A 440 -20.29 -28.43 14.45
CA ASP A 440 -19.79 -27.40 15.39
C ASP A 440 -19.94 -25.98 14.84
N PHE A 441 -19.75 -25.83 13.52
CA PHE A 441 -19.89 -24.57 12.82
C PHE A 441 -20.95 -24.71 11.71
N PRO A 442 -22.24 -24.88 12.09
CA PRO A 442 -23.32 -24.99 11.12
C PRO A 442 -23.40 -23.69 10.34
N SER A 443 -23.73 -23.74 9.04
CA SER A 443 -23.81 -22.54 8.20
C SER A 443 -24.77 -21.52 8.84
N PRO A 444 -24.28 -20.39 9.39
CA PRO A 444 -25.20 -19.33 9.75
C PRO A 444 -25.71 -18.66 8.47
N PRO A 445 -26.92 -18.07 8.46
CA PRO A 445 -27.23 -17.03 7.49
C PRO A 445 -26.16 -15.94 7.63
N GLU A 446 -25.49 -15.60 6.55
CA GLU A 446 -24.22 -14.84 6.48
C GLU A 446 -23.92 -13.90 7.67
N GLY A 447 -23.20 -14.41 8.66
CA GLY A 447 -22.76 -13.67 9.83
C GLY A 447 -21.28 -13.93 10.08
N ILE A 448 -20.47 -12.87 10.20
CA ILE A 448 -19.03 -12.86 10.52
C ILE A 448 -18.09 -12.90 9.29
N GLY A 449 -17.85 -11.74 8.68
CA GLY A 449 -16.70 -11.50 7.78
C GLY A 449 -16.76 -12.07 6.36
N GLY A 450 -17.83 -12.79 6.00
CA GLY A 450 -18.00 -13.42 4.69
C GLY A 450 -17.15 -14.68 4.53
N GLN A 451 -17.06 -15.22 3.31
CA GLN A 451 -16.13 -16.30 2.93
C GLN A 451 -16.34 -17.64 3.67
N MET A 452 -17.57 -18.00 4.05
CA MET A 452 -17.81 -19.17 4.92
C MET A 452 -17.35 -20.50 4.35
N ALA A 453 -17.49 -20.71 3.04
CA ALA A 453 -16.97 -21.91 2.37
C ALA A 453 -15.45 -22.03 2.56
N TYR A 454 -14.72 -20.92 2.39
CA TYR A 454 -13.27 -20.88 2.60
C TYR A 454 -12.89 -21.08 4.06
N LYS A 455 -13.56 -20.43 5.01
CA LYS A 455 -13.25 -20.61 6.45
C LYS A 455 -13.48 -22.05 6.92
N ARG A 456 -14.55 -22.71 6.45
CA ARG A 456 -14.79 -24.14 6.72
C ARG A 456 -13.72 -25.02 6.10
N ALA A 457 -13.33 -24.75 4.85
CA ALA A 457 -12.22 -25.45 4.21
C ALA A 457 -10.91 -25.27 5.00
N LEU A 458 -10.62 -24.08 5.51
CA LEU A 458 -9.47 -23.82 6.38
C LEU A 458 -9.53 -24.59 7.69
N ALA A 459 -10.67 -24.62 8.38
CA ALA A 459 -10.82 -25.36 9.62
C ALA A 459 -10.49 -26.86 9.43
N CYS A 460 -11.03 -27.47 8.37
CA CYS A 460 -10.71 -28.83 7.98
C CYS A 460 -9.23 -29.00 7.62
N SER A 461 -8.65 -28.03 6.89
CA SER A 461 -7.26 -28.09 6.43
C SER A 461 -6.26 -27.92 7.58
N PHE A 462 -6.56 -27.10 8.58
CA PHE A 462 -5.75 -26.98 9.80
C PHE A 462 -5.82 -28.26 10.63
N PHE A 463 -7.00 -28.87 10.77
CA PHE A 463 -7.10 -30.16 11.44
C PHE A 463 -6.31 -31.24 10.68
N PHE A 464 -6.34 -31.24 9.35
CA PHE A 464 -5.53 -32.17 8.54
C PHE A 464 -4.02 -31.97 8.76
N LYS A 465 -3.54 -30.71 8.80
CA LYS A 465 -2.14 -30.41 9.14
C LYS A 465 -1.80 -30.86 10.57
N PHE A 466 -2.67 -30.61 11.54
CA PHE A 466 -2.53 -31.06 12.92
C PHE A 466 -2.43 -32.59 13.02
N PHE A 467 -3.34 -33.28 12.35
CA PHE A 467 -3.39 -34.74 12.33
C PHE A 467 -2.06 -35.36 11.91
N HIS A 468 -1.53 -34.93 10.76
CA HIS A 468 -0.27 -35.46 10.23
C HIS A 468 0.96 -34.95 10.97
N ARG A 469 0.91 -33.79 11.61
CA ARG A 469 1.99 -33.31 12.48
C ARG A 469 2.11 -34.19 13.72
N VAL A 470 1.01 -34.46 14.40
CA VAL A 470 0.97 -35.37 15.56
C VAL A 470 1.37 -36.78 15.17
N GLN A 471 0.87 -37.28 14.02
CA GLN A 471 1.23 -38.61 13.53
C GLN A 471 2.74 -38.76 13.31
N LEU A 472 3.41 -37.73 12.80
CA LEU A 472 4.87 -37.71 12.62
C LEU A 472 5.63 -37.77 13.95
N GLU A 473 5.15 -37.06 14.98
CA GLU A 473 5.77 -37.11 16.31
C GLU A 473 5.51 -38.46 17.01
N LEU A 474 4.32 -39.04 16.86
CA LEU A 474 4.01 -40.39 17.36
C LEU A 474 4.92 -41.47 16.75
N CYS A 475 5.25 -41.37 15.46
CA CYS A 475 6.20 -42.28 14.80
C CYS A 475 7.63 -42.22 15.38
N ARG A 476 7.97 -41.17 16.14
CA ARG A 476 9.30 -41.02 16.78
C ARG A 476 9.32 -41.55 18.22
N GLY A 477 8.16 -41.89 18.80
CA GLY A 477 8.02 -42.35 20.18
C GLY A 477 8.16 -43.88 20.35
N PRO A 478 8.50 -44.36 21.56
CA PRO A 478 8.53 -45.80 21.88
C PRO A 478 7.12 -46.42 21.79
N GLY A 479 7.02 -47.65 21.24
CA GLY A 479 5.76 -48.42 21.17
C GLY A 479 4.95 -48.31 19.87
N MET A 480 5.39 -47.48 18.90
CA MET A 480 4.64 -47.16 17.66
C MET A 480 5.41 -47.49 16.37
N GLU A 481 6.21 -48.56 16.38
CA GLU A 481 7.14 -48.98 15.31
C GLU A 481 6.46 -49.33 13.95
N GLY A 482 5.13 -49.41 13.90
CA GLY A 482 4.34 -49.71 12.69
C GLY A 482 3.61 -48.53 12.04
N ALA A 483 3.59 -47.34 12.64
CA ALA A 483 2.90 -46.18 12.09
C ALA A 483 3.74 -45.54 10.95
N THR A 484 3.15 -45.39 9.76
CA THR A 484 3.81 -44.75 8.62
C THR A 484 3.03 -43.52 8.17
N VAL A 485 3.70 -42.36 8.10
CA VAL A 485 3.12 -41.14 7.50
C VAL A 485 3.49 -41.11 6.03
N SER A 486 2.52 -40.87 5.16
CA SER A 486 2.78 -40.64 3.73
C SER A 486 3.83 -39.52 3.57
N PRO A 487 4.95 -39.76 2.85
CA PRO A 487 5.93 -38.71 2.58
C PRO A 487 5.30 -37.46 1.95
N ARG A 488 4.25 -37.65 1.12
CA ARG A 488 3.53 -36.56 0.45
C ARG A 488 2.71 -35.70 1.41
N HIS A 489 2.26 -36.25 2.55
CA HIS A 489 1.56 -35.50 3.60
C HIS A 489 2.53 -34.77 4.53
N THR A 490 3.69 -35.38 4.80
CA THR A 490 4.76 -34.75 5.58
C THR A 490 5.25 -33.44 4.94
N LEU A 491 5.33 -33.41 3.61
CA LEU A 491 5.70 -32.21 2.84
C LEU A 491 4.69 -31.04 2.94
N ALA A 492 3.46 -31.29 3.44
CA ALA A 492 2.45 -30.26 3.65
C ALA A 492 2.60 -29.51 4.99
N LEU A 493 3.36 -30.07 5.92
CA LEU A 493 3.43 -29.58 7.31
C LEU A 493 4.20 -28.26 7.46
N PRO A 494 5.40 -28.08 6.86
CA PRO A 494 6.13 -26.83 7.02
C PRO A 494 5.34 -25.67 6.40
N SER A 495 5.40 -24.50 7.02
CA SER A 495 4.97 -23.24 6.40
C SER A 495 5.75 -23.00 5.11
N LEU A 496 5.23 -22.15 4.20
CA LEU A 496 5.96 -21.81 2.98
C LEU A 496 7.24 -21.04 3.35
N PRO A 497 8.44 -21.58 3.06
CA PRO A 497 9.68 -20.93 3.44
C PRO A 497 9.87 -19.65 2.61
N ARG A 498 10.30 -18.58 3.27
CA ARG A 498 10.77 -17.37 2.60
C ARG A 498 12.23 -17.18 2.96
N SER A 499 13.14 -17.45 2.01
CA SER A 499 14.55 -17.14 2.21
C SER A 499 14.79 -15.63 2.17
N ILE A 500 15.99 -15.22 2.60
CA ILE A 500 16.43 -13.82 2.51
C ILE A 500 16.29 -13.32 1.07
N SER A 501 15.72 -12.13 0.93
CA SER A 501 15.51 -11.52 -0.38
C SER A 501 16.81 -11.06 -1.01
N ARG A 502 16.87 -11.03 -2.34
CA ARG A 502 18.01 -10.55 -3.13
C ARG A 502 17.53 -10.04 -4.49
N GLY A 503 18.31 -9.19 -5.13
CA GLY A 503 18.00 -8.70 -6.47
C GLY A 503 19.25 -8.42 -7.27
N THR A 504 19.06 -8.23 -8.57
CA THR A 504 20.10 -7.77 -9.49
C THR A 504 19.49 -6.71 -10.40
N GLN A 505 20.18 -5.59 -10.56
CA GLN A 505 19.77 -4.51 -11.44
C GLN A 505 20.79 -4.34 -12.55
N VAL A 506 20.34 -4.33 -13.80
CA VAL A 506 21.21 -4.23 -14.98
C VAL A 506 20.78 -3.03 -15.83
N PHE A 507 21.71 -2.15 -16.15
CA PHE A 507 21.47 -0.98 -17.00
C PHE A 507 22.71 -0.61 -17.83
N GLU A 508 22.53 0.25 -18.84
CA GLU A 508 23.62 0.72 -19.70
C GLU A 508 24.42 1.83 -19.01
N GLU A 509 25.74 1.67 -18.96
CA GLU A 509 26.67 2.67 -18.45
C GLU A 509 26.74 3.88 -19.40
N VAL A 510 26.96 5.09 -18.86
CA VAL A 510 27.16 6.28 -19.72
C VAL A 510 28.49 6.17 -20.48
N PRO A 511 28.60 6.74 -21.70
CA PRO A 511 29.85 6.74 -22.46
C PRO A 511 31.03 7.26 -21.63
N PRO A 512 32.23 6.65 -21.68
CA PRO A 512 33.39 7.07 -20.89
C PRO A 512 33.85 8.52 -21.15
N ASP A 513 33.56 9.04 -22.35
CA ASP A 513 33.84 10.40 -22.78
C ASP A 513 32.75 11.41 -22.40
N GLN A 514 31.61 10.96 -21.85
CA GLN A 514 30.57 11.86 -21.35
C GLN A 514 31.13 12.73 -20.20
N PRO A 515 31.09 14.08 -20.32
CA PRO A 515 31.62 14.97 -19.30
C PRO A 515 31.02 14.72 -17.91
N LYS A 516 31.81 14.95 -16.85
CA LYS A 516 31.36 14.75 -15.45
C LYS A 516 30.19 15.64 -15.06
N HIS A 517 30.13 16.86 -15.62
CA HIS A 517 29.02 17.77 -15.36
C HIS A 517 27.71 17.31 -16.03
N ASP A 518 27.79 16.50 -17.10
CA ASP A 518 26.62 15.96 -17.77
C ASP A 518 26.06 14.78 -16.97
N ALA A 519 24.94 15.05 -16.29
CA ALA A 519 24.33 14.12 -15.36
C ALA A 519 23.31 13.15 -16.00
N VAL A 520 22.89 13.33 -17.24
CA VAL A 520 21.86 12.48 -17.86
C VAL A 520 22.41 11.05 -18.08
N GLY A 521 21.60 10.05 -17.75
CA GLY A 521 21.99 8.63 -17.79
C GLY A 521 22.74 8.14 -16.54
N ARG A 522 23.14 9.05 -15.63
CA ARG A 522 23.80 8.68 -14.37
C ARG A 522 22.77 8.37 -13.27
N PRO A 523 23.05 7.41 -12.37
CA PRO A 523 22.15 7.01 -11.28
C PRO A 523 22.16 8.02 -10.12
N LEU A 524 21.78 9.28 -10.38
CA LEU A 524 21.72 10.29 -9.33
C LEU A 524 20.61 9.97 -8.33
N GLN A 525 20.91 10.19 -7.06
CA GLN A 525 19.93 10.11 -5.98
C GLN A 525 18.79 11.10 -6.20
N HIS A 526 17.61 10.75 -5.68
CA HIS A 526 16.51 11.68 -5.62
C HIS A 526 16.93 12.95 -4.87
N SER A 527 16.71 14.13 -5.46
CA SER A 527 17.17 15.43 -4.92
C SER A 527 16.71 15.76 -3.49
N ALA A 528 15.56 15.20 -3.08
CA ALA A 528 15.02 15.33 -1.73
C ALA A 528 15.29 14.12 -0.79
N SER A 529 16.06 13.12 -1.22
CA SER A 529 16.25 11.84 -0.50
C SER A 529 16.79 12.03 0.91
N LEU A 530 17.79 12.90 1.10
CA LEU A 530 18.34 13.22 2.42
C LEU A 530 17.31 13.90 3.32
N GLN A 531 16.50 14.81 2.77
CA GLN A 531 15.42 15.46 3.49
C GLN A 531 14.29 14.47 3.85
N HIS A 532 14.05 13.46 3.01
CA HIS A 532 13.13 12.37 3.34
C HIS A 532 13.66 11.54 4.52
N ALA A 533 14.94 11.16 4.49
CA ALA A 533 15.58 10.33 5.51
C ALA A 533 15.73 11.02 6.87
N THR A 534 15.83 12.35 6.89
CA THR A 534 15.98 13.18 8.10
C THR A 534 14.66 13.75 8.62
N GLY A 535 13.56 13.60 7.88
CA GLY A 535 12.27 14.21 8.21
C GLY A 535 12.16 15.71 7.90
N GLU A 536 13.20 16.31 7.29
CA GLU A 536 13.23 17.73 6.92
C GLU A 536 12.36 18.07 5.71
N ALA A 537 11.98 17.07 4.90
CA ALA A 537 11.09 17.26 3.77
C ALA A 537 9.69 17.68 4.24
N GLN A 538 9.28 18.88 3.81
CA GLN A 538 7.99 19.48 4.13
C GLN A 538 6.90 18.97 3.18
N TYR A 539 5.90 18.28 3.74
CA TYR A 539 4.63 17.98 3.07
C TYR A 539 3.56 19.00 3.49
N CYS A 540 2.35 18.93 2.92
CA CYS A 540 1.37 20.00 3.11
C CYS A 540 0.94 20.17 4.58
N ASP A 541 0.69 19.08 5.33
CA ASP A 541 0.36 19.17 6.77
C ASP A 541 1.58 19.48 7.67
N ASP A 542 2.80 19.37 7.15
CA ASP A 542 4.00 19.69 7.93
C ASP A 542 4.23 21.20 8.07
N MET A 543 3.59 22.00 7.20
CA MET A 543 3.66 23.45 7.27
C MET A 543 3.22 23.93 8.65
N SER A 544 4.01 24.84 9.22
CA SER A 544 3.70 25.47 10.51
C SER A 544 2.32 26.14 10.46
N LEU A 545 1.61 26.08 11.60
CA LEU A 545 0.36 26.81 11.78
C LEU A 545 0.62 28.31 11.58
N VAL A 546 -0.24 28.97 10.82
CA VAL A 546 -0.30 30.43 10.78
C VAL A 546 -1.24 30.91 11.88
N ASP A 547 -1.00 32.13 12.34
CA ASP A 547 -1.84 32.74 13.37
C ASP A 547 -3.31 32.79 12.94
N GLY A 548 -4.20 32.45 13.87
CA GLY A 548 -5.64 32.35 13.61
C GLY A 548 -6.08 31.21 12.67
N GLU A 549 -5.20 30.29 12.27
CA GLU A 549 -5.54 29.14 11.41
C GLU A 549 -6.55 28.19 12.07
N LEU A 550 -7.58 27.82 11.32
CA LEU A 550 -8.65 26.91 11.71
C LEU A 550 -8.52 25.54 11.03
N HIS A 551 -9.27 24.57 11.53
CA HIS A 551 -9.32 23.20 11.02
C HIS A 551 -10.71 22.84 10.51
N LEU A 552 -10.75 22.12 9.38
CA LEU A 552 -11.98 21.67 8.74
C LEU A 552 -12.14 20.14 8.83
N ALA A 553 -13.36 19.70 9.13
CA ALA A 553 -13.81 18.31 9.01
C ALA A 553 -15.04 18.23 8.10
N LEU A 554 -15.11 17.20 7.26
CA LEU A 554 -16.23 17.02 6.34
C LEU A 554 -17.42 16.34 7.04
N VAL A 555 -18.62 16.74 6.63
CA VAL A 555 -19.88 16.05 6.93
C VAL A 555 -20.29 15.30 5.67
N THR A 556 -20.31 13.97 5.73
CA THR A 556 -20.50 13.11 4.56
C THR A 556 -21.74 12.23 4.68
N SER A 557 -22.30 11.84 3.53
CA SER A 557 -23.44 10.93 3.45
C SER A 557 -23.21 9.62 4.19
N THR A 558 -24.21 9.24 4.97
CA THR A 558 -24.33 7.91 5.57
C THR A 558 -25.34 7.02 4.84
N ARG A 559 -25.67 7.33 3.58
CA ARG A 559 -26.57 6.56 2.72
C ARG A 559 -25.97 6.41 1.32
N ALA A 560 -26.21 5.27 0.66
CA ALA A 560 -25.74 5.06 -0.71
C ALA A 560 -26.55 5.83 -1.74
N HIS A 561 -27.87 5.94 -1.56
CA HIS A 561 -28.74 6.70 -2.46
C HIS A 561 -29.96 7.17 -1.66
N ALA A 562 -30.12 8.48 -1.49
CA ALA A 562 -31.22 9.03 -0.70
C ALA A 562 -31.46 10.51 -1.01
N LYS A 563 -32.68 10.99 -0.79
CA LYS A 563 -32.96 12.43 -0.69
C LYS A 563 -32.55 12.96 0.67
N ILE A 564 -32.04 14.20 0.70
CA ILE A 564 -31.77 14.93 1.93
C ILE A 564 -33.07 15.67 2.32
N LEU A 565 -33.66 15.30 3.45
CA LEU A 565 -34.91 15.92 3.93
C LEU A 565 -34.62 17.15 4.80
N SER A 566 -33.64 17.05 5.69
CA SER A 566 -33.25 18.11 6.61
C SER A 566 -31.80 17.92 7.10
N ILE A 567 -31.15 19.03 7.46
CA ILE A 567 -29.82 19.07 8.07
C ILE A 567 -29.92 19.93 9.34
N ASP A 568 -29.71 19.34 10.51
CA ASP A 568 -29.67 20.03 11.81
C ASP A 568 -28.23 20.09 12.33
N THR A 569 -27.72 21.31 12.45
CA THR A 569 -26.36 21.64 12.91
C THR A 569 -26.33 22.24 14.31
N SER A 570 -27.48 22.39 14.99
CA SER A 570 -27.59 23.11 16.25
C SER A 570 -26.70 22.52 17.36
N GLU A 571 -26.68 21.19 17.51
CA GLU A 571 -25.83 20.50 18.48
C GLU A 571 -24.34 20.64 18.12
N ALA A 572 -24.00 20.57 16.83
CA ALA A 572 -22.63 20.70 16.36
C ALA A 572 -22.06 22.11 16.62
N LEU A 573 -22.84 23.15 16.31
CA LEU A 573 -22.45 24.56 16.49
C LEU A 573 -22.35 24.97 17.97
N ALA A 574 -23.04 24.27 18.86
CA ALA A 574 -22.95 24.52 20.30
C ALA A 574 -21.69 23.93 20.96
N LEU A 575 -20.93 23.08 20.24
CA LEU A 575 -19.73 22.46 20.80
C LEU A 575 -18.56 23.46 20.93
N PRO A 576 -17.69 23.30 21.94
CA PRO A 576 -16.55 24.19 22.13
C PRO A 576 -15.62 24.24 20.92
N GLY A 577 -15.15 25.44 20.60
CA GLY A 577 -14.17 25.70 19.54
C GLY A 577 -14.74 25.66 18.11
N VAL A 578 -16.03 25.36 17.92
CA VAL A 578 -16.68 25.36 16.62
C VAL A 578 -16.99 26.78 16.17
N GLU A 579 -16.61 27.11 14.94
CA GLU A 579 -16.74 28.44 14.37
C GLU A 579 -17.91 28.53 13.39
N ALA A 580 -18.04 27.53 12.49
CA ALA A 580 -19.06 27.55 11.45
C ALA A 580 -19.33 26.15 10.87
N PHE A 581 -20.53 26.02 10.29
CA PHE A 581 -20.89 24.99 9.33
C PHE A 581 -21.04 25.64 7.95
N PHE A 582 -20.58 24.95 6.90
CA PHE A 582 -20.78 25.36 5.51
C PHE A 582 -21.49 24.25 4.73
N GLY A 583 -22.55 24.60 4.02
CA GLY A 583 -23.29 23.73 3.09
C GLY A 583 -23.30 24.27 1.66
N HIS A 584 -24.12 23.68 0.79
CA HIS A 584 -24.21 24.08 -0.62
C HIS A 584 -24.66 25.55 -0.81
N GLU A 585 -25.49 26.07 0.08
CA GLU A 585 -25.96 27.48 0.06
C GLU A 585 -24.85 28.49 0.37
N ASP A 586 -23.75 28.05 0.98
CA ASP A 586 -22.65 28.92 1.36
C ASP A 586 -21.61 29.13 0.25
N VAL A 587 -21.70 28.37 -0.85
CA VAL A 587 -20.76 28.43 -1.97
C VAL A 587 -20.95 29.76 -2.73
N PRO A 588 -19.96 30.68 -2.71
CA PRO A 588 -20.15 32.03 -3.27
C PRO A 588 -20.37 32.07 -4.80
N GLY A 589 -19.73 31.15 -5.52
CA GLY A 589 -19.80 31.03 -6.97
C GLY A 589 -20.66 29.86 -7.40
N SER A 590 -20.04 28.81 -7.92
CA SER A 590 -20.76 27.60 -8.35
C SER A 590 -20.51 26.42 -7.42
N ASN A 591 -21.60 25.78 -6.97
CA ASN A 591 -21.55 24.48 -6.29
C ASN A 591 -21.22 23.33 -7.26
N ILE A 592 -21.11 23.59 -8.57
CA ILE A 592 -20.73 22.59 -9.57
C ILE A 592 -19.24 22.72 -9.89
N ARG A 593 -18.49 21.67 -9.56
CA ARG A 593 -17.13 21.49 -10.07
C ARG A 593 -17.17 20.76 -11.41
N MET A 594 -16.24 21.12 -12.30
CA MET A 594 -16.06 20.44 -13.58
C MET A 594 -14.72 19.73 -13.57
N VAL A 595 -14.73 18.43 -13.86
CA VAL A 595 -13.55 17.61 -14.13
C VAL A 595 -13.68 17.17 -15.60
N LEU A 596 -12.87 17.77 -16.48
CA LEU A 596 -13.06 17.65 -17.93
C LEU A 596 -14.51 17.97 -18.32
N SER A 597 -15.26 17.02 -18.89
CA SER A 597 -16.67 17.15 -19.26
C SER A 597 -17.65 16.76 -18.14
N SER A 598 -17.19 16.18 -17.03
CA SER A 598 -18.03 15.67 -15.94
C SER A 598 -18.30 16.74 -14.87
N GLY A 599 -19.56 16.95 -14.53
CA GLY A 599 -19.99 17.86 -13.46
C GLY A 599 -20.34 17.12 -12.17
N GLU A 600 -19.86 17.61 -11.02
CA GLU A 600 -20.15 17.07 -9.69
C GLU A 600 -20.40 18.22 -8.70
N GLU A 601 -21.29 18.01 -7.73
CA GLU A 601 -21.51 18.98 -6.66
C GLU A 601 -20.36 19.00 -5.66
N ILE A 602 -19.98 20.19 -5.16
CA ILE A 602 -19.01 20.34 -4.07
C ILE A 602 -19.65 19.87 -2.76
N PHE A 603 -20.87 20.34 -2.49
CA PHE A 603 -21.74 19.88 -1.41
C PHE A 603 -23.05 19.36 -2.00
N ALA A 604 -23.46 18.15 -1.63
CA ALA A 604 -24.75 17.61 -2.05
C ALA A 604 -25.90 18.54 -1.63
N SER A 605 -26.73 18.94 -2.59
CA SER A 605 -27.82 19.89 -2.35
C SER A 605 -29.15 19.19 -2.02
N GLU A 606 -29.60 18.30 -2.90
CA GLU A 606 -30.91 17.64 -2.79
C GLU A 606 -30.79 16.12 -2.53
N GLU A 607 -29.85 15.45 -3.20
CA GLU A 607 -29.72 14.00 -3.17
C GLU A 607 -28.27 13.55 -2.94
N VAL A 608 -28.11 12.49 -2.16
CA VAL A 608 -26.85 11.76 -2.03
C VAL A 608 -26.91 10.51 -2.88
N THR A 609 -25.81 10.21 -3.58
CA THR A 609 -25.71 9.17 -4.61
C THR A 609 -24.58 8.17 -4.34
N CYS A 610 -23.82 8.36 -3.25
CA CYS A 610 -22.97 7.35 -2.66
C CYS A 610 -22.75 7.60 -1.16
N TYR A 611 -22.33 6.56 -0.44
CA TYR A 611 -21.75 6.73 0.90
C TYR A 611 -20.49 7.60 0.81
N GLY A 612 -20.29 8.51 1.76
CA GLY A 612 -19.11 9.38 1.77
C GLY A 612 -19.25 10.65 0.92
N GLN A 613 -20.30 10.81 0.11
CA GLN A 613 -20.52 12.07 -0.64
C GLN A 613 -20.59 13.25 0.33
N VAL A 614 -19.86 14.33 0.03
CA VAL A 614 -19.76 15.50 0.92
C VAL A 614 -21.07 16.27 0.91
N ILE A 615 -21.66 16.50 2.09
CA ILE A 615 -22.90 17.25 2.30
C ILE A 615 -22.60 18.64 2.88
N GLY A 616 -21.60 18.73 3.74
CA GLY A 616 -21.19 19.99 4.37
C GLY A 616 -19.80 19.89 4.99
N ALA A 617 -19.39 20.94 5.67
CA ALA A 617 -18.12 21.01 6.38
C ALA A 617 -18.27 21.78 7.70
N ILE A 618 -17.64 21.28 8.77
CA ILE A 618 -17.51 21.97 10.04
C ILE A 618 -16.10 22.55 10.15
N VAL A 619 -16.01 23.78 10.64
CA VAL A 619 -14.75 24.47 10.93
C VAL A 619 -14.64 24.75 12.42
N ALA A 620 -13.47 24.47 13.01
CA ALA A 620 -13.19 24.68 14.41
C ALA A 620 -11.72 25.08 14.65
N ASP A 621 -11.40 25.51 15.88
CA ASP A 621 -10.05 25.86 16.34
C ASP A 621 -9.03 24.69 16.29
N THR A 622 -9.50 23.45 16.40
CA THR A 622 -8.67 22.24 16.36
C THR A 622 -9.29 21.16 15.48
N LYS A 623 -8.45 20.30 14.89
CA LYS A 623 -8.92 19.14 14.11
C LYS A 623 -9.86 18.24 14.94
N THR A 624 -9.56 18.01 16.21
CA THR A 624 -10.37 17.15 17.08
C THR A 624 -11.75 17.76 17.34
N HIS A 625 -11.84 19.08 17.58
CA HIS A 625 -13.14 19.76 17.72
C HIS A 625 -13.96 19.69 16.44
N ALA A 626 -13.35 19.98 15.28
CA ALA A 626 -14.03 19.88 13.98
C ALA A 626 -14.58 18.47 13.72
N GLN A 627 -13.78 17.42 13.94
CA GLN A 627 -14.20 16.03 13.73
C GLN A 627 -15.30 15.57 14.70
N ARG A 628 -15.28 16.04 15.96
CA ARG A 628 -16.34 15.74 16.93
C ARG A 628 -17.64 16.42 16.52
N ALA A 629 -17.59 17.70 16.14
CA ALA A 629 -18.76 18.45 15.73
C ALA A 629 -19.34 17.99 14.39
N ALA A 630 -18.51 17.59 13.42
CA ALA A 630 -18.99 16.97 12.18
C ALA A 630 -19.83 15.70 12.42
N LYS A 631 -19.48 14.91 13.46
CA LYS A 631 -20.25 13.72 13.86
C LYS A 631 -21.54 14.04 14.62
N ALA A 632 -21.72 15.27 15.10
CA ALA A 632 -22.91 15.73 15.82
C ALA A 632 -23.98 16.34 14.89
N VAL A 633 -23.64 16.60 13.62
CA VAL A 633 -24.63 17.04 12.61
C VAL A 633 -25.63 15.91 12.34
N LYS A 634 -26.91 16.22 12.44
CA LYS A 634 -28.01 15.27 12.19
C LYS A 634 -28.58 15.51 10.80
N ILE A 635 -28.70 14.43 10.03
CA ILE A 635 -29.22 14.49 8.66
C ILE A 635 -30.34 13.47 8.53
N GLU A 636 -31.50 13.92 8.07
CA GLU A 636 -32.64 13.07 7.77
C GLU A 636 -32.65 12.71 6.28
N TYR A 637 -32.89 11.43 5.99
CA TYR A 637 -32.81 10.86 4.65
C TYR A 637 -34.09 10.12 4.28
N GLU A 638 -34.46 10.14 2.99
CA GLU A 638 -35.40 9.21 2.38
C GLU A 638 -34.64 8.29 1.40
N ASP A 639 -34.53 7.00 1.70
CA ASP A 639 -33.75 6.05 0.88
C ASP A 639 -34.36 5.85 -0.52
N LEU A 640 -33.49 5.81 -1.53
CA LEU A 640 -33.81 5.56 -2.94
C LEU A 640 -33.25 4.20 -3.42
N PRO A 641 -33.75 3.64 -4.54
CA PRO A 641 -33.24 2.37 -5.06
C PRO A 641 -31.75 2.40 -5.41
N THR A 642 -30.99 1.39 -4.98
CA THR A 642 -29.53 1.34 -5.16
C THR A 642 -29.06 0.39 -6.27
N VAL A 643 -27.87 0.65 -6.80
CA VAL A 643 -27.11 -0.18 -7.75
C VAL A 643 -25.65 -0.21 -7.30
N PHE A 644 -25.05 -1.37 -7.04
CA PHE A 644 -23.68 -1.47 -6.54
C PHE A 644 -22.73 -2.20 -7.49
N THR A 645 -23.20 -3.29 -8.11
CA THR A 645 -22.35 -4.14 -8.96
C THR A 645 -22.52 -3.82 -10.44
N ILE A 646 -21.52 -4.19 -11.25
CA ILE A 646 -21.62 -4.17 -12.71
C ILE A 646 -22.81 -5.02 -13.19
N SER A 647 -23.03 -6.18 -12.58
CA SER A 647 -24.14 -7.07 -12.94
C SER A 647 -25.50 -6.44 -12.70
N GLU A 648 -25.68 -5.74 -11.57
CA GLU A 648 -26.91 -4.97 -11.29
C GLU A 648 -27.08 -3.80 -12.25
N ALA A 649 -26.00 -3.08 -12.55
CA ALA A 649 -26.03 -1.98 -13.52
C ALA A 649 -26.43 -2.47 -14.91
N ILE A 650 -25.94 -3.64 -15.33
CA ILE A 650 -26.35 -4.27 -16.60
C ILE A 650 -27.83 -4.62 -16.58
N ALA A 651 -28.31 -5.25 -15.51
CA ALA A 651 -29.70 -5.68 -15.39
C ALA A 651 -30.70 -4.51 -15.35
N LYS A 652 -30.28 -3.35 -14.82
CA LYS A 652 -31.11 -2.13 -14.70
C LYS A 652 -30.83 -1.09 -15.78
N GLU A 653 -29.95 -1.39 -16.74
CA GLU A 653 -29.46 -0.45 -17.76
C GLU A 653 -28.92 0.88 -17.19
N SER A 654 -28.28 0.81 -16.02
CA SER A 654 -27.71 1.97 -15.32
C SER A 654 -26.33 2.31 -15.88
N TYR A 655 -26.32 3.13 -16.93
CA TYR A 655 -25.11 3.59 -17.63
C TYR A 655 -25.06 5.11 -17.74
N TYR A 656 -23.89 5.68 -18.05
CA TYR A 656 -23.75 7.12 -18.36
C TYR A 656 -24.12 7.43 -19.82
N PRO A 657 -25.32 7.96 -20.14
CA PRO A 657 -25.90 7.86 -21.50
C PRO A 657 -25.05 8.48 -22.62
N HIS A 658 -24.40 9.61 -22.38
CA HIS A 658 -23.58 10.33 -23.37
C HIS A 658 -22.15 9.76 -23.51
N GLU A 659 -21.71 8.96 -22.55
CA GLU A 659 -20.33 8.48 -22.43
C GLU A 659 -20.25 6.93 -22.44
N ALA A 660 -21.41 6.26 -22.49
CA ALA A 660 -21.54 4.85 -22.14
C ALA A 660 -20.96 3.86 -23.15
N LYS A 661 -20.57 4.25 -24.37
CA LYS A 661 -20.18 3.30 -25.42
C LYS A 661 -18.99 3.80 -26.24
N ALA A 662 -17.80 3.28 -25.93
CA ALA A 662 -16.63 3.41 -26.79
C ALA A 662 -16.48 2.14 -27.65
N VAL A 663 -16.13 2.28 -28.93
CA VAL A 663 -16.04 1.15 -29.86
C VAL A 663 -14.78 1.26 -30.71
N ILE A 664 -14.03 0.16 -30.82
CA ILE A 664 -12.91 0.00 -31.75
C ILE A 664 -13.21 -1.19 -32.66
N LYS A 665 -13.02 -1.02 -33.97
CA LYS A 665 -13.21 -2.06 -34.99
C LYS A 665 -12.05 -2.06 -35.97
N SER A 666 -11.54 -3.24 -36.28
CA SER A 666 -10.57 -3.46 -37.35
C SER A 666 -10.81 -4.81 -38.00
N GLY A 667 -10.69 -4.87 -39.34
CA GLY A 667 -10.97 -6.08 -40.11
C GLY A 667 -12.47 -6.45 -40.16
N ASP A 668 -12.74 -7.71 -40.49
CA ASP A 668 -14.09 -8.29 -40.63
C ASP A 668 -14.29 -9.43 -39.62
N ILE A 669 -15.08 -9.15 -38.59
CA ILE A 669 -15.29 -10.09 -37.47
C ILE A 669 -16.05 -11.36 -37.88
N GLU A 670 -17.00 -11.25 -38.82
CA GLU A 670 -17.78 -12.39 -39.30
C GLU A 670 -16.86 -13.36 -40.04
N ARG A 671 -16.07 -12.82 -40.98
CA ARG A 671 -15.02 -13.58 -41.67
C ARG A 671 -14.00 -14.18 -40.69
N GLY A 672 -13.63 -13.44 -39.65
CA GLY A 672 -12.71 -13.91 -38.62
C GLY A 672 -13.22 -15.17 -37.89
N PHE A 673 -14.53 -15.24 -37.60
CA PHE A 673 -15.14 -16.43 -36.99
C PHE A 673 -15.38 -17.56 -37.99
N GLU A 674 -15.71 -17.27 -39.24
CA GLU A 674 -15.85 -18.29 -40.29
C GLU A 674 -14.52 -19.01 -40.58
N GLN A 675 -13.40 -18.30 -40.47
CA GLN A 675 -12.05 -18.84 -40.70
C GLN A 675 -11.42 -19.51 -39.47
N ALA A 676 -12.10 -19.49 -38.32
CA ALA A 676 -11.59 -20.09 -37.09
C ALA A 676 -11.87 -21.60 -37.05
N ASP A 677 -10.88 -22.39 -36.61
CA ASP A 677 -11.07 -23.82 -36.35
C ASP A 677 -11.81 -24.03 -35.01
N HIS A 678 -11.64 -23.10 -34.06
CA HIS A 678 -12.29 -23.14 -32.75
C HIS A 678 -12.80 -21.77 -32.35
N ILE A 679 -13.95 -21.75 -31.67
CA ILE A 679 -14.54 -20.57 -31.04
C ILE A 679 -14.62 -20.81 -29.54
N LEU A 680 -14.08 -19.88 -28.75
CA LEU A 680 -14.13 -19.92 -27.31
C LEU A 680 -14.84 -18.68 -26.78
N GLU A 681 -15.71 -18.87 -25.80
CA GLU A 681 -16.34 -17.80 -25.04
C GLU A 681 -15.92 -17.89 -23.57
N GLY A 682 -15.90 -16.74 -22.90
CA GLY A 682 -15.56 -16.66 -21.48
C GLY A 682 -15.73 -15.26 -20.91
N GLU A 683 -15.54 -15.17 -19.60
CA GLU A 683 -15.54 -13.90 -18.87
C GLU A 683 -14.58 -13.94 -17.68
N ILE A 684 -14.10 -12.76 -17.30
CA ILE A 684 -13.24 -12.54 -16.13
C ILE A 684 -13.62 -11.24 -15.43
N LYS A 685 -13.55 -11.23 -14.10
CA LYS A 685 -13.70 -10.03 -13.27
C LYS A 685 -12.37 -9.58 -12.67
N LEU A 686 -12.25 -8.27 -12.52
CA LEU A 686 -11.23 -7.59 -11.73
C LEU A 686 -11.90 -6.71 -10.68
N GLY A 687 -11.49 -6.87 -9.43
CA GLY A 687 -11.82 -5.93 -8.38
C GLY A 687 -11.16 -4.55 -8.58
N GLY A 688 -11.65 -3.57 -7.82
CA GLY A 688 -11.03 -2.24 -7.73
C GLY A 688 -9.76 -2.21 -6.87
N GLN A 689 -9.14 -1.04 -6.77
CA GLN A 689 -7.89 -0.83 -6.02
C GLN A 689 -7.84 0.56 -5.39
N GLU A 690 -7.39 0.65 -4.15
CA GLU A 690 -7.16 1.91 -3.44
C GLU A 690 -5.75 2.44 -3.75
N HIS A 691 -5.62 3.75 -4.02
CA HIS A 691 -4.31 4.34 -4.33
C HIS A 691 -3.34 4.13 -3.18
N PHE A 692 -3.83 4.33 -1.97
CA PHE A 692 -3.08 4.17 -0.72
C PHE A 692 -1.76 4.96 -0.73
N TYR A 693 -1.78 6.17 -1.32
CA TYR A 693 -0.71 7.14 -1.11
C TYR A 693 -0.54 7.38 0.39
N LEU A 694 0.70 7.41 0.88
CA LEU A 694 0.96 7.39 2.32
C LEU A 694 0.56 8.72 2.99
N GLU A 695 0.66 9.84 2.26
CA GLU A 695 0.06 11.12 2.65
C GLU A 695 -1.38 11.20 2.12
N THR A 696 -2.39 11.23 2.99
CA THR A 696 -3.80 11.42 2.60
C THR A 696 -4.05 12.78 1.92
N HIS A 697 -5.25 12.99 1.38
CA HIS A 697 -5.63 14.30 0.86
C HIS A 697 -5.51 15.39 1.94
N VAL A 698 -4.87 16.50 1.55
CA VAL A 698 -4.62 17.65 2.42
C VAL A 698 -4.59 18.94 1.61
N ALA A 699 -5.24 19.97 2.15
CA ALA A 699 -5.25 21.32 1.61
C ALA A 699 -5.22 22.36 2.74
N ARG A 700 -4.62 23.50 2.44
CA ARG A 700 -4.57 24.67 3.32
C ARG A 700 -4.77 25.92 2.49
N ALA A 701 -5.78 26.70 2.81
CA ALA A 701 -6.11 27.94 2.12
C ALA A 701 -5.83 29.14 3.03
N VAL A 702 -5.19 30.17 2.49
CA VAL A 702 -4.76 31.38 3.19
C VAL A 702 -5.27 32.59 2.41
N PRO A 703 -6.33 33.27 2.88
CA PRO A 703 -6.76 34.52 2.27
C PRO A 703 -5.73 35.62 2.55
N ARG A 704 -5.51 36.49 1.58
CA ARG A 704 -4.53 37.60 1.68
C ARG A 704 -5.14 38.90 2.18
N GLY A 705 -6.47 38.98 2.27
CA GLY A 705 -7.19 40.13 2.81
C GLY A 705 -7.37 41.30 1.82
N GLU A 706 -6.86 41.18 0.60
CA GLU A 706 -6.92 42.20 -0.45
C GLU A 706 -7.50 41.56 -1.72
N ASP A 707 -8.41 42.26 -2.42
CA ASP A 707 -8.96 41.86 -3.74
C ASP A 707 -9.51 40.42 -3.86
N GLY A 708 -9.89 39.80 -2.74
CA GLY A 708 -10.30 38.39 -2.69
C GLY A 708 -9.17 37.40 -2.97
N GLU A 709 -7.91 37.84 -2.92
CA GLU A 709 -6.75 37.00 -3.18
C GLU A 709 -6.63 35.87 -2.15
N ILE A 710 -6.39 34.67 -2.66
CA ILE A 710 -6.26 33.46 -1.85
C ILE A 710 -5.16 32.57 -2.38
N GLU A 711 -4.32 32.12 -1.47
CA GLU A 711 -3.27 31.14 -1.75
C GLU A 711 -3.67 29.79 -1.15
N VAL A 712 -3.60 28.73 -1.97
CA VAL A 712 -3.95 27.38 -1.55
C VAL A 712 -2.75 26.45 -1.73
N PHE A 713 -2.28 25.90 -0.62
CA PHE A 713 -1.31 24.81 -0.60
C PHE A 713 -2.08 23.50 -0.69
N CYS A 714 -1.84 22.72 -1.74
CA CYS A 714 -2.66 21.54 -2.01
C CYS A 714 -1.79 20.35 -2.43
N SER A 715 -2.07 19.20 -1.83
CA SER A 715 -1.51 17.93 -2.29
C SER A 715 -2.27 17.44 -3.54
N THR A 716 -1.94 18.00 -4.71
CA THR A 716 -2.58 17.73 -6.01
C THR A 716 -1.58 17.51 -7.14
N GLN A 717 -1.90 16.64 -8.11
CA GLN A 717 -1.13 16.47 -9.35
C GLN A 717 -1.50 17.51 -10.42
N SER A 718 -2.57 18.30 -10.19
CA SER A 718 -3.19 19.16 -11.21
C SER A 718 -3.42 20.60 -10.71
N PRO A 719 -2.37 21.39 -10.43
CA PRO A 719 -2.52 22.72 -9.84
C PRO A 719 -3.40 23.69 -10.62
N SER A 720 -3.30 23.73 -11.95
CA SER A 720 -4.10 24.65 -12.78
C SER A 720 -5.59 24.28 -12.82
N THR A 721 -5.92 22.97 -12.83
CA THR A 721 -7.31 22.52 -12.67
C THR A 721 -7.84 22.89 -11.29
N ALA A 722 -7.03 22.72 -10.24
CA ALA A 722 -7.42 23.09 -8.88
C ALA A 722 -7.70 24.60 -8.77
N GLN A 723 -6.87 25.42 -9.43
CA GLN A 723 -7.04 26.87 -9.49
C GLN A 723 -8.37 27.24 -10.13
N ALA A 724 -8.71 26.62 -11.27
CA ALA A 724 -9.97 26.88 -11.96
C ALA A 724 -11.19 26.48 -11.13
N ILE A 725 -11.14 25.32 -10.44
CA ILE A 725 -12.24 24.85 -9.59
C ILE A 725 -12.42 25.75 -8.37
N VAL A 726 -11.34 26.12 -7.68
CA VAL A 726 -11.41 27.04 -6.53
C VAL A 726 -11.92 28.41 -6.98
N ALA A 727 -11.39 28.96 -8.08
CA ALA A 727 -11.84 30.25 -8.61
C ALA A 727 -13.35 30.24 -8.92
N ARG A 728 -13.84 29.17 -9.59
CA ARG A 728 -15.26 28.99 -9.88
C ARG A 728 -16.11 28.84 -8.62
N ALA A 729 -15.66 28.07 -7.63
CA ALA A 729 -16.37 27.88 -6.36
C ALA A 729 -16.49 29.20 -5.57
N LEU A 730 -15.47 30.04 -5.62
CA LEU A 730 -15.43 31.33 -4.91
C LEU A 730 -16.04 32.49 -5.72
N GLY A 731 -16.39 32.28 -6.99
CA GLY A 731 -16.86 33.37 -7.86
C GLY A 731 -15.77 34.37 -8.21
N LEU A 732 -14.50 33.96 -8.19
CA LEU A 732 -13.34 34.79 -8.43
C LEU A 732 -12.73 34.53 -9.82
N PRO A 733 -12.04 35.51 -10.42
CA PRO A 733 -11.15 35.24 -11.54
C PRO A 733 -9.96 34.36 -11.12
N MET A 734 -9.46 33.52 -12.02
CA MET A 734 -8.34 32.59 -11.72
C MET A 734 -7.06 33.31 -11.25
N ASN A 735 -6.82 34.55 -11.67
CA ASN A 735 -5.64 35.31 -11.27
C ASN A 735 -5.66 35.77 -9.79
N ARG A 736 -6.80 35.64 -9.09
CA ARG A 736 -6.91 35.87 -7.63
C ARG A 736 -6.64 34.61 -6.81
N VAL A 737 -6.50 33.46 -7.47
CA VAL A 737 -6.26 32.17 -6.82
C VAL A 737 -4.89 31.67 -7.20
N CYS A 738 -4.02 31.41 -6.21
CA CYS A 738 -2.72 30.80 -6.44
C CYS A 738 -2.69 29.39 -5.82
N ILE A 739 -2.37 28.37 -6.62
CA ILE A 739 -2.19 27.00 -6.12
C ILE A 739 -0.70 26.69 -6.07
N ARG A 740 -0.24 26.18 -4.93
CA ARG A 740 1.15 25.82 -4.68
C ARG A 740 1.28 24.36 -4.25
N THR A 741 2.19 23.65 -4.92
CA THR A 741 2.47 22.24 -4.67
C THR A 741 3.97 22.00 -4.67
N LYS A 742 4.54 21.78 -3.48
CA LYS A 742 5.97 21.49 -3.30
C LYS A 742 6.32 20.04 -3.64
N ARG A 743 5.56 19.10 -3.07
CA ARG A 743 5.71 17.65 -3.23
C ARG A 743 4.49 16.91 -2.68
N LEU A 744 4.29 15.67 -3.11
CA LEU A 744 3.24 14.75 -2.63
C LEU A 744 3.88 13.51 -1.97
N GLY A 745 3.30 13.03 -0.88
CA GLY A 745 3.59 11.71 -0.29
C GLY A 745 2.92 10.56 -1.04
N GLY A 746 3.06 10.55 -2.38
CA GLY A 746 2.37 9.66 -3.32
C GLY A 746 1.10 10.29 -3.90
N GLY A 747 0.78 9.93 -5.15
CA GLY A 747 -0.40 10.42 -5.88
C GLY A 747 -1.10 9.32 -6.69
N PHE A 748 -0.37 8.68 -7.61
CA PHE A 748 -0.82 7.50 -8.37
C PHE A 748 -2.13 7.68 -9.16
N GLY A 749 -2.52 8.92 -9.49
CA GLY A 749 -3.79 9.25 -10.16
C GLY A 749 -4.89 9.72 -9.20
N GLY A 750 -4.93 9.25 -7.96
CA GLY A 750 -5.98 9.63 -7.00
C GLY A 750 -5.94 11.12 -6.61
N LYS A 751 -4.78 11.75 -6.76
CA LYS A 751 -4.60 13.19 -6.57
C LYS A 751 -4.65 13.99 -7.88
N GLU A 752 -5.08 13.38 -8.98
CA GLU A 752 -5.27 14.04 -10.28
C GLU A 752 -6.55 14.87 -10.35
N THR A 753 -7.63 14.33 -9.80
CA THR A 753 -8.94 14.99 -9.77
C THR A 753 -9.49 15.02 -8.34
N ARG A 754 -9.40 13.94 -7.56
CA ARG A 754 -10.13 13.76 -6.29
C ARG A 754 -9.68 14.61 -5.10
N TYR A 755 -8.61 15.39 -5.25
CA TYR A 755 -8.25 16.46 -4.29
C TYR A 755 -9.38 17.49 -4.12
N VAL A 756 -10.29 17.55 -5.09
CA VAL A 756 -11.50 18.38 -5.09
C VAL A 756 -12.42 18.15 -3.89
N THR A 757 -12.30 17.00 -3.22
CA THR A 757 -13.00 16.72 -1.95
C THR A 757 -12.67 17.72 -0.85
N LEU A 758 -11.54 18.44 -0.95
CA LEU A 758 -11.10 19.48 -0.02
C LEU A 758 -11.26 20.92 -0.53
N ILE A 759 -11.98 21.15 -1.64
CA ILE A 759 -12.43 22.51 -2.03
C ILE A 759 -13.17 23.25 -0.89
N PRO A 760 -13.94 22.59 -0.01
CA PRO A 760 -14.51 23.21 1.19
C PRO A 760 -13.52 24.02 2.03
N VAL A 761 -12.23 23.66 2.03
CA VAL A 761 -11.17 24.41 2.75
C VAL A 761 -11.03 25.84 2.20
N ALA A 762 -11.07 26.01 0.87
CA ALA A 762 -10.97 27.33 0.26
C ALA A 762 -12.24 28.15 0.48
N ILE A 763 -13.41 27.51 0.41
CA ILE A 763 -14.72 28.15 0.68
C ILE A 763 -14.75 28.68 2.12
N ALA A 764 -14.43 27.82 3.09
CA ALA A 764 -14.38 28.21 4.50
C ALA A 764 -13.38 29.34 4.76
N ALA A 765 -12.17 29.24 4.21
CA ALA A 765 -11.14 30.26 4.38
C ALA A 765 -11.56 31.61 3.81
N PHE A 766 -12.19 31.61 2.64
CA PHE A 766 -12.71 32.82 2.00
C PHE A 766 -13.85 33.45 2.80
N LYS A 767 -14.83 32.65 3.25
CA LYS A 767 -16.00 33.12 4.00
C LYS A 767 -15.64 33.66 5.38
N LEU A 768 -14.66 33.04 6.06
CA LEU A 768 -14.20 33.47 7.39
C LEU A 768 -13.09 34.52 7.34
N ASN A 769 -12.51 34.77 6.16
CA ASN A 769 -11.30 35.55 5.98
C ASN A 769 -10.17 35.15 6.96
N ARG A 770 -10.02 33.84 7.17
CA ARG A 770 -9.02 33.23 8.06
C ARG A 770 -8.38 32.03 7.37
N PRO A 771 -7.11 31.69 7.68
CA PRO A 771 -6.51 30.47 7.15
C PRO A 771 -7.28 29.23 7.62
N VAL A 772 -7.50 28.26 6.73
CA VAL A 772 -8.16 26.98 7.07
C VAL A 772 -7.34 25.83 6.53
N ARG A 773 -7.22 24.75 7.31
CA ARG A 773 -6.57 23.49 6.93
C ARG A 773 -7.52 22.30 7.05
N GLY A 774 -7.55 21.46 6.02
CA GLY A 774 -8.20 20.15 6.05
C GLY A 774 -7.21 19.04 5.68
N MET A 775 -7.16 17.98 6.47
CA MET A 775 -6.44 16.74 6.16
C MET A 775 -7.31 15.56 6.56
N LEU A 776 -7.64 14.71 5.57
CA LEU A 776 -8.47 13.53 5.80
C LEU A 776 -7.71 12.48 6.63
N ASP A 777 -8.39 11.83 7.56
CA ASP A 777 -7.92 10.57 8.11
C ASP A 777 -8.07 9.45 7.06
N ARG A 778 -7.33 8.35 7.22
CA ARG A 778 -7.27 7.29 6.20
C ARG A 778 -8.63 6.68 5.87
N ASP A 779 -9.49 6.51 6.87
CA ASP A 779 -10.82 5.95 6.69
C ASP A 779 -11.79 6.91 6.01
N GLU A 780 -11.59 8.22 6.16
CA GLU A 780 -12.31 9.25 5.41
C GLU A 780 -11.81 9.29 3.96
N ASP A 781 -10.49 9.31 3.77
CA ASP A 781 -9.80 9.33 2.47
C ASP A 781 -10.28 8.17 1.58
N MET A 782 -10.16 6.92 2.04
CA MET A 782 -10.58 5.73 1.30
C MET A 782 -12.10 5.65 1.05
N LEU A 783 -12.91 6.27 1.92
CA LEU A 783 -14.36 6.27 1.74
C LEU A 783 -14.80 7.25 0.64
N ILE A 784 -14.08 8.36 0.46
CA ILE A 784 -14.52 9.50 -0.35
C ILE A 784 -13.81 9.54 -1.70
N SER A 785 -12.50 9.21 -1.76
CA SER A 785 -11.68 9.46 -2.95
C SER A 785 -11.99 8.53 -4.12
N GLY A 786 -12.61 7.37 -3.86
CA GLY A 786 -12.72 6.30 -4.86
C GLY A 786 -11.35 5.73 -5.24
N GLY A 787 -11.32 4.83 -6.23
CA GLY A 787 -10.11 4.10 -6.59
C GLY A 787 -10.02 3.76 -8.07
N ARG A 788 -9.29 2.69 -8.38
CA ARG A 788 -9.28 2.05 -9.71
C ARG A 788 -10.64 1.42 -9.98
N HIS A 789 -11.15 1.60 -11.20
CA HIS A 789 -12.38 0.97 -11.69
C HIS A 789 -12.32 -0.56 -11.66
N PRO A 790 -13.26 -1.23 -10.94
CA PRO A 790 -13.59 -2.64 -11.13
C PRO A 790 -14.05 -2.91 -12.57
N PHE A 791 -13.68 -4.07 -13.12
CA PHE A 791 -13.91 -4.45 -14.51
C PHE A 791 -14.59 -5.81 -14.65
N LEU A 792 -15.46 -5.95 -15.65
CA LEU A 792 -15.96 -7.22 -16.17
C LEU A 792 -15.67 -7.29 -17.67
N GLY A 793 -14.83 -8.24 -18.08
CA GLY A 793 -14.57 -8.54 -19.49
C GLY A 793 -15.34 -9.77 -19.94
N LYS A 794 -16.13 -9.65 -21.00
CA LYS A 794 -16.77 -10.76 -21.72
C LYS A 794 -16.17 -10.86 -23.11
N TYR A 795 -15.85 -12.06 -23.57
CA TYR A 795 -15.20 -12.24 -24.88
C TYR A 795 -15.69 -13.48 -25.63
N LYS A 796 -15.54 -13.41 -26.95
CA LYS A 796 -15.66 -14.48 -27.91
C LYS A 796 -14.47 -14.42 -28.85
N VAL A 797 -13.65 -15.47 -28.88
CA VAL A 797 -12.41 -15.53 -29.66
C VAL A 797 -12.45 -16.69 -30.65
N GLY A 798 -12.10 -16.43 -31.91
CA GLY A 798 -11.88 -17.41 -32.96
C GLY A 798 -10.38 -17.64 -33.18
N ILE A 799 -9.95 -18.89 -33.16
CA ILE A 799 -8.56 -19.32 -33.29
C ILE A 799 -8.40 -20.46 -34.30
N ASP A 800 -7.20 -20.62 -34.87
CA ASP A 800 -6.85 -21.85 -35.59
C ASP A 800 -6.24 -22.93 -34.68
N ASN A 801 -6.02 -24.13 -35.23
CA ASN A 801 -5.46 -25.30 -34.55
C ASN A 801 -4.06 -25.07 -33.92
N VAL A 802 -3.33 -24.02 -34.32
CA VAL A 802 -2.01 -23.67 -33.75
C VAL A 802 -2.09 -22.49 -32.77
N GLY A 803 -3.29 -21.98 -32.50
CA GLY A 803 -3.56 -20.92 -31.55
C GLY A 803 -3.40 -19.51 -32.09
N ARG A 804 -3.39 -19.30 -33.42
CA ARG A 804 -3.39 -17.93 -34.00
C ARG A 804 -4.78 -17.34 -33.94
N PHE A 805 -4.88 -16.06 -33.59
CA PHE A 805 -6.13 -15.33 -33.61
C PHE A 805 -6.65 -15.11 -35.04
N LYS A 806 -7.92 -15.42 -35.26
CA LYS A 806 -8.67 -15.12 -36.49
C LYS A 806 -9.72 -14.04 -36.26
N GLY A 807 -10.36 -14.02 -35.10
CA GLY A 807 -11.38 -13.03 -34.75
C GLY A 807 -11.48 -12.85 -33.24
N LEU A 808 -11.72 -11.63 -32.77
CA LEU A 808 -11.99 -11.36 -31.36
C LEU A 808 -13.10 -10.33 -31.19
N GLU A 809 -14.18 -10.71 -30.53
CA GLU A 809 -15.20 -9.80 -30.04
C GLU A 809 -15.10 -9.73 -28.51
N ALA A 810 -14.92 -8.53 -27.95
CA ALA A 810 -14.87 -8.34 -26.51
C ALA A 810 -15.67 -7.12 -26.05
N ARG A 811 -16.33 -7.28 -24.90
CA ARG A 811 -17.09 -6.25 -24.21
C ARG A 811 -16.52 -6.04 -22.81
N VAL A 812 -16.13 -4.82 -22.51
CA VAL A 812 -15.55 -4.44 -21.23
C VAL A 812 -16.50 -3.49 -20.53
N PHE A 813 -16.97 -3.89 -19.35
CA PHE A 813 -17.79 -3.06 -18.48
C PHE A 813 -16.93 -2.59 -17.33
N LEU A 814 -16.96 -1.29 -17.03
CA LEU A 814 -16.30 -0.73 -15.87
C LEU A 814 -17.32 -0.13 -14.90
N ASN A 815 -17.03 -0.21 -13.61
CA ASN A 815 -17.82 0.45 -12.57
C ASN A 815 -17.26 1.87 -12.33
N ALA A 816 -17.97 2.89 -12.80
CA ALA A 816 -17.55 4.30 -12.71
C ALA A 816 -17.88 4.93 -11.34
N GLY A 817 -18.84 4.37 -10.59
CA GLY A 817 -19.37 4.99 -9.38
C GLY A 817 -20.44 6.05 -9.68
N ASN A 818 -20.65 6.96 -8.73
CA ASN A 818 -21.77 7.91 -8.72
C ASN A 818 -21.62 9.12 -9.67
N THR A 819 -20.38 9.45 -10.08
CA THR A 819 -20.07 10.41 -11.15
C THR A 819 -19.12 9.79 -12.18
N SER A 820 -19.05 10.38 -13.39
CA SER A 820 -18.16 9.83 -14.43
C SER A 820 -16.68 10.19 -14.24
N ASP A 821 -16.32 11.32 -13.63
CA ASP A 821 -14.92 11.74 -13.43
C ASP A 821 -14.10 11.55 -14.73
N VAL A 822 -12.99 10.81 -14.70
CA VAL A 822 -12.19 10.45 -15.89
C VAL A 822 -12.52 9.06 -16.47
N SER A 823 -13.68 8.49 -16.15
CA SER A 823 -14.10 7.18 -16.65
C SER A 823 -14.18 7.07 -18.18
N PRO A 824 -14.62 8.10 -18.93
CA PRO A 824 -14.61 8.08 -20.40
C PRO A 824 -13.19 7.91 -20.98
N GLU A 825 -12.21 8.60 -20.41
CA GLU A 825 -10.81 8.50 -20.84
C GLU A 825 -10.21 7.15 -20.42
N VAL A 826 -10.57 6.63 -19.24
CA VAL A 826 -10.15 5.30 -18.76
C VAL A 826 -10.68 4.20 -19.69
N ILE A 827 -11.95 4.22 -20.11
CA ILE A 827 -12.45 3.19 -21.03
C ILE A 827 -11.80 3.31 -22.40
N SER A 828 -11.56 4.53 -22.90
CA SER A 828 -10.84 4.75 -24.16
C SER A 828 -9.42 4.15 -24.11
N ALA A 829 -8.63 4.47 -23.07
CA ALA A 829 -7.30 3.90 -22.88
C ALA A 829 -7.32 2.38 -22.69
N SER A 830 -8.34 1.84 -22.03
CA SER A 830 -8.55 0.39 -21.88
C SER A 830 -8.70 -0.31 -23.22
N LEU A 831 -9.55 0.22 -24.11
CA LEU A 831 -9.75 -0.38 -25.42
C LEU A 831 -8.51 -0.23 -26.32
N GLN A 832 -7.77 0.88 -26.20
CA GLN A 832 -6.52 1.10 -26.94
C GLN A 832 -5.38 0.17 -26.50
N GLY A 833 -5.36 -0.25 -25.23
CA GLY A 833 -4.38 -1.19 -24.69
C GLY A 833 -4.84 -2.66 -24.66
N PHE A 834 -6.05 -2.96 -25.12
CA PHE A 834 -6.66 -4.28 -25.00
C PHE A 834 -5.86 -5.37 -25.74
N ASP A 835 -5.32 -5.04 -26.91
CA ASP A 835 -4.51 -5.94 -27.74
C ASP A 835 -3.22 -6.41 -27.05
N ASN A 836 -2.78 -5.71 -25.99
CA ASN A 836 -1.49 -5.86 -25.37
C ASN A 836 -0.38 -5.97 -26.44
N CYS A 837 0.25 -7.14 -26.59
CA CYS A 837 1.34 -7.36 -27.53
C CYS A 837 0.94 -8.21 -28.75
N TYR A 838 -0.36 -8.42 -28.98
CA TYR A 838 -0.85 -9.46 -29.89
C TYR A 838 -1.54 -8.92 -31.13
N HIS A 839 -1.08 -9.38 -32.29
CA HIS A 839 -1.70 -9.09 -33.58
C HIS A 839 -2.99 -9.90 -33.74
N ILE A 840 -4.12 -9.18 -33.79
CA ILE A 840 -5.46 -9.75 -33.98
C ILE A 840 -6.05 -9.16 -35.27
N PRO A 841 -6.20 -9.95 -36.34
CA PRO A 841 -6.54 -9.41 -37.67
C PRO A 841 -7.96 -8.84 -37.75
N ASN A 842 -8.92 -9.46 -37.05
CA ASN A 842 -10.32 -9.06 -37.05
C ASN A 842 -10.77 -8.88 -35.59
N ILE A 843 -11.18 -7.68 -35.22
CA ILE A 843 -11.45 -7.33 -33.81
C ILE A 843 -12.56 -6.31 -33.67
N VAL A 844 -13.45 -6.55 -32.71
CA VAL A 844 -14.49 -5.62 -32.27
C VAL A 844 -14.42 -5.50 -30.75
N LEU A 845 -14.11 -4.31 -30.26
CA LEU A 845 -14.05 -4.00 -28.83
C LEU A 845 -15.14 -2.99 -28.49
N THR A 846 -15.88 -3.25 -27.41
CA THR A 846 -16.89 -2.33 -26.88
C THR A 846 -16.64 -2.06 -25.40
N GLY A 847 -16.57 -0.79 -25.02
CA GLY A 847 -16.45 -0.36 -23.64
C GLY A 847 -17.75 0.23 -23.10
N VAL A 848 -18.11 -0.09 -21.85
CA VAL A 848 -19.35 0.37 -21.20
C VAL A 848 -19.10 0.97 -19.81
N LEU A 849 -19.59 2.19 -19.59
CA LEU A 849 -19.50 2.90 -18.30
C LEU A 849 -20.74 2.63 -17.43
N CYS A 850 -20.61 1.79 -16.40
CA CYS A 850 -21.69 1.47 -15.47
C CYS A 850 -21.79 2.52 -14.36
N LYS A 851 -22.97 3.12 -14.19
CA LYS A 851 -23.29 4.03 -13.09
C LYS A 851 -23.77 3.23 -11.89
N THR A 852 -23.14 3.45 -10.74
CA THR A 852 -23.46 2.78 -9.47
C THR A 852 -23.51 3.79 -8.32
N ASN A 853 -24.05 3.38 -7.18
CA ASN A 853 -24.16 4.16 -5.95
C ASN A 853 -22.96 3.94 -5.02
N LEU A 854 -21.77 3.89 -5.63
CA LEU A 854 -20.47 3.82 -4.95
C LEU A 854 -19.68 5.11 -5.23
N PRO A 855 -18.67 5.44 -4.40
CA PRO A 855 -17.81 6.59 -4.67
C PRO A 855 -17.25 6.56 -6.10
N SER A 856 -17.21 7.72 -6.75
CA SER A 856 -16.70 7.85 -8.11
C SER A 856 -15.24 7.37 -8.19
N ASN A 857 -15.00 6.39 -9.05
CA ASN A 857 -13.66 5.90 -9.35
C ASN A 857 -12.94 6.89 -10.29
N THR A 858 -11.61 6.86 -10.27
CA THR A 858 -10.79 7.87 -10.92
C THR A 858 -9.54 7.26 -11.56
N ALA A 859 -8.65 8.11 -12.05
CA ALA A 859 -7.33 7.76 -12.53
C ALA A 859 -6.58 6.90 -11.50
N PHE A 860 -5.98 5.81 -11.96
CA PHE A 860 -5.00 5.04 -11.20
C PHE A 860 -3.87 4.68 -12.15
N ARG A 861 -2.61 4.69 -11.68
CA ARG A 861 -1.42 4.17 -12.40
C ARG A 861 -1.77 3.02 -13.38
N GLY A 862 -1.63 3.27 -14.68
CA GLY A 862 -1.97 2.35 -15.77
C GLY A 862 -3.26 2.70 -16.53
N PHE A 863 -4.14 3.49 -15.91
CA PHE A 863 -5.27 4.17 -16.54
C PHE A 863 -6.18 3.25 -17.39
N GLY A 864 -6.66 2.15 -16.80
CA GLY A 864 -7.55 1.19 -17.47
C GLY A 864 -6.84 0.07 -18.25
N ALA A 865 -5.65 0.35 -18.79
CA ALA A 865 -4.90 -0.63 -19.57
C ALA A 865 -4.59 -1.94 -18.80
N PRO A 866 -4.15 -1.93 -17.52
CA PRO A 866 -3.93 -3.17 -16.77
C PRO A 866 -5.17 -4.08 -16.69
N GLN A 867 -6.36 -3.48 -16.63
CA GLN A 867 -7.60 -4.24 -16.57
C GLN A 867 -7.93 -4.90 -17.91
N ALA A 868 -7.82 -4.15 -19.01
CA ALA A 868 -8.04 -4.69 -20.36
C ALA A 868 -6.99 -5.74 -20.75
N MET A 869 -5.71 -5.48 -20.45
CA MET A 869 -4.63 -6.42 -20.72
C MET A 869 -4.80 -7.72 -19.92
N LEU A 870 -5.35 -7.69 -18.71
CA LEU A 870 -5.64 -8.92 -17.95
C LEU A 870 -6.75 -9.75 -18.60
N VAL A 871 -7.76 -9.12 -19.21
CA VAL A 871 -8.77 -9.81 -20.02
C VAL A 871 -8.10 -10.53 -21.20
N MET A 872 -7.22 -9.83 -21.93
CA MET A 872 -6.50 -10.39 -23.06
C MET A 872 -5.57 -11.54 -22.67
N GLU A 873 -4.82 -11.42 -21.57
CA GLU A 873 -3.99 -12.54 -21.09
C GLU A 873 -4.83 -13.72 -20.60
N ASN A 874 -6.03 -13.50 -20.04
CA ASN A 874 -6.93 -14.59 -19.71
C ASN A 874 -7.44 -15.32 -20.97
N ILE A 875 -7.73 -14.59 -22.06
CA ILE A 875 -8.07 -15.17 -23.36
C ILE A 875 -6.92 -16.09 -23.83
N ILE A 876 -5.67 -15.65 -23.68
CA ILE A 876 -4.50 -16.46 -24.06
C ILE A 876 -4.40 -17.75 -23.25
N GLU A 877 -4.60 -17.69 -21.93
CA GLU A 877 -4.61 -18.90 -21.11
C GLU A 877 -5.75 -19.85 -21.49
N ASP A 878 -6.93 -19.33 -21.81
CA ASP A 878 -8.08 -20.12 -22.28
C ASP A 878 -7.81 -20.82 -23.61
N VAL A 879 -7.15 -20.13 -24.54
CA VAL A 879 -6.68 -20.69 -25.82
C VAL A 879 -5.66 -21.80 -25.57
N ALA A 880 -4.66 -21.53 -24.73
CA ALA A 880 -3.59 -22.46 -24.40
C ALA A 880 -4.14 -23.77 -23.81
N VAL A 881 -5.05 -23.67 -22.85
CA VAL A 881 -5.69 -24.83 -22.21
C VAL A 881 -6.59 -25.58 -23.18
N SER A 882 -7.36 -24.89 -24.02
CA SER A 882 -8.29 -25.52 -24.98
C SER A 882 -7.55 -26.31 -26.06
N LEU A 883 -6.41 -25.81 -26.54
CA LEU A 883 -5.60 -26.49 -27.55
C LEU A 883 -4.52 -27.40 -26.97
N ASN A 884 -4.39 -27.46 -25.63
CA ASN A 884 -3.33 -28.18 -24.94
C ASN A 884 -1.91 -27.80 -25.42
N ILE A 885 -1.68 -26.49 -25.61
CA ILE A 885 -0.38 -25.93 -25.98
C ILE A 885 0.13 -25.00 -24.87
N PRO A 886 1.45 -24.86 -24.67
CA PRO A 886 1.98 -23.96 -23.64
C PRO A 886 1.59 -22.50 -23.91
N SER A 887 1.16 -21.76 -22.88
CA SER A 887 0.67 -20.39 -23.05
C SER A 887 1.71 -19.41 -23.62
N HIS A 888 3.00 -19.56 -23.27
CA HIS A 888 4.07 -18.78 -23.88
C HIS A 888 4.19 -18.96 -25.41
N ARG A 889 3.79 -20.11 -25.96
CA ARG A 889 3.77 -20.34 -27.42
C ARG A 889 2.61 -19.63 -28.09
N VAL A 890 1.44 -19.58 -27.45
CA VAL A 890 0.29 -18.79 -27.91
C VAL A 890 0.67 -17.31 -27.99
N ARG A 891 1.38 -16.81 -26.98
CA ARG A 891 1.90 -15.43 -26.95
C ARG A 891 2.85 -15.17 -28.11
N GLU A 892 3.87 -16.00 -28.28
CA GLU A 892 4.89 -15.86 -29.34
C GLU A 892 4.29 -15.87 -30.75
N ILE A 893 3.36 -16.79 -31.03
CA ILE A 893 2.77 -16.95 -32.36
C ILE A 893 1.92 -15.73 -32.76
N ASN A 894 1.32 -15.05 -31.78
CA ASN A 894 0.47 -13.89 -32.02
C ASN A 894 1.20 -12.56 -31.78
N MET A 895 2.48 -12.57 -31.40
CA MET A 895 3.18 -11.33 -31.03
C MET A 895 3.35 -10.38 -32.22
N TYR A 896 3.15 -9.09 -31.99
CA TYR A 896 3.40 -8.04 -32.96
C TYR A 896 4.86 -8.01 -33.43
N LYS A 897 5.05 -7.52 -34.66
CA LYS A 897 6.34 -7.22 -35.29
C LYS A 897 6.47 -5.73 -35.60
N GLU A 898 7.69 -5.34 -35.93
CA GLU A 898 7.97 -4.00 -36.46
C GLU A 898 7.06 -3.69 -37.66
N ASN A 899 6.52 -2.47 -37.71
CA ASN A 899 5.58 -1.97 -38.71
C ASN A 899 4.17 -2.58 -38.74
N ASP A 900 3.85 -3.53 -37.86
CA ASP A 900 2.46 -4.00 -37.73
C ASP A 900 1.54 -2.85 -37.27
N LEU A 901 0.24 -3.02 -37.55
CA LEU A 901 -0.81 -2.08 -37.16
C LEU A 901 -1.56 -2.59 -35.92
N THR A 902 -1.75 -1.70 -34.96
CA THR A 902 -2.69 -1.93 -33.84
C THR A 902 -4.14 -1.87 -34.34
N PRO A 903 -5.14 -2.33 -33.55
CA PRO A 903 -6.56 -2.25 -33.93
C PRO A 903 -7.07 -0.83 -34.24
N ASN A 904 -6.34 0.20 -33.77
CA ASN A 904 -6.66 1.60 -34.00
C ASN A 904 -5.91 2.20 -35.19
N GLY A 905 -5.25 1.37 -36.01
CA GLY A 905 -4.50 1.81 -37.18
C GLY A 905 -3.09 2.34 -36.88
N ASN A 906 -2.65 2.36 -35.61
CA ASN A 906 -1.32 2.86 -35.27
C ASN A 906 -0.23 1.90 -35.73
N ARG A 907 0.76 2.42 -36.46
CA ARG A 907 1.96 1.67 -36.85
C ARG A 907 2.95 1.58 -35.70
N LEU A 908 3.40 0.36 -35.40
CA LEU A 908 4.44 0.12 -34.40
C LEU A 908 5.82 0.43 -34.99
N ILE A 909 6.45 1.49 -34.50
CA ILE A 909 7.80 1.93 -34.88
C ILE A 909 8.74 1.71 -33.70
N ASN A 910 9.89 1.09 -33.93
CA ASN A 910 10.82 0.65 -32.89
C ASN A 910 10.14 -0.29 -31.87
N CYS A 911 9.43 -1.28 -32.38
CA CYS A 911 8.80 -2.35 -31.61
C CYS A 911 9.90 -3.27 -31.04
N THR A 912 10.12 -3.20 -29.73
CA THR A 912 11.18 -3.95 -29.03
C THR A 912 10.63 -5.08 -28.15
N VAL A 913 9.35 -5.43 -28.32
CA VAL A 913 8.68 -6.47 -27.53
C VAL A 913 9.35 -7.83 -27.68
N ASP A 914 9.78 -8.17 -28.90
CA ASP A 914 10.50 -9.40 -29.21
C ASP A 914 11.83 -9.47 -28.45
N ARG A 915 12.60 -8.38 -28.43
CA ARG A 915 13.87 -8.30 -27.70
C ARG A 915 13.67 -8.46 -26.19
N CYS A 916 12.71 -7.73 -25.62
CA CYS A 916 12.37 -7.84 -24.20
C CYS A 916 11.96 -9.29 -23.84
N TRP A 917 11.16 -9.92 -24.72
CA TRP A 917 10.67 -11.29 -24.54
C TRP A 917 11.80 -12.33 -24.54
N HIS A 918 12.69 -12.29 -25.54
CA HIS A 918 13.80 -13.25 -25.63
C HIS A 918 14.82 -13.05 -24.50
N GLU A 919 15.13 -11.79 -24.15
CA GLU A 919 16.07 -11.49 -23.07
C GLU A 919 15.54 -11.97 -21.71
N VAL A 920 14.25 -11.76 -21.40
CA VAL A 920 13.68 -12.26 -20.15
C VAL A 920 13.61 -13.79 -20.10
N ILE A 921 13.36 -14.48 -21.22
CA ILE A 921 13.41 -15.95 -21.29
C ILE A 921 14.80 -16.47 -20.96
N GLN A 922 15.83 -15.83 -21.52
CA GLN A 922 17.23 -16.19 -21.28
C GLN A 922 17.64 -15.90 -19.83
N GLN A 923 17.42 -14.66 -19.36
CA GLN A 923 17.76 -14.22 -18.00
C GLN A 923 17.08 -15.07 -16.93
N SER A 924 15.79 -15.38 -17.13
CA SER A 924 15.02 -16.18 -16.19
C SER A 924 15.33 -17.68 -16.25
N ARG A 925 16.04 -18.18 -17.28
CA ARG A 925 16.23 -19.61 -17.54
C ARG A 925 14.90 -20.37 -17.56
N PHE A 926 13.91 -19.79 -18.25
CA PHE A 926 12.50 -20.22 -18.20
C PHE A 926 12.30 -21.72 -18.48
N CYS A 927 12.94 -22.25 -19.53
CA CYS A 927 12.80 -23.66 -19.93
C CYS A 927 13.24 -24.62 -18.81
N TYR A 928 14.40 -24.34 -18.19
CA TYR A 928 14.92 -25.14 -17.08
C TYR A 928 13.98 -25.09 -15.86
N LYS A 929 13.49 -23.90 -15.50
CA LYS A 929 12.53 -23.73 -14.39
C LYS A 929 11.26 -24.53 -14.60
N LYS A 930 10.75 -24.61 -15.84
CA LYS A 930 9.54 -25.38 -16.15
C LYS A 930 9.71 -26.87 -15.85
N GLU A 931 10.87 -27.44 -16.15
CA GLU A 931 11.19 -28.84 -15.85
C GLU A 931 11.30 -29.10 -14.35
N ASP A 932 12.01 -28.22 -13.64
CA ASP A 932 12.17 -28.27 -12.18
C ASP A 932 10.82 -28.15 -11.46
N ILE A 933 9.95 -27.25 -11.93
CA ILE A 933 8.59 -27.06 -11.40
C ILE A 933 7.74 -28.31 -11.66
N ALA A 934 7.81 -28.88 -12.87
CA ALA A 934 7.10 -30.12 -13.18
C ALA A 934 7.56 -31.27 -12.27
N LYS A 935 8.86 -31.35 -11.93
CA LYS A 935 9.39 -32.31 -10.95
C LYS A 935 8.83 -32.02 -9.55
N PHE A 936 8.95 -30.79 -9.07
CA PHE A 936 8.43 -30.40 -7.76
C PHE A 936 6.94 -30.75 -7.61
N ASN A 937 6.14 -30.42 -8.63
CA ASN A 937 4.69 -30.67 -8.64
C ASN A 937 4.32 -32.16 -8.67
N ARG A 938 5.18 -33.06 -9.17
CA ARG A 938 4.94 -34.50 -9.05
C ARG A 938 5.15 -34.97 -7.61
N ASP A 939 6.16 -34.44 -6.94
CA ASP A 939 6.56 -34.90 -5.61
C ASP A 939 5.66 -34.30 -4.50
N HIS A 940 5.13 -33.08 -4.71
CA HIS A 940 4.36 -32.33 -3.72
C HIS A 940 2.87 -32.26 -4.06
N ARG A 941 2.01 -32.91 -3.26
CA ARG A 941 0.55 -32.88 -3.45
C ARG A 941 -0.08 -31.56 -3.01
N TRP A 942 0.30 -31.11 -1.82
CA TRP A 942 -0.34 -30.01 -1.08
C TRP A 942 0.37 -28.67 -1.24
N LYS A 943 1.49 -28.65 -1.96
CA LYS A 943 2.19 -27.44 -2.37
C LYS A 943 2.48 -27.53 -3.86
N LYS A 944 2.21 -26.47 -4.61
CA LYS A 944 2.46 -26.44 -6.06
C LYS A 944 3.25 -25.21 -6.42
N ARG A 945 4.13 -25.37 -7.40
CA ARG A 945 4.80 -24.26 -8.07
C ARG A 945 4.18 -24.00 -9.42
N GLY A 946 4.24 -22.75 -9.85
CA GLY A 946 3.84 -22.36 -11.18
C GLY A 946 4.74 -21.26 -11.71
N VAL A 947 4.77 -21.13 -13.04
CA VAL A 947 5.59 -20.13 -13.73
C VAL A 947 4.81 -19.49 -14.87
N SER A 948 4.99 -18.20 -15.09
CA SER A 948 4.41 -17.49 -16.22
C SER A 948 5.38 -16.48 -16.83
N LEU A 949 5.16 -16.18 -18.11
CA LEU A 949 5.82 -15.15 -18.91
C LEU A 949 4.75 -14.23 -19.50
N ILE A 950 4.84 -12.94 -19.22
CA ILE A 950 3.89 -11.92 -19.68
C ILE A 950 4.64 -10.77 -20.35
N PRO A 951 4.31 -10.40 -21.60
CA PRO A 951 4.81 -9.19 -22.24
C PRO A 951 3.89 -8.00 -21.94
N THR A 952 4.38 -6.79 -22.17
CA THR A 952 3.57 -5.57 -22.14
C THR A 952 3.95 -4.61 -23.25
N LYS A 953 2.94 -4.00 -23.89
CA LYS A 953 3.03 -2.85 -24.79
C LYS A 953 2.13 -1.75 -24.22
N PHE A 954 2.71 -0.67 -23.75
CA PHE A 954 1.98 0.43 -23.12
C PHE A 954 2.09 1.71 -23.96
N LEU A 955 0.96 2.27 -24.37
CA LEU A 955 0.91 3.51 -25.14
C LEU A 955 1.19 4.72 -24.25
N ILE A 956 2.10 5.59 -24.68
CA ILE A 956 2.37 6.87 -24.01
C ILE A 956 1.79 8.01 -24.85
N SER A 957 0.51 8.33 -24.64
CA SER A 957 -0.20 9.42 -25.35
C SER A 957 -1.38 9.97 -24.53
N ASN A 958 -1.95 11.12 -24.90
CA ASN A 958 -3.17 11.73 -24.34
C ASN A 958 -4.02 12.35 -25.45
N GLU A 959 -5.18 12.90 -25.06
CA GLU A 959 -5.84 13.92 -25.87
C GLU A 959 -4.88 15.07 -26.24
N ARG A 960 -4.96 15.50 -27.49
CA ARG A 960 -4.04 16.44 -28.13
C ARG A 960 -3.78 17.72 -27.32
N PHE A 961 -4.80 18.32 -26.71
CA PHE A 961 -4.63 19.57 -25.97
C PHE A 961 -3.89 19.37 -24.62
N LEU A 962 -3.77 18.14 -24.13
CA LEU A 962 -3.02 17.82 -22.91
C LEU A 962 -1.54 17.50 -23.20
N GLU A 963 -1.14 17.38 -24.46
CA GLU A 963 0.24 17.07 -24.89
C GLU A 963 1.13 18.34 -25.00
N GLN A 964 1.18 19.09 -23.88
CA GLN A 964 1.97 20.31 -23.75
C GLN A 964 2.64 20.44 -22.38
N GLY A 965 3.76 21.15 -22.32
CA GLY A 965 4.50 21.44 -21.09
C GLY A 965 5.13 22.83 -21.11
N ALA A 966 5.28 23.44 -19.94
CA ALA A 966 5.84 24.77 -19.78
C ALA A 966 6.82 24.83 -18.59
N ALA A 967 7.80 25.73 -18.68
CA ALA A 967 8.81 25.97 -17.68
C ALA A 967 9.25 27.44 -17.65
N LEU A 968 9.83 27.86 -16.53
CA LEU A 968 10.46 29.16 -16.33
C LEU A 968 11.81 28.94 -15.65
N VAL A 969 12.87 29.51 -16.23
CA VAL A 969 14.25 29.36 -15.76
C VAL A 969 14.87 30.74 -15.56
N HIS A 970 15.48 30.95 -14.39
CA HIS A 970 16.20 32.15 -14.03
C HIS A 970 17.67 31.83 -13.75
N VAL A 971 18.59 32.69 -14.22
CA VAL A 971 20.00 32.69 -13.85
C VAL A 971 20.28 33.95 -13.03
N TYR A 972 20.77 33.80 -11.80
CA TYR A 972 21.05 34.93 -10.92
C TYR A 972 22.43 35.53 -11.20
N GLN A 973 22.49 36.86 -11.24
CA GLN A 973 23.63 37.58 -11.81
C GLN A 973 24.92 37.51 -10.97
N GLU A 974 24.79 37.44 -9.64
CA GLU A 974 25.97 37.54 -8.76
C GLU A 974 26.72 36.22 -8.61
N ASP A 975 26.01 35.08 -8.54
CA ASP A 975 26.57 33.77 -8.23
C ASP A 975 26.34 32.71 -9.33
N GLY A 976 25.64 33.09 -10.40
CA GLY A 976 25.30 32.22 -11.51
C GLY A 976 24.34 31.08 -11.13
N SER A 977 23.71 31.10 -9.95
CA SER A 977 22.77 30.06 -9.55
C SER A 977 21.55 30.03 -10.48
N VAL A 978 20.97 28.84 -10.68
CA VAL A 978 19.86 28.63 -11.61
C VAL A 978 18.62 28.13 -10.87
N LEU A 979 17.54 28.89 -10.92
CA LEU A 979 16.23 28.49 -10.39
C LEU A 979 15.31 28.04 -11.52
N ILE A 980 14.74 26.86 -11.36
CA ILE A 980 13.80 26.24 -12.30
C ILE A 980 12.43 26.10 -11.64
N THR A 981 11.38 26.44 -12.37
CA THR A 981 10.00 26.03 -12.07
C THR A 981 9.34 25.53 -13.36
N HIS A 982 8.47 24.53 -13.24
CA HIS A 982 7.82 23.86 -14.38
C HIS A 982 6.44 23.35 -13.98
N GLY A 983 5.61 23.00 -14.95
CA GLY A 983 4.22 22.60 -14.69
C GLY A 983 4.03 21.25 -13.99
N GLY A 984 4.99 20.33 -14.14
CA GLY A 984 4.92 19.02 -13.48
C GLY A 984 5.16 19.03 -11.97
N VAL A 985 4.58 18.07 -11.26
CA VAL A 985 4.59 17.95 -9.78
C VAL A 985 5.41 16.75 -9.32
N GLU A 986 6.24 16.93 -8.28
CA GLU A 986 6.96 15.84 -7.61
C GLU A 986 6.05 15.03 -6.68
N MET A 987 5.98 13.72 -6.90
CA MET A 987 5.21 12.77 -6.08
C MET A 987 6.02 11.51 -5.73
N GLY A 988 7.35 11.57 -5.91
CA GLY A 988 8.31 10.51 -5.62
C GLY A 988 8.94 9.87 -6.85
N GLN A 989 8.43 10.18 -8.04
CA GLN A 989 8.94 9.70 -9.32
C GLN A 989 10.25 10.37 -9.74
N GLY A 990 10.76 11.30 -8.94
CA GLY A 990 12.04 11.98 -9.18
C GLY A 990 12.00 12.90 -10.40
N LEU A 991 10.84 13.49 -10.66
CA LEU A 991 10.64 14.41 -11.77
C LEU A 991 11.58 15.61 -11.65
N HIS A 992 11.64 16.25 -10.48
CA HIS A 992 12.51 17.41 -10.28
C HIS A 992 13.99 17.05 -10.45
N THR A 993 14.39 15.85 -10.01
CA THR A 993 15.77 15.33 -10.21
C THR A 993 16.09 15.19 -11.70
N LYS A 994 15.18 14.59 -12.49
CA LYS A 994 15.34 14.47 -13.95
C LYS A 994 15.39 15.83 -14.65
N MET A 995 14.57 16.79 -14.19
CA MET A 995 14.56 18.15 -14.74
C MET A 995 15.90 18.88 -14.50
N ILE A 996 16.50 18.70 -13.32
CA ILE A 996 17.86 19.20 -13.04
C ILE A 996 18.90 18.54 -13.95
N GLN A 997 18.82 17.22 -14.19
CA GLN A 997 19.73 16.53 -15.11
C GLN A 997 19.60 17.08 -16.54
N VAL A 998 18.37 17.33 -17.00
CA VAL A 998 18.12 17.91 -18.33
C VAL A 998 18.74 19.31 -18.44
N ALA A 999 18.50 20.18 -17.46
CA ALA A 999 19.06 21.53 -17.44
C ALA A 999 20.58 21.54 -17.33
N SER A 1000 21.15 20.63 -16.54
CA SER A 1000 22.60 20.43 -16.36
C SER A 1000 23.29 20.11 -17.68
N ARG A 1001 22.75 19.17 -18.47
CA ARG A 1001 23.24 18.89 -19.84
C ARG A 1001 23.05 20.09 -20.78
N ALA A 1002 21.89 20.74 -20.73
CA ALA A 1002 21.55 21.83 -21.65
C ALA A 1002 22.41 23.10 -21.47
N LEU A 1003 22.74 23.47 -20.22
CA LEU A 1003 23.58 24.61 -19.90
C LEU A 1003 25.06 24.26 -19.72
N GLN A 1004 25.41 22.96 -19.69
CA GLN A 1004 26.76 22.45 -19.44
C GLN A 1004 27.29 22.84 -18.05
N LEU A 1005 26.45 22.69 -17.02
CA LEU A 1005 26.75 23.06 -15.64
C LEU A 1005 26.57 21.86 -14.70
N PRO A 1006 27.33 21.80 -13.59
CA PRO A 1006 27.14 20.75 -12.59
C PRO A 1006 25.80 20.92 -11.86
N VAL A 1007 25.20 19.80 -11.43
CA VAL A 1007 23.85 19.76 -10.85
C VAL A 1007 23.65 20.64 -9.61
N HIS A 1008 24.70 20.92 -8.84
CA HIS A 1008 24.61 21.76 -7.62
C HIS A 1008 24.34 23.24 -7.92
N LYS A 1009 24.48 23.70 -9.18
CA LYS A 1009 24.09 25.05 -9.61
C LYS A 1009 22.59 25.22 -9.76
N PHE A 1010 21.82 24.13 -9.79
CA PHE A 1010 20.39 24.14 -10.06
C PHE A 1010 19.57 23.91 -8.80
N HIS A 1011 18.47 24.64 -8.68
CA HIS A 1011 17.46 24.42 -7.65
C HIS A 1011 16.06 24.43 -8.27
N ILE A 1012 15.19 23.53 -7.80
CA ILE A 1012 13.75 23.60 -8.04
C ILE A 1012 13.08 23.85 -6.70
N ASN A 1013 12.35 24.96 -6.61
CA ASN A 1013 11.54 25.20 -5.44
C ASN A 1013 10.27 24.35 -5.51
N GLU A 1014 9.27 24.73 -6.28
CA GLU A 1014 7.97 24.06 -6.30
C GLU A 1014 7.24 24.30 -7.62
N THR A 1015 6.09 23.65 -7.76
CA THR A 1015 5.10 23.92 -8.81
C THR A 1015 4.10 24.96 -8.29
N THR A 1016 3.93 26.06 -9.01
CA THR A 1016 2.97 27.13 -8.66
C THR A 1016 2.31 27.73 -9.90
N THR A 1017 1.00 27.97 -9.82
CA THR A 1017 0.22 28.55 -10.92
C THR A 1017 0.56 30.03 -11.19
N SER A 1018 1.22 30.70 -10.24
CA SER A 1018 1.69 32.08 -10.42
C SER A 1018 2.97 32.18 -11.27
N ALA A 1019 3.74 31.10 -11.39
CA ALA A 1019 4.97 31.08 -12.18
C ALA A 1019 4.78 30.36 -13.52
N VAL A 1020 4.07 29.22 -13.52
CA VAL A 1020 3.74 28.46 -14.73
C VAL A 1020 2.22 28.23 -14.77
N PRO A 1021 1.47 29.00 -15.58
CA PRO A 1021 0.03 28.86 -15.70
C PRO A 1021 -0.37 27.72 -16.64
N ASN A 1022 -1.65 27.34 -16.62
CA ASN A 1022 -2.29 26.45 -17.61
C ASN A 1022 -1.59 25.09 -17.77
N THR A 1023 -1.06 24.56 -16.67
CA THR A 1023 -0.32 23.30 -16.62
C THR A 1023 -1.26 22.11 -16.79
N THR A 1024 -0.84 21.13 -17.56
CA THR A 1024 -1.51 19.83 -17.65
C THR A 1024 -1.26 19.01 -16.39
N ALA A 1025 -2.17 18.08 -16.07
CA ALA A 1025 -2.04 17.21 -14.92
C ALA A 1025 -0.75 16.38 -15.01
N THR A 1026 -0.06 16.17 -13.88
CA THR A 1026 1.10 15.28 -13.84
C THR A 1026 0.62 13.82 -13.80
N GLY A 1027 0.46 13.23 -14.97
CA GLY A 1027 -0.02 11.85 -15.17
C GLY A 1027 0.39 11.28 -16.53
N GLY A 1028 -0.14 10.10 -16.87
CA GLY A 1028 0.07 9.45 -18.18
C GLY A 1028 1.52 9.11 -18.51
N SER A 1029 2.40 9.03 -17.52
CA SER A 1029 3.83 8.73 -17.68
C SER A 1029 4.62 9.70 -18.56
N LYS A 1030 4.12 10.94 -18.74
CA LYS A 1030 4.71 11.95 -19.65
C LYS A 1030 5.36 13.14 -18.95
N GLY A 1031 5.30 13.18 -17.62
CA GLY A 1031 5.81 14.31 -16.83
C GLY A 1031 7.25 14.71 -17.19
N SER A 1032 8.15 13.72 -17.26
CA SER A 1032 9.56 13.95 -17.63
C SER A 1032 9.71 14.43 -19.07
N ASP A 1033 8.93 13.87 -20.00
CA ASP A 1033 9.07 14.20 -21.41
C ASP A 1033 8.61 15.63 -21.71
N LEU A 1034 7.39 15.98 -21.28
CA LEU A 1034 6.78 17.28 -21.56
C LEU A 1034 7.55 18.41 -20.86
N ASN A 1035 7.81 18.26 -19.56
CA ASN A 1035 8.52 19.28 -18.79
C ASN A 1035 10.02 19.30 -19.13
N GLY A 1036 10.63 18.15 -19.45
CA GLY A 1036 12.02 18.07 -19.87
C GLY A 1036 12.26 18.80 -21.18
N MET A 1037 11.38 18.64 -22.17
CA MET A 1037 11.45 19.40 -23.41
C MET A 1037 11.20 20.91 -23.19
N ALA A 1038 10.26 21.28 -22.32
CA ALA A 1038 10.03 22.69 -21.99
C ALA A 1038 11.28 23.33 -21.34
N ILE A 1039 11.90 22.65 -20.37
CA ILE A 1039 13.14 23.12 -19.73
C ILE A 1039 14.29 23.20 -20.73
N LEU A 1040 14.43 22.20 -21.60
CA LEU A 1040 15.44 22.21 -22.66
C LEU A 1040 15.29 23.44 -23.55
N ASN A 1041 14.06 23.83 -23.91
CA ASN A 1041 13.79 25.01 -24.71
C ASN A 1041 14.13 26.32 -23.97
N ALA A 1042 13.82 26.43 -22.67
CA ALA A 1042 14.23 27.57 -21.85
C ALA A 1042 15.76 27.68 -21.76
N CYS A 1043 16.44 26.56 -21.50
CA CYS A 1043 17.89 26.51 -21.37
C CYS A 1043 18.61 26.85 -22.68
N LYS A 1044 18.10 26.36 -23.83
CA LYS A 1044 18.62 26.74 -25.16
C LYS A 1044 18.51 28.24 -25.40
N THR A 1045 17.40 28.86 -25.00
CA THR A 1045 17.20 30.31 -25.13
C THR A 1045 18.24 31.08 -24.29
N LEU A 1046 18.45 30.68 -23.04
CA LEU A 1046 19.47 31.29 -22.18
C LEU A 1046 20.88 31.07 -22.73
N ARG A 1047 21.19 29.86 -23.20
CA ARG A 1047 22.49 29.53 -23.77
C ARG A 1047 22.79 30.37 -25.01
N HIS A 1048 21.82 30.55 -25.90
CA HIS A 1048 21.96 31.39 -27.08
C HIS A 1048 22.22 32.86 -26.71
N ARG A 1049 21.52 33.39 -25.70
CA ARG A 1049 21.76 34.75 -25.20
C ARG A 1049 23.16 34.93 -24.59
N LEU A 1050 23.71 33.89 -23.98
CA LEU A 1050 25.03 33.90 -23.35
C LEU A 1050 26.18 33.60 -24.32
N GLU A 1051 25.89 33.05 -25.50
CA GLU A 1051 26.87 32.63 -26.50
C GLU A 1051 27.88 33.72 -26.89
N PRO A 1052 27.51 35.00 -27.08
CA PRO A 1052 28.48 36.07 -27.36
C PRO A 1052 29.49 36.29 -26.23
N TYR A 1053 29.08 36.11 -24.97
CA TYR A 1053 29.93 36.31 -23.79
C TYR A 1053 30.89 35.15 -23.58
N ILE A 1054 30.41 33.93 -23.88
CA ILE A 1054 31.23 32.72 -23.87
C ILE A 1054 32.29 32.81 -24.98
N ALA A 1055 31.90 33.21 -26.18
CA ALA A 1055 32.82 33.39 -27.30
C ALA A 1055 33.82 34.55 -27.08
N GLY A 1056 33.36 35.63 -26.44
CA GLY A 1056 34.19 36.79 -26.10
C GLY A 1056 35.18 36.55 -24.96
N ASN A 1057 34.91 35.58 -24.08
CA ASN A 1057 35.79 35.18 -22.98
C ASN A 1057 35.77 33.65 -22.77
N PRO A 1058 36.34 32.84 -23.67
CA PRO A 1058 36.21 31.37 -23.62
C PRO A 1058 36.87 30.73 -22.40
N GLY A 1059 37.80 31.42 -21.73
CA GLY A 1059 38.42 30.99 -20.46
C GLY A 1059 37.71 31.51 -19.21
N GLY A 1060 36.66 32.33 -19.36
CA GLY A 1060 35.86 32.86 -18.26
C GLY A 1060 35.04 31.79 -17.55
N SER A 1061 34.64 32.06 -16.32
CA SER A 1061 33.70 31.20 -15.61
C SER A 1061 32.26 31.46 -16.06
N TRP A 1062 31.34 30.57 -15.65
CA TRP A 1062 29.91 30.78 -15.83
C TRP A 1062 29.45 32.11 -15.23
N GLU A 1063 29.95 32.43 -14.03
CA GLU A 1063 29.66 33.66 -13.30
C GLU A 1063 30.15 34.89 -14.06
N ASP A 1064 31.35 34.84 -14.66
CA ASP A 1064 31.89 35.93 -15.48
C ASP A 1064 30.97 36.25 -16.66
N TRP A 1065 30.52 35.22 -17.39
CA TRP A 1065 29.65 35.38 -18.55
C TRP A 1065 28.28 35.91 -18.17
N VAL A 1066 27.71 35.39 -17.09
CA VAL A 1066 26.41 35.82 -16.57
C VAL A 1066 26.47 37.27 -16.11
N LYS A 1067 27.52 37.66 -15.39
CA LYS A 1067 27.74 39.04 -14.92
C LYS A 1067 27.95 39.99 -16.09
N ALA A 1068 28.74 39.61 -17.09
CA ALA A 1068 28.92 40.40 -18.31
C ALA A 1068 27.59 40.59 -19.06
N ALA A 1069 26.80 39.53 -19.21
CA ALA A 1069 25.49 39.59 -19.84
C ALA A 1069 24.51 40.48 -19.08
N TYR A 1070 24.50 40.42 -17.74
CA TYR A 1070 23.69 41.31 -16.91
C TYR A 1070 24.10 42.79 -17.09
N MET A 1071 25.40 43.08 -17.10
CA MET A 1071 25.92 44.44 -17.33
C MET A 1071 25.56 44.99 -18.71
N ASP A 1072 25.44 44.12 -19.71
CA ASP A 1072 24.95 44.50 -21.05
C ASP A 1072 23.42 44.45 -21.17
N ARG A 1073 22.69 44.27 -20.05
CA ARG A 1073 21.22 44.25 -19.97
C ARG A 1073 20.57 43.13 -20.79
N ILE A 1074 21.27 42.01 -20.94
CA ILE A 1074 20.71 40.79 -21.51
C ILE A 1074 19.84 40.09 -20.47
N SER A 1075 18.62 39.73 -20.86
CA SER A 1075 17.69 39.03 -19.96
C SER A 1075 18.18 37.63 -19.61
N LEU A 1076 18.37 37.38 -18.33
CA LEU A 1076 18.75 36.09 -17.71
C LEU A 1076 17.53 35.29 -17.22
N SER A 1077 16.35 35.60 -17.74
CA SER A 1077 15.10 34.88 -17.48
C SER A 1077 14.50 34.40 -18.80
N ALA A 1078 14.11 33.14 -18.86
CA ALA A 1078 13.50 32.56 -20.04
C ALA A 1078 12.37 31.59 -19.69
N THR A 1079 11.25 31.72 -20.40
CA THR A 1079 10.22 30.70 -20.45
C THR A 1079 10.57 29.64 -21.49
N GLY A 1080 10.20 28.41 -21.22
CA GLY A 1080 10.25 27.30 -22.16
C GLY A 1080 8.86 26.71 -22.33
N TYR A 1081 8.54 26.34 -23.56
CA TYR A 1081 7.26 25.72 -23.89
C TYR A 1081 7.51 24.58 -24.86
N TYR A 1082 6.80 23.47 -24.68
CA TYR A 1082 6.82 22.34 -25.57
C TYR A 1082 5.39 21.92 -25.90
N LYS A 1083 5.16 21.74 -27.19
CA LYS A 1083 3.96 21.14 -27.77
C LYS A 1083 4.42 19.93 -28.57
N VAL A 1084 3.78 18.79 -28.38
CA VAL A 1084 4.05 17.61 -29.21
C VAL A 1084 3.73 17.94 -30.68
N PRO A 1085 4.62 17.64 -31.65
CA PRO A 1085 4.39 17.96 -33.06
C PRO A 1085 3.08 17.38 -33.62
N ASP A 1086 2.31 18.19 -34.37
CA ASP A 1086 1.00 17.76 -34.91
C ASP A 1086 1.12 16.55 -35.85
N THR A 1087 2.28 16.35 -36.50
CA THR A 1087 2.58 15.17 -37.32
C THR A 1087 2.54 13.85 -36.54
N TRP A 1088 2.44 13.89 -35.21
CA TRP A 1088 2.45 12.73 -34.33
C TRP A 1088 1.08 12.43 -33.66
N ASP A 1089 0.04 13.28 -33.81
CA ASP A 1089 -1.16 13.25 -32.96
C ASP A 1089 -2.51 13.32 -33.72
N ASP A 1090 -2.77 12.38 -34.61
CA ASP A 1090 -4.12 12.19 -35.16
C ASP A 1090 -4.77 10.94 -34.56
N ILE A 1091 -5.54 11.19 -33.50
CA ILE A 1091 -6.38 10.23 -32.80
C ILE A 1091 -7.68 10.12 -33.62
N TYR A 1092 -7.80 9.05 -34.40
CA TYR A 1092 -8.86 8.68 -35.35
C TYR A 1092 -8.58 9.07 -36.82
N VAL A 1093 -8.38 8.04 -37.66
CA VAL A 1093 -8.25 8.18 -39.12
C VAL A 1093 -9.24 7.21 -39.78
N PRO A 1094 -10.15 7.70 -40.64
CA PRO A 1094 -10.82 6.87 -41.65
C PRO A 1094 -9.82 6.24 -42.64
N GLU A 1095 -10.20 5.18 -43.34
CA GLU A 1095 -9.31 4.41 -44.25
C GLU A 1095 -8.53 5.30 -45.24
N GLY A 1096 -7.20 5.27 -45.16
CA GLY A 1096 -6.31 5.70 -46.25
C GLY A 1096 -5.04 6.49 -45.87
N GLU A 1097 -4.91 7.04 -44.67
CA GLU A 1097 -3.78 7.93 -44.30
C GLU A 1097 -3.02 7.46 -43.05
N GLN A 1098 -1.70 7.69 -43.02
CA GLN A 1098 -0.82 7.28 -41.91
C GLN A 1098 -0.75 8.34 -40.81
N THR A 1099 -0.93 7.94 -39.56
CA THR A 1099 -0.66 8.79 -38.38
C THR A 1099 0.34 8.11 -37.46
N THR A 1100 1.17 8.92 -36.77
CA THR A 1100 2.28 8.41 -35.96
C THR A 1100 2.14 8.81 -34.49
N GLN A 1101 1.28 8.12 -33.72
CA GLN A 1101 1.23 8.23 -32.25
C GLN A 1101 2.61 8.37 -31.61
N ARG A 1102 2.68 9.10 -30.49
CA ARG A 1102 3.92 9.46 -29.78
C ARG A 1102 4.89 8.28 -29.66
N TYR A 1103 4.73 7.33 -28.73
CA TYR A 1103 5.50 6.06 -28.75
C TYR A 1103 4.91 5.04 -27.78
N TYR A 1104 5.46 3.82 -27.79
CA TYR A 1104 5.12 2.74 -26.86
C TYR A 1104 6.31 2.39 -25.96
N THR A 1105 6.04 2.07 -24.70
CA THR A 1105 6.98 1.45 -23.77
C THR A 1105 6.72 -0.06 -23.76
N TYR A 1106 7.78 -0.86 -23.90
CA TYR A 1106 7.70 -2.32 -23.98
C TYR A 1106 8.40 -2.97 -22.79
N GLY A 1107 8.00 -4.19 -22.47
CA GLY A 1107 8.70 -5.01 -21.50
C GLY A 1107 8.14 -6.42 -21.41
N ALA A 1108 8.80 -7.26 -20.61
CA ALA A 1108 8.34 -8.59 -20.29
C ALA A 1108 8.79 -9.02 -18.88
N ALA A 1109 7.99 -9.88 -18.24
CA ALA A 1109 8.32 -10.43 -16.94
C ALA A 1109 8.11 -11.94 -16.89
N CYS A 1110 9.04 -12.63 -16.22
CA CYS A 1110 8.88 -14.01 -15.78
C CYS A 1110 8.66 -14.03 -14.27
N SER A 1111 7.71 -14.83 -13.77
CA SER A 1111 7.55 -15.01 -12.32
C SER A 1111 7.29 -16.46 -11.94
N VAL A 1112 7.84 -16.86 -10.80
CA VAL A 1112 7.70 -18.20 -10.21
C VAL A 1112 7.09 -18.05 -8.83
N VAL A 1113 6.05 -18.83 -8.57
CA VAL A 1113 5.37 -18.86 -7.27
C VAL A 1113 5.36 -20.26 -6.69
N GLU A 1114 5.19 -20.35 -5.37
CA GLU A 1114 4.78 -21.56 -4.66
C GLU A 1114 3.49 -21.25 -3.88
N ILE A 1115 2.48 -22.10 -4.03
CA ILE A 1115 1.20 -21.98 -3.32
C ILE A 1115 1.04 -23.12 -2.31
N ASP A 1116 0.37 -22.85 -1.20
CA ASP A 1116 -0.15 -23.85 -0.27
C ASP A 1116 -1.60 -24.19 -0.65
N CYS A 1117 -1.83 -25.41 -1.16
CA CYS A 1117 -3.14 -25.85 -1.61
C CYS A 1117 -4.16 -26.02 -0.47
N LEU A 1118 -3.69 -26.14 0.79
CA LEU A 1118 -4.52 -26.35 1.98
C LEU A 1118 -4.96 -25.03 2.62
N THR A 1119 -4.22 -23.94 2.43
CA THR A 1119 -4.56 -22.64 3.02
C THR A 1119 -4.85 -21.53 2.01
N GLY A 1120 -4.33 -21.67 0.79
CA GLY A 1120 -4.34 -20.64 -0.23
C GLY A 1120 -3.21 -19.61 -0.10
N ASP A 1121 -2.32 -19.76 0.87
CA ASP A 1121 -1.13 -18.91 0.98
C ASP A 1121 -0.21 -19.06 -0.25
N HIS A 1122 0.63 -18.06 -0.51
CA HIS A 1122 1.62 -18.14 -1.59
C HIS A 1122 2.87 -17.31 -1.32
N VAL A 1123 3.95 -17.67 -2.00
CA VAL A 1123 5.23 -16.94 -2.02
C VAL A 1123 5.66 -16.73 -3.46
N VAL A 1124 6.13 -15.52 -3.77
CA VAL A 1124 6.81 -15.24 -5.03
C VAL A 1124 8.29 -15.60 -4.86
N LEU A 1125 8.70 -16.72 -5.45
CA LEU A 1125 10.06 -17.23 -5.31
C LEU A 1125 11.06 -16.40 -6.13
N ARG A 1126 10.66 -15.98 -7.33
CA ARG A 1126 11.51 -15.21 -8.24
C ARG A 1126 10.70 -14.43 -9.25
N THR A 1127 11.15 -13.23 -9.58
CA THR A 1127 10.69 -12.41 -10.69
C THR A 1127 11.89 -11.86 -11.46
N ASP A 1128 11.85 -11.99 -12.79
CA ASP A 1128 12.81 -11.41 -13.71
C ASP A 1128 12.06 -10.45 -14.65
N ILE A 1129 12.53 -9.21 -14.80
CA ILE A 1129 11.90 -8.17 -15.62
C ILE A 1129 12.91 -7.60 -16.61
N VAL A 1130 12.50 -7.43 -17.87
CA VAL A 1130 13.21 -6.63 -18.87
C VAL A 1130 12.29 -5.51 -19.35
N MET A 1131 12.75 -4.26 -19.29
CA MET A 1131 11.99 -3.08 -19.73
C MET A 1131 12.76 -2.24 -20.75
N ASP A 1132 12.10 -1.86 -21.84
CA ASP A 1132 12.57 -0.84 -22.76
C ASP A 1132 12.21 0.56 -22.25
N VAL A 1133 13.20 1.26 -21.69
CA VAL A 1133 13.07 2.64 -21.19
C VAL A 1133 13.73 3.67 -22.10
N GLY A 1134 14.09 3.26 -23.31
CA GLY A 1134 14.98 4.02 -24.17
C GLY A 1134 16.34 4.33 -23.53
N ARG A 1135 16.86 5.53 -23.78
CA ARG A 1135 18.01 6.06 -23.05
C ARG A 1135 17.54 6.71 -21.76
N SER A 1136 17.53 5.94 -20.68
CA SER A 1136 17.10 6.40 -19.36
C SER A 1136 17.74 7.74 -19.01
N LEU A 1137 16.93 8.69 -18.51
CA LEU A 1137 17.47 9.94 -17.95
C LEU A 1137 18.20 9.67 -16.63
N ASN A 1138 17.73 8.69 -15.86
CA ASN A 1138 18.27 8.30 -14.57
C ASN A 1138 17.88 6.83 -14.29
N PRO A 1139 18.82 5.87 -14.42
CA PRO A 1139 18.51 4.46 -14.28
C PRO A 1139 18.08 4.10 -12.86
N ALA A 1140 18.60 4.76 -11.82
CA ALA A 1140 18.19 4.51 -10.44
C ALA A 1140 16.71 4.82 -10.20
N ILE A 1141 16.25 5.96 -10.71
CA ILE A 1141 14.85 6.37 -10.63
C ILE A 1141 13.97 5.44 -11.46
N ASP A 1142 14.37 5.10 -12.69
CA ASP A 1142 13.56 4.28 -13.58
C ASP A 1142 13.41 2.84 -13.08
N ILE A 1143 14.48 2.24 -12.55
CA ILE A 1143 14.42 0.94 -11.85
C ILE A 1143 13.47 1.02 -10.65
N GLY A 1144 13.58 2.07 -9.83
CA GLY A 1144 12.66 2.26 -8.70
C GLY A 1144 11.19 2.40 -9.14
N GLN A 1145 10.92 3.02 -10.29
CA GLN A 1145 9.58 3.07 -10.88
C GLN A 1145 9.08 1.69 -11.28
N ILE A 1146 9.93 0.85 -11.88
CA ILE A 1146 9.61 -0.53 -12.30
C ILE A 1146 9.25 -1.38 -11.09
N GLU A 1147 10.08 -1.40 -10.06
CA GLU A 1147 9.87 -2.20 -8.85
C GLU A 1147 8.62 -1.75 -8.08
N GLY A 1148 8.44 -0.44 -7.97
CA GLY A 1148 7.25 0.16 -7.36
C GLY A 1148 5.96 -0.17 -8.09
N ALA A 1149 5.96 -0.03 -9.42
CA ALA A 1149 4.82 -0.36 -10.26
C ALA A 1149 4.48 -1.86 -10.17
N PHE A 1150 5.50 -2.72 -10.25
CA PHE A 1150 5.33 -4.16 -10.14
C PHE A 1150 4.75 -4.55 -8.77
N ALA A 1151 5.27 -4.02 -7.67
CA ALA A 1151 4.70 -4.29 -6.35
C ALA A 1151 3.25 -3.82 -6.24
N GLN A 1152 2.91 -2.63 -6.77
CA GLN A 1152 1.55 -2.12 -6.80
C GLN A 1152 0.60 -2.98 -7.66
N GLY A 1153 1.10 -3.52 -8.78
CA GLY A 1153 0.38 -4.47 -9.63
C GLY A 1153 0.22 -5.84 -8.96
N TYR A 1154 1.24 -6.32 -8.23
CA TYR A 1154 1.15 -7.55 -7.45
C TYR A 1154 0.01 -7.45 -6.45
N GLY A 1155 -0.10 -6.31 -5.76
CA GLY A 1155 -1.24 -5.98 -4.92
C GLY A 1155 -2.58 -6.14 -5.64
N LEU A 1156 -2.76 -5.44 -6.76
CA LEU A 1156 -3.98 -5.49 -7.60
C LEU A 1156 -4.38 -6.92 -7.98
N PHE A 1157 -3.42 -7.72 -8.38
CA PHE A 1157 -3.71 -9.04 -8.93
C PHE A 1157 -3.76 -10.15 -7.89
N THR A 1158 -3.31 -9.95 -6.66
CA THR A 1158 -3.18 -11.06 -5.67
C THR A 1158 -3.81 -10.80 -4.31
N ILE A 1159 -3.64 -9.62 -3.71
CA ILE A 1159 -3.98 -9.42 -2.28
C ILE A 1159 -4.92 -8.25 -1.98
N GLU A 1160 -4.90 -7.18 -2.77
CA GLU A 1160 -5.67 -5.97 -2.47
C GLU A 1160 -7.14 -6.15 -2.84
N GLN A 1161 -8.02 -6.14 -1.84
CA GLN A 1161 -9.45 -6.36 -2.04
C GLN A 1161 -10.27 -5.29 -1.31
N LEU A 1162 -11.14 -4.60 -2.04
CA LEU A 1162 -12.16 -3.73 -1.48
C LEU A 1162 -13.43 -4.55 -1.17
N ARG A 1163 -14.02 -4.34 0.01
CA ARG A 1163 -15.31 -4.96 0.38
C ARG A 1163 -16.30 -3.92 0.85
N TYR A 1164 -17.52 -4.01 0.33
CA TYR A 1164 -18.63 -3.13 0.67
C TYR A 1164 -19.71 -3.91 1.43
N SER A 1165 -20.43 -3.25 2.34
CA SER A 1165 -21.61 -3.84 2.97
C SER A 1165 -22.77 -3.98 1.99
N SER A 1166 -23.82 -4.70 2.39
CA SER A 1166 -25.10 -4.80 1.65
C SER A 1166 -25.76 -3.44 1.37
N GLU A 1167 -25.39 -2.40 2.11
CA GLU A 1167 -25.89 -1.03 1.96
C GLU A 1167 -24.93 -0.13 1.17
N GLY A 1168 -23.81 -0.66 0.66
CA GLY A 1168 -22.84 0.09 -0.15
C GLY A 1168 -21.78 0.86 0.65
N ARG A 1169 -21.64 0.62 1.96
CA ARG A 1169 -20.59 1.24 2.78
C ARG A 1169 -19.27 0.47 2.63
N LEU A 1170 -18.16 1.17 2.40
CA LEU A 1170 -16.83 0.55 2.40
C LEU A 1170 -16.45 0.04 3.81
N ILE A 1171 -16.10 -1.24 3.91
CA ILE A 1171 -15.70 -1.91 5.15
C ILE A 1171 -14.16 -2.00 5.27
N THR A 1172 -13.47 -2.16 4.15
CA THR A 1172 -12.01 -2.21 4.08
C THR A 1172 -11.43 -0.80 3.97
N ASN A 1173 -11.55 0.01 5.03
CA ASN A 1173 -11.25 1.46 5.03
C ASN A 1173 -9.97 1.83 5.82
N GLY A 1174 -8.97 0.95 5.86
CA GLY A 1174 -7.68 1.25 6.49
C GLY A 1174 -6.70 0.08 6.42
N PRO A 1175 -5.43 0.26 6.82
CA PRO A 1175 -4.39 -0.78 6.70
C PRO A 1175 -4.68 -2.04 7.53
N ASN A 1176 -5.58 -1.96 8.51
CA ASN A 1176 -5.97 -3.12 9.32
C ASN A 1176 -6.86 -4.09 8.52
N THR A 1177 -7.67 -3.59 7.58
CA THR A 1177 -8.67 -4.34 6.81
C THR A 1177 -8.39 -4.37 5.30
N TYR A 1178 -7.67 -3.38 4.75
CA TYR A 1178 -7.18 -3.34 3.37
C TYR A 1178 -5.67 -3.55 3.35
N LYS A 1179 -5.21 -4.58 2.63
CA LYS A 1179 -3.81 -5.01 2.66
C LYS A 1179 -3.11 -4.72 1.34
N ILE A 1180 -2.27 -3.68 1.36
CA ILE A 1180 -1.24 -3.48 0.34
C ILE A 1180 -0.03 -4.40 0.61
N PRO A 1181 0.85 -4.63 -0.38
CA PRO A 1181 2.06 -5.44 -0.20
C PRO A 1181 2.98 -4.91 0.91
N GLY A 1182 3.40 -5.80 1.81
CA GLY A 1182 4.46 -5.61 2.79
C GLY A 1182 5.82 -6.11 2.27
N TYR A 1183 6.87 -6.03 3.09
CA TYR A 1183 8.19 -6.55 2.72
C TYR A 1183 8.19 -8.08 2.48
N GLY A 1184 7.32 -8.82 3.18
CA GLY A 1184 7.18 -10.27 3.07
C GLY A 1184 6.53 -10.74 1.76
N ASP A 1185 5.92 -9.82 1.01
CA ASP A 1185 5.15 -10.11 -0.19
C ASP A 1185 5.95 -9.91 -1.49
N ILE A 1186 7.10 -9.21 -1.43
CA ILE A 1186 7.95 -8.99 -2.61
C ILE A 1186 8.61 -10.31 -3.07
N PRO A 1187 9.01 -10.42 -4.34
CA PRO A 1187 9.77 -11.58 -4.82
C PRO A 1187 11.04 -11.80 -3.99
N VAL A 1188 11.28 -13.04 -3.60
CA VAL A 1188 12.52 -13.42 -2.89
C VAL A 1188 13.75 -13.12 -3.76
N GLU A 1189 13.69 -13.46 -5.04
CA GLU A 1189 14.69 -13.00 -6.02
C GLU A 1189 14.03 -12.03 -7.01
N PHE A 1190 14.44 -10.76 -6.98
CA PHE A 1190 13.81 -9.69 -7.76
C PHE A 1190 14.81 -9.01 -8.70
N ASN A 1191 14.81 -9.41 -9.98
CA ASN A 1191 15.78 -8.97 -10.97
C ASN A 1191 15.14 -8.01 -11.99
N VAL A 1192 15.80 -6.89 -12.29
CA VAL A 1192 15.33 -5.86 -13.23
C VAL A 1192 16.45 -5.48 -14.19
N SER A 1193 16.18 -5.56 -15.49
CA SER A 1193 17.11 -5.19 -16.56
C SER A 1193 16.50 -4.13 -17.46
N LEU A 1194 17.28 -3.11 -17.82
CA LEU A 1194 16.92 -2.10 -18.80
C LEU A 1194 17.47 -2.50 -20.18
N LEU A 1195 16.61 -2.55 -21.19
CA LEU A 1195 16.98 -2.98 -22.53
C LEU A 1195 18.03 -2.05 -23.14
N LYS A 1196 19.19 -2.61 -23.51
CA LYS A 1196 20.32 -1.86 -24.09
C LYS A 1196 20.02 -1.38 -25.52
N GLY A 1197 20.54 -0.21 -25.92
CA GLY A 1197 20.50 0.22 -27.32
C GLY A 1197 19.10 0.43 -27.94
N ALA A 1198 18.13 0.92 -27.16
CA ALA A 1198 16.73 1.09 -27.58
C ALA A 1198 16.29 2.58 -27.72
N SER A 1199 17.06 3.42 -28.41
CA SER A 1199 16.82 4.88 -28.44
C SER A 1199 15.41 5.29 -28.93
N ASN A 1200 14.79 6.27 -28.26
CA ASN A 1200 13.49 6.84 -28.65
C ASN A 1200 13.60 8.33 -29.08
N PRO A 1201 13.81 8.67 -30.35
CA PRO A 1201 14.02 10.07 -30.78
C PRO A 1201 12.82 11.02 -30.50
N LYS A 1202 11.65 10.49 -30.14
CA LYS A 1202 10.43 11.27 -29.91
C LYS A 1202 10.30 11.85 -28.49
N ALA A 1203 11.28 11.60 -27.62
CA ALA A 1203 11.30 12.12 -26.25
C ALA A 1203 12.65 12.77 -25.90
N VAL A 1204 12.66 13.57 -24.83
CA VAL A 1204 13.85 14.29 -24.37
C VAL A 1204 15.03 13.32 -24.16
N TYR A 1205 16.16 13.61 -24.81
CA TYR A 1205 17.38 12.78 -24.79
C TYR A 1205 17.17 11.28 -25.04
N SER A 1206 16.16 10.94 -25.82
CA SER A 1206 15.84 9.58 -26.22
C SER A 1206 15.33 8.64 -25.12
N SER A 1207 14.78 9.19 -24.03
CA SER A 1207 14.17 8.42 -22.94
C SER A 1207 12.78 7.87 -23.28
N LYS A 1208 12.19 7.08 -22.37
CA LYS A 1208 10.76 6.73 -22.39
C LYS A 1208 10.12 6.91 -21.02
N GLY A 1209 8.85 7.28 -21.02
CA GLY A 1209 7.97 7.26 -19.86
C GLY A 1209 7.83 5.83 -19.28
N ILE A 1210 8.11 5.69 -17.98
CA ILE A 1210 8.18 4.39 -17.29
C ILE A 1210 7.30 4.30 -16.03
N GLY A 1211 6.57 5.37 -15.70
CA GLY A 1211 5.75 5.41 -14.49
C GLY A 1211 4.75 4.26 -14.44
N GLU A 1212 3.89 4.14 -15.44
CA GLU A 1212 2.77 3.19 -15.46
C GLU A 1212 3.02 1.82 -16.13
N PRO A 1213 3.80 1.74 -17.23
CA PRO A 1213 3.95 0.50 -18.00
C PRO A 1213 4.28 -0.77 -17.19
N PRO A 1214 5.18 -0.75 -16.19
CA PRO A 1214 5.60 -1.97 -15.51
C PRO A 1214 4.54 -2.55 -14.54
N LEU A 1215 3.46 -1.82 -14.26
CA LEU A 1215 2.43 -2.29 -13.31
C LEU A 1215 1.76 -3.58 -13.80
N PHE A 1216 1.47 -3.66 -15.11
CA PHE A 1216 0.81 -4.83 -15.66
C PHE A 1216 1.66 -6.09 -15.62
N LEU A 1217 2.99 -5.95 -15.63
CA LEU A 1217 3.91 -7.10 -15.60
C LEU A 1217 3.74 -7.97 -14.36
N ALA A 1218 3.21 -7.43 -13.25
CA ALA A 1218 2.89 -8.21 -12.07
C ALA A 1218 1.77 -9.25 -12.27
N SER A 1219 1.01 -9.17 -13.37
CA SER A 1219 0.08 -10.23 -13.76
C SER A 1219 0.80 -11.55 -14.06
N SER A 1220 2.12 -11.55 -14.29
CA SER A 1220 2.94 -12.77 -14.34
C SER A 1220 2.81 -13.60 -13.06
N VAL A 1221 2.66 -12.96 -11.90
CA VAL A 1221 2.44 -13.64 -10.61
C VAL A 1221 1.05 -14.27 -10.57
N PHE A 1222 0.02 -13.54 -11.01
CA PHE A 1222 -1.35 -14.07 -11.09
C PHE A 1222 -1.45 -15.30 -11.99
N PHE A 1223 -0.82 -15.26 -13.16
CA PHE A 1223 -0.81 -16.40 -14.07
C PHE A 1223 0.10 -17.54 -13.61
N ALA A 1224 1.19 -17.26 -12.90
CA ALA A 1224 1.98 -18.29 -12.24
C ALA A 1224 1.17 -18.99 -11.12
N ILE A 1225 0.35 -18.25 -10.37
CA ILE A 1225 -0.62 -18.83 -9.42
C ILE A 1225 -1.65 -19.69 -10.17
N LYS A 1226 -2.19 -19.21 -11.29
CA LYS A 1226 -3.14 -19.97 -12.13
C LYS A 1226 -2.51 -21.27 -12.66
N ASP A 1227 -1.24 -21.25 -13.05
CA ASP A 1227 -0.46 -22.44 -13.46
C ASP A 1227 -0.28 -23.44 -12.29
N ALA A 1228 0.09 -22.95 -11.10
CA ALA A 1228 0.20 -23.79 -9.91
C ALA A 1228 -1.13 -24.46 -9.52
N ILE A 1229 -2.23 -23.70 -9.57
CA ILE A 1229 -3.59 -24.21 -9.35
C ILE A 1229 -3.95 -25.27 -10.41
N SER A 1230 -3.61 -25.03 -11.67
CA SER A 1230 -3.85 -25.99 -12.76
C SER A 1230 -3.19 -27.33 -12.47
N SER A 1231 -1.96 -27.31 -11.93
CA SER A 1231 -1.27 -28.52 -11.50
C SER A 1231 -1.98 -29.23 -10.33
N ALA A 1232 -2.45 -28.49 -9.31
CA ALA A 1232 -3.22 -29.05 -8.20
C ALA A 1232 -4.55 -29.67 -8.66
N ARG A 1233 -5.24 -29.03 -9.60
CA ARG A 1233 -6.50 -29.49 -10.20
C ARG A 1233 -6.30 -30.75 -11.02
N ALA A 1234 -5.28 -30.78 -11.87
CA ALA A 1234 -4.95 -31.93 -12.71
C ALA A 1234 -4.69 -33.19 -11.86
N GLU A 1235 -3.94 -33.06 -10.76
CA GLU A 1235 -3.72 -34.18 -9.83
C GLU A 1235 -5.00 -34.62 -9.10
N SER A 1236 -5.96 -33.71 -8.92
CA SER A 1236 -7.27 -34.00 -8.32
C SER A 1236 -8.30 -34.55 -9.32
N GLY A 1237 -7.87 -34.84 -10.56
CA GLY A 1237 -8.71 -35.35 -11.64
C GLY A 1237 -9.52 -34.28 -12.39
N LEU A 1238 -9.29 -32.99 -12.12
CA LEU A 1238 -9.99 -31.88 -12.75
C LEU A 1238 -9.16 -31.32 -13.91
N LYS A 1239 -9.76 -31.28 -15.11
CA LYS A 1239 -9.10 -30.83 -16.35
C LYS A 1239 -9.91 -29.72 -17.03
N GLY A 1240 -9.26 -29.00 -17.94
CA GLY A 1240 -9.89 -27.97 -18.76
C GLY A 1240 -9.84 -26.57 -18.14
N ARG A 1241 -10.51 -25.63 -18.81
CA ARG A 1241 -10.54 -24.21 -18.42
C ARG A 1241 -11.23 -24.04 -17.07
N PHE A 1242 -10.70 -23.14 -16.25
CA PHE A 1242 -11.36 -22.68 -15.03
C PHE A 1242 -11.17 -21.17 -14.89
N ARG A 1243 -12.17 -20.53 -14.30
CA ARG A 1243 -12.17 -19.10 -14.05
C ARG A 1243 -11.44 -18.79 -12.75
N LEU A 1244 -10.52 -17.84 -12.82
CA LEU A 1244 -9.88 -17.21 -11.66
C LEU A 1244 -10.03 -15.71 -11.85
N ASP A 1245 -10.71 -15.04 -10.93
CA ASP A 1245 -10.90 -13.59 -10.96
C ASP A 1245 -9.80 -12.89 -10.14
N SER A 1246 -9.43 -11.66 -10.52
CA SER A 1246 -8.49 -10.84 -9.77
C SER A 1246 -9.20 -10.03 -8.68
N PRO A 1247 -8.58 -9.84 -7.50
CA PRO A 1247 -7.31 -10.43 -7.05
C PRO A 1247 -7.38 -11.95 -6.79
N ALA A 1248 -6.33 -12.71 -7.11
CA ALA A 1248 -6.17 -14.11 -6.74
C ALA A 1248 -5.82 -14.26 -5.25
N THR A 1249 -6.77 -13.92 -4.38
CA THR A 1249 -6.63 -13.98 -2.92
C THR A 1249 -6.45 -15.42 -2.43
N ALA A 1250 -5.98 -15.57 -1.18
CA ALA A 1250 -5.87 -16.89 -0.55
C ALA A 1250 -7.20 -17.67 -0.56
N GLU A 1251 -8.35 -16.97 -0.44
CA GLU A 1251 -9.66 -17.60 -0.63
C GLU A 1251 -9.78 -18.21 -2.02
N ARG A 1252 -9.56 -17.42 -3.09
CA ARG A 1252 -9.76 -17.88 -4.47
C ARG A 1252 -8.77 -18.98 -4.85
N ILE A 1253 -7.52 -18.90 -4.36
CA ILE A 1253 -6.51 -19.96 -4.53
C ILE A 1253 -6.99 -21.25 -3.87
N ARG A 1254 -7.33 -21.19 -2.57
CA ARG A 1254 -7.74 -22.38 -1.81
C ARG A 1254 -8.95 -23.06 -2.41
N MET A 1255 -9.96 -22.28 -2.80
CA MET A 1255 -11.21 -22.80 -3.36
C MET A 1255 -11.02 -23.36 -4.77
N ALA A 1256 -10.04 -22.88 -5.54
CA ALA A 1256 -9.73 -23.44 -6.86
C ALA A 1256 -8.89 -24.74 -6.79
N CYS A 1257 -8.11 -24.94 -5.72
CA CYS A 1257 -7.43 -26.19 -5.38
C CYS A 1257 -8.39 -27.22 -4.78
N GLU A 1258 -9.36 -27.68 -5.56
CA GLU A 1258 -10.41 -28.60 -5.10
C GLU A 1258 -9.85 -29.94 -4.57
N ASP A 1259 -10.35 -30.36 -3.42
CA ASP A 1259 -9.96 -31.60 -2.72
C ASP A 1259 -11.16 -32.17 -1.93
N GLN A 1260 -10.92 -33.16 -1.08
CA GLN A 1260 -11.96 -33.77 -0.25
C GLN A 1260 -12.61 -32.81 0.76
N PHE A 1261 -11.95 -31.71 1.14
CA PHE A 1261 -12.43 -30.74 2.11
C PHE A 1261 -13.32 -29.69 1.44
N THR A 1262 -12.86 -29.07 0.36
CA THR A 1262 -13.62 -28.00 -0.33
C THR A 1262 -14.92 -28.52 -0.96
N ARG A 1263 -14.92 -29.76 -1.46
CA ARG A 1263 -16.12 -30.43 -1.99
C ARG A 1263 -17.23 -30.57 -0.94
N LYS A 1264 -16.88 -30.76 0.34
CA LYS A 1264 -17.83 -30.87 1.46
C LYS A 1264 -18.23 -29.52 2.06
N CYS A 1265 -17.50 -28.45 1.77
CA CYS A 1265 -17.73 -27.11 2.31
C CYS A 1265 -18.45 -26.16 1.34
N SER A 1266 -18.66 -26.59 0.09
CA SER A 1266 -19.36 -25.79 -0.92
C SER A 1266 -20.86 -25.67 -0.58
N PRO A 1267 -21.51 -24.51 -0.78
CA PRO A 1267 -22.91 -24.33 -0.44
C PRO A 1267 -23.82 -25.24 -1.29
N ASN A 1268 -24.84 -25.86 -0.68
CA ASN A 1268 -26.01 -26.32 -1.43
C ASN A 1268 -26.71 -25.08 -2.00
N THR A 1269 -26.96 -25.06 -3.31
CA THR A 1269 -27.47 -23.94 -4.13
C THR A 1269 -28.91 -23.47 -3.81
N HIS A 1270 -29.37 -23.56 -2.56
CA HIS A 1270 -30.80 -23.42 -2.21
C HIS A 1270 -31.18 -22.34 -1.20
N HIS A 1271 -30.33 -21.35 -0.88
CA HIS A 1271 -30.74 -20.24 0.00
C HIS A 1271 -30.62 -18.85 -0.64
N THR A 1272 -31.79 -18.21 -0.76
CA THR A 1272 -32.10 -16.88 -1.31
C THR A 1272 -31.94 -15.75 -0.27
N LEU A 1273 -30.83 -15.72 0.47
CA LEU A 1273 -30.55 -14.61 1.40
C LEU A 1273 -29.61 -13.59 0.75
N ARG A 1274 -29.85 -12.29 1.03
CA ARG A 1274 -28.97 -11.21 0.57
C ARG A 1274 -27.59 -11.36 1.24
N PRO A 1275 -26.49 -11.27 0.48
CA PRO A 1275 -25.18 -11.39 1.06
C PRO A 1275 -24.83 -10.17 1.92
N ARG A 1276 -24.10 -10.37 3.02
CA ARG A 1276 -23.65 -9.31 3.94
C ARG A 1276 -22.58 -8.41 3.33
N PHE A 1277 -21.85 -8.91 2.34
CA PHE A 1277 -20.85 -8.17 1.58
C PHE A 1277 -21.13 -8.26 0.09
N ILE A 1278 -20.85 -7.16 -0.61
CA ILE A 1278 -20.97 -7.08 -2.06
C ILE A 1278 -19.56 -7.18 -2.65
N ASP A 1279 -19.34 -8.17 -3.51
CA ASP A 1279 -18.15 -8.26 -4.37
C ASP A 1279 -18.44 -7.45 -5.64
N VAL A 1280 -17.80 -6.29 -5.77
CA VAL A 1280 -18.09 -5.25 -6.77
C VAL A 1280 -17.20 -5.28 -7.99
#